data_AF-M0L7X3-F1
#
_entry.id   AF-M0L7X3-F1
#
_cell.length_a   1.000
_cell.length_b   1.000
_cell.length_c   1.000
_cell.angle_alpha   90.00
_cell.angle_beta   90.00
_cell.angle_gamma   90.00
#
_symmetry.space_group_name_H-M   'P 1'
#
loop_
_entity.id
_entity.type
_entity.pdbx_description
1 polymer ?
#
loop_
_entity_poly.entity_id
_entity_poly.type
_entity_poly.pdbx_seq_one_letter_code
_entity_poly.pdbx_strand_id
1 'polypeptide(L)'
;MTGKTAAAIAVFLAVVATTSVLALPFVGVGFGPIGDGEADEGGVDGASDLEATPEGSTADTGDEPLSMPSPATDGDGDGDDANSASQPQLQDDREDVVEAGVDAGIELAEEQGVEVTQEQREAALEGAAEFAARHGDADDEQVREATKGAVHGSLVASQEVNVTAIQYAVGGAVDGALAQYTRVEANQMQSAAWGATHGAIAQEQRVTVEQIQVATRGAAAGAASGAATSGVEHGPTIREAGQGAAYGVLSQYQKLTVEQRQQVSLEHVQHAAAGASAGVLEGATETLAVEAEQYQRIDVKQVQKAAIGASKGALVQRQRVTVEQTQSAARGASKGAAKAARSVTVQQVQRITITAIQEASFGAAKGAIQRQEATVEQIQAAADGGARGTLVQRQEVSITQIQSAATGAAKGAVESAVQYQVVEVEAIQAAAAGAGEGAVLQKQVVDVVQVQRLASGSATGALSQYQEATVEQIQVAATSASQETARAVQSQRISVSQLQRVTAETAADATAYAVDEGTADPTVLVQYVEVEVVQRIERIDEREGEATISFDDQESDGDSVVIDSVELSEGGFVAVYDGVTVDADPDAVLGASAYLEPGGHENVTVEFDEPLEESRPLVAVVHHDTTDDETFRYVESDGEDDEPYVSDGGGPVLDGAFVTVEADEPEPEPEPEATLSVTDQAGDGETLTVDEANATVDYLVSAQYNGERVDSDVFAAGEPVEDLSLALEPPLEENATVDVSVRDAADDEALATESIEYTVEDDTEPEPEPEPEPPEPAPDANLTVTDQRGDGETVTIEAANATVDYALTVAEADAAGDDPLVETDPFPADESLENETIDLDDPLEADATLEAAVIDATDGDVLANETFEYTLDEGFEVEFVDCRRAEVSDSFEEGDSIAASTGFYTLGGFGNTIAEDFVTVGEDVEAPFTGTIVFEVDGEADDRITRTADDEVMVAVGDYGSYGTAITGITSPEAFPVAGIDHPNPEGEECIEETRPELPSTFVAETTVVDDGEGDEPPTIDVTFGYENPNDAPVLVRSELEGATEDEPLEELAPGEGTFTVEWTPETEDERLVWTADMSIYDYDEVFVAETDPAGEIADFDEEPEQFVFEMLATNAPVEQGEDLLFEATVANVGERAGAQTVELALDGTVVDATEPPLELEAGNAATVSLTAETADLEPGAYTATISTDNETVETTVTLEAPTDTGDAGIGTDDGGGTDGNGIGAGVGGDGGNDGDEFVGDENGIQIGDDPGAGIESTGTAP
;
A
#
# COMPACT_ATOMS: atom_id res chain seq x y z
N MET A 1 22.59 35.02 46.67
CA MET A 1 23.95 34.47 46.84
C MET A 1 24.05 33.34 45.82
N THR A 2 24.43 33.61 44.56
CA THR A 2 25.82 33.53 44.01
C THR A 2 26.40 32.11 44.07
N GLY A 3 26.65 31.38 42.98
CA GLY A 3 26.44 31.57 41.51
C GLY A 3 26.46 30.18 40.81
N LYS A 4 25.86 29.91 39.64
CA LYS A 4 26.03 30.39 38.23
C LYS A 4 27.24 29.80 37.45
N THR A 5 26.98 29.50 36.15
CA THR A 5 27.89 29.16 35.00
C THR A 5 28.56 27.76 34.96
N ALA A 6 28.80 27.10 33.81
CA ALA A 6 28.31 27.24 32.41
C ALA A 6 28.77 26.00 31.55
N ALA A 7 28.27 25.89 30.30
CA ALA A 7 28.51 24.79 29.33
C ALA A 7 29.84 24.90 28.52
N ALA A 8 30.18 23.85 27.72
CA ALA A 8 30.95 23.95 26.46
C ALA A 8 30.97 22.64 25.62
N ILE A 9 30.87 22.80 24.30
CA ILE A 9 30.98 21.80 23.20
C ILE A 9 32.45 21.62 22.74
N ALA A 10 32.82 20.49 22.10
CA ALA A 10 33.91 20.44 21.07
C ALA A 10 34.02 19.10 20.29
N VAL A 11 34.35 19.20 19.00
CA VAL A 11 34.54 18.15 17.96
C VAL A 11 36.05 17.94 17.64
N PHE A 12 36.48 16.79 17.06
CA PHE A 12 37.45 16.62 15.92
C PHE A 12 38.22 15.26 15.83
N LEU A 13 37.97 14.52 14.74
CA LEU A 13 38.88 13.93 13.72
C LEU A 13 40.17 13.09 14.01
N ALA A 14 40.57 12.32 12.98
CA ALA A 14 41.54 11.20 12.96
C ALA A 14 42.96 11.55 12.41
N VAL A 15 43.92 10.57 12.34
CA VAL A 15 45.02 10.39 11.31
C VAL A 15 46.15 9.33 11.65
N VAL A 16 46.29 8.29 10.79
CA VAL A 16 47.54 7.70 10.15
C VAL A 16 48.56 6.70 10.79
N ALA A 17 48.62 5.49 10.17
CA ALA A 17 49.72 4.64 9.60
C ALA A 17 50.84 3.81 10.34
N THR A 18 50.85 2.51 9.98
CA THR A 18 51.89 1.52 9.52
C THR A 18 53.33 1.38 10.07
N THR A 19 53.81 0.11 10.18
CA THR A 19 55.08 -0.45 9.60
C THR A 19 55.25 -1.97 9.89
N SER A 20 56.08 -2.68 9.09
CA SER A 20 56.08 -4.16 8.96
C SER A 20 57.46 -4.85 9.24
N VAL A 21 57.51 -6.20 9.12
CA VAL A 21 58.62 -7.04 8.55
C VAL A 21 59.45 -8.04 9.46
N LEU A 22 59.40 -9.34 9.06
CA LEU A 22 60.41 -10.47 9.11
C LEU A 22 60.67 -11.47 10.29
N ALA A 23 60.54 -12.77 9.94
CA ALA A 23 61.57 -13.86 9.97
C ALA A 23 61.47 -15.11 10.92
N LEU A 24 61.35 -16.28 10.26
CA LEU A 24 61.67 -17.69 10.67
C LEU A 24 63.21 -17.93 10.82
N PRO A 25 63.80 -19.08 11.31
CA PRO A 25 63.41 -20.48 10.96
C PRO A 25 63.83 -21.76 11.82
N PHE A 26 63.12 -22.88 11.57
CA PHE A 26 63.52 -24.32 11.39
C PHE A 26 64.18 -25.30 12.45
N VAL A 27 63.70 -26.58 12.38
CA VAL A 27 64.22 -27.91 12.87
C VAL A 27 64.38 -28.10 14.40
N GLY A 28 63.94 -29.16 15.10
CA GLY A 28 63.39 -30.52 14.82
C GLY A 28 63.90 -31.52 15.90
N VAL A 29 63.50 -32.79 16.11
CA VAL A 29 62.55 -33.78 15.53
C VAL A 29 62.30 -34.89 16.60
N GLY A 30 61.11 -35.52 16.75
CA GLY A 30 60.97 -36.71 17.63
C GLY A 30 59.59 -37.40 17.84
N PHE A 31 59.28 -38.41 17.02
CA PHE A 31 58.35 -39.56 17.27
C PHE A 31 56.85 -39.37 17.62
N GLY A 32 55.99 -39.38 16.58
CA GLY A 32 54.95 -40.41 16.34
C GLY A 32 53.62 -40.44 17.13
N PRO A 33 52.48 -40.50 16.41
CA PRO A 33 51.22 -41.10 16.89
C PRO A 33 50.65 -42.20 15.96
N ILE A 34 49.62 -42.90 16.47
CA ILE A 34 48.56 -43.63 15.75
C ILE A 34 47.29 -42.86 16.15
N GLY A 35 46.48 -42.31 15.24
CA GLY A 35 45.52 -43.01 14.37
C GLY A 35 44.20 -43.18 15.13
N ASP A 36 43.02 -42.76 14.67
CA ASP A 36 42.55 -42.19 13.39
C ASP A 36 41.37 -41.22 13.74
N GLY A 37 40.90 -40.27 12.92
CA GLY A 37 41.23 -39.88 11.55
C GLY A 37 40.12 -39.01 10.94
N GLU A 38 40.19 -37.69 11.13
CA GLU A 38 39.48 -36.67 10.34
C GLU A 38 40.31 -36.27 9.11
N ALA A 39 39.66 -35.84 8.01
CA ALA A 39 40.03 -34.71 7.14
C ALA A 39 39.09 -34.70 5.89
N ASP A 40 38.43 -33.63 5.42
CA ASP A 40 38.57 -32.15 5.53
C ASP A 40 39.22 -31.47 4.28
N GLU A 41 38.84 -30.20 4.11
CA GLU A 41 39.31 -29.15 3.18
C GLU A 41 38.95 -29.30 1.67
N GLY A 42 38.58 -28.25 0.93
CA GLY A 42 38.32 -26.85 1.31
C GLY A 42 39.04 -25.82 0.43
N GLY A 43 38.26 -24.96 -0.27
CA GLY A 43 38.64 -23.65 -0.84
C GLY A 43 39.69 -23.59 -1.97
N VAL A 44 39.57 -22.58 -2.86
CA VAL A 44 40.62 -21.56 -3.13
C VAL A 44 39.99 -20.28 -3.75
N ASP A 45 40.69 -19.17 -3.63
CA ASP A 45 40.38 -17.79 -4.07
C ASP A 45 40.43 -17.52 -5.59
N GLY A 46 39.92 -16.35 -6.00
CA GLY A 46 40.84 -15.32 -6.54
C GLY A 46 40.76 -14.86 -8.00
N ALA A 47 39.87 -13.88 -8.26
CA ALA A 47 40.06 -12.65 -9.05
C ALA A 47 40.71 -12.61 -10.47
N SER A 48 39.91 -12.00 -11.37
CA SER A 48 40.22 -10.91 -12.34
C SER A 48 40.88 -11.12 -13.71
N ASP A 49 40.37 -10.30 -14.65
CA ASP A 49 40.91 -9.83 -15.93
C ASP A 49 40.98 -10.80 -17.13
N LEU A 50 40.13 -10.56 -18.15
CA LEU A 50 40.48 -9.73 -19.33
C LEU A 50 39.35 -9.67 -20.39
N GLU A 51 38.96 -8.43 -20.71
CA GLU A 51 38.54 -7.87 -22.02
C GLU A 51 37.42 -8.53 -22.87
N ALA A 52 36.45 -7.69 -23.24
CA ALA A 52 35.47 -7.92 -24.30
C ALA A 52 35.88 -7.28 -25.65
N THR A 53 35.09 -7.61 -26.69
CA THR A 53 34.81 -6.90 -27.96
C THR A 53 35.51 -7.42 -29.24
N PRO A 54 34.99 -7.13 -30.46
CA PRO A 54 33.60 -7.32 -30.92
C PRO A 54 33.52 -7.96 -32.35
N GLU A 55 32.51 -7.59 -33.16
CA GLU A 55 32.22 -7.99 -34.57
C GLU A 55 31.62 -9.41 -34.79
N GLY A 56 30.57 -9.63 -35.59
CA GLY A 56 29.68 -8.71 -36.33
C GLY A 56 28.93 -9.40 -37.49
N SER A 57 27.68 -8.96 -37.77
CA SER A 57 26.92 -9.13 -39.03
C SER A 57 26.07 -10.40 -39.32
N THR A 58 24.74 -10.21 -39.16
CA THR A 58 23.64 -10.48 -40.14
C THR A 58 23.13 -11.89 -40.54
N ALA A 59 21.82 -12.06 -40.30
CA ALA A 59 20.76 -12.50 -41.24
C ALA A 59 20.35 -14.00 -41.40
N ASP A 60 19.17 -14.30 -40.82
CA ASP A 60 17.94 -14.73 -41.51
C ASP A 60 17.60 -16.25 -41.71
N THR A 61 16.28 -16.52 -41.63
CA THR A 61 15.49 -17.73 -41.91
C THR A 61 15.50 -18.93 -40.94
N GLY A 62 14.42 -19.04 -40.14
CA GLY A 62 13.34 -20.00 -40.43
C GLY A 62 13.41 -21.47 -39.93
N ASP A 63 12.41 -21.80 -39.11
CA ASP A 63 11.64 -23.07 -39.05
C ASP A 63 12.16 -24.35 -38.33
N GLU A 64 11.28 -24.82 -37.42
CA GLU A 64 11.07 -26.14 -36.81
C GLU A 64 12.16 -26.84 -35.93
N PRO A 65 11.74 -27.50 -34.81
CA PRO A 65 12.64 -28.08 -33.83
C PRO A 65 13.18 -29.47 -34.23
N LEU A 66 14.49 -29.67 -34.01
CA LEU A 66 15.16 -30.94 -34.29
C LEU A 66 15.02 -31.94 -33.13
N SER A 67 14.13 -32.94 -33.30
CA SER A 67 14.19 -34.18 -32.52
C SER A 67 15.58 -34.84 -32.63
N MET A 68 16.18 -35.17 -31.49
CA MET A 68 17.41 -35.98 -31.40
C MET A 68 17.23 -37.17 -30.43
N PRO A 69 17.93 -38.31 -30.65
CA PRO A 69 17.33 -39.61 -30.35
C PRO A 69 17.89 -40.34 -29.11
N SER A 70 17.06 -41.18 -28.50
CA SER A 70 17.46 -42.15 -27.47
C SER A 70 18.49 -43.16 -28.00
N PRO A 71 19.58 -43.46 -27.28
CA PRO A 71 20.45 -44.59 -27.56
C PRO A 71 19.99 -45.85 -26.79
N ALA A 72 19.76 -46.95 -27.52
CA ALA A 72 19.45 -48.25 -26.92
C ALA A 72 20.68 -48.94 -26.31
N THR A 73 20.43 -49.85 -25.36
CA THR A 73 21.41 -50.72 -24.70
C THR A 73 22.10 -51.71 -25.64
N ASP A 74 23.40 -51.97 -25.41
CA ASP A 74 23.95 -53.32 -25.14
C ASP A 74 25.49 -53.34 -25.17
N GLY A 75 26.12 -53.94 -24.14
CA GLY A 75 27.57 -54.17 -24.13
C GLY A 75 28.13 -54.74 -22.82
N ASP A 76 28.08 -56.07 -22.66
CA ASP A 76 28.64 -56.80 -21.49
C ASP A 76 30.08 -56.39 -21.11
N GLY A 77 30.27 -56.06 -19.82
CA GLY A 77 31.57 -55.74 -19.22
C GLY A 77 31.63 -56.12 -17.74
N ASP A 78 31.93 -57.39 -17.47
CA ASP A 78 32.05 -58.00 -16.13
C ASP A 78 33.09 -57.28 -15.24
N GLY A 79 32.67 -56.72 -14.11
CA GLY A 79 33.53 -55.94 -13.20
C GLY A 79 32.81 -55.51 -11.92
N ASP A 80 33.05 -56.23 -10.82
CA ASP A 80 32.61 -55.87 -9.46
C ASP A 80 33.22 -54.51 -9.02
N ASP A 81 32.41 -53.47 -8.84
CA ASP A 81 32.70 -52.35 -7.92
C ASP A 81 31.38 -51.74 -7.40
N ALA A 82 30.91 -52.26 -6.26
CA ALA A 82 29.69 -51.82 -5.61
C ALA A 82 29.95 -50.59 -4.72
N ASN A 83 29.90 -49.37 -5.28
CA ASN A 83 29.57 -48.16 -4.51
C ASN A 83 29.08 -46.91 -5.30
N SER A 84 28.58 -47.05 -6.53
CA SER A 84 27.98 -45.92 -7.30
C SER A 84 26.57 -46.21 -7.85
N ALA A 85 25.93 -47.30 -7.42
CA ALA A 85 24.60 -47.69 -7.88
C ALA A 85 23.45 -47.01 -7.11
N SER A 86 23.73 -46.24 -6.06
CA SER A 86 22.70 -45.74 -5.13
C SER A 86 22.02 -44.44 -5.57
N GLN A 87 22.72 -43.51 -6.24
CA GLN A 87 22.10 -42.24 -6.67
C GLN A 87 21.17 -42.38 -7.87
N PRO A 88 21.49 -43.15 -8.94
CA PRO A 88 20.57 -43.32 -10.06
C PRO A 88 19.28 -44.03 -9.64
N GLN A 89 19.39 -45.08 -8.80
CA GLN A 89 18.19 -45.79 -8.33
C GLN A 89 17.32 -44.94 -7.41
N LEU A 90 17.89 -44.09 -6.55
CA LEU A 90 17.11 -43.15 -5.74
C LEU A 90 16.47 -42.00 -6.54
N GLN A 91 16.92 -41.74 -7.77
CA GLN A 91 16.27 -40.80 -8.69
C GLN A 91 15.14 -41.51 -9.45
N ASP A 92 15.40 -42.67 -10.05
CA ASP A 92 14.37 -43.51 -10.69
C ASP A 92 13.21 -43.83 -9.70
N ASP A 93 13.54 -44.26 -8.46
CA ASP A 93 12.55 -44.59 -7.42
C ASP A 93 11.73 -43.35 -6.97
N ARG A 94 12.22 -42.12 -7.19
CA ARG A 94 11.54 -40.86 -6.81
C ARG A 94 10.66 -40.30 -7.92
N GLU A 95 11.04 -40.49 -9.18
CA GLU A 95 10.18 -40.21 -10.33
C GLU A 95 8.89 -41.06 -10.28
N ASP A 96 9.00 -42.36 -9.95
CA ASP A 96 7.84 -43.25 -9.69
C ASP A 96 6.89 -42.71 -8.59
N VAL A 97 7.44 -42.07 -7.54
CA VAL A 97 6.65 -41.49 -6.43
C VAL A 97 5.95 -40.20 -6.84
N VAL A 98 6.62 -39.36 -7.65
CA VAL A 98 6.02 -38.15 -8.21
C VAL A 98 4.91 -38.51 -9.20
N GLU A 99 5.13 -39.47 -10.11
CA GLU A 99 4.11 -39.94 -11.06
C GLU A 99 2.86 -40.47 -10.33
N ALA A 100 3.06 -41.30 -9.29
CA ALA A 100 1.97 -41.78 -8.45
C ALA A 100 1.22 -40.66 -7.68
N GLY A 101 1.90 -39.54 -7.40
CA GLY A 101 1.28 -38.34 -6.83
C GLY A 101 0.44 -37.58 -7.85
N VAL A 102 0.98 -37.35 -9.06
CA VAL A 102 0.27 -36.66 -10.15
C VAL A 102 -0.98 -37.43 -10.57
N ASP A 103 -0.86 -38.73 -10.81
CA ASP A 103 -2.00 -39.56 -11.22
C ASP A 103 -3.12 -39.57 -10.16
N ALA A 104 -2.77 -39.59 -8.87
CA ALA A 104 -3.74 -39.51 -7.78
C ALA A 104 -4.38 -38.11 -7.63
N GLY A 105 -3.68 -37.03 -8.04
CA GLY A 105 -4.25 -35.68 -8.10
C GLY A 105 -5.20 -35.50 -9.28
N ILE A 106 -4.89 -36.13 -10.41
CA ILE A 106 -5.76 -36.18 -11.60
C ILE A 106 -7.03 -36.99 -11.31
N GLU A 107 -6.93 -38.17 -10.67
CA GLU A 107 -8.09 -39.00 -10.30
C GLU A 107 -9.10 -38.19 -9.45
N LEU A 108 -8.63 -37.35 -8.53
CA LEU A 108 -9.49 -36.47 -7.72
C LEU A 108 -10.15 -35.33 -8.52
N ALA A 109 -9.47 -34.77 -9.52
CA ALA A 109 -10.04 -33.75 -10.41
C ALA A 109 -11.08 -34.36 -11.37
N GLU A 110 -10.80 -35.55 -11.92
CA GLU A 110 -11.75 -36.31 -12.75
C GLU A 110 -13.00 -36.74 -11.96
N GLU A 111 -12.87 -37.11 -10.68
CA GLU A 111 -14.00 -37.38 -9.79
C GLU A 111 -14.91 -36.15 -9.58
N GLN A 112 -14.35 -34.94 -9.67
CA GLN A 112 -15.08 -33.66 -9.61
C GLN A 112 -15.54 -33.16 -11.00
N GLY A 113 -15.35 -33.94 -12.06
CA GLY A 113 -15.88 -33.67 -13.41
C GLY A 113 -14.95 -32.89 -14.34
N VAL A 114 -13.70 -32.62 -13.94
CA VAL A 114 -12.69 -31.97 -14.79
C VAL A 114 -12.15 -32.97 -15.83
N GLU A 115 -12.18 -32.61 -17.12
CA GLU A 115 -11.54 -33.42 -18.18
C GLU A 115 -10.05 -33.02 -18.31
N VAL A 116 -9.13 -33.93 -17.93
CA VAL A 116 -7.69 -33.64 -17.91
C VAL A 116 -7.01 -34.11 -19.19
N THR A 117 -6.30 -33.22 -19.86
CA THR A 117 -5.55 -33.51 -21.09
C THR A 117 -4.17 -34.12 -20.80
N GLN A 118 -3.60 -34.80 -21.80
CA GLN A 118 -2.25 -35.35 -21.70
C GLN A 118 -1.18 -34.26 -21.51
N GLU A 119 -1.39 -33.06 -22.07
CA GLU A 119 -0.45 -31.93 -21.96
C GLU A 119 -0.45 -31.35 -20.54
N GLN A 120 -1.62 -31.22 -19.91
CA GLN A 120 -1.74 -30.83 -18.50
C GLN A 120 -1.09 -31.86 -17.55
N ARG A 121 -1.23 -33.17 -17.83
CA ARG A 121 -0.52 -34.23 -17.07
C ARG A 121 1.00 -34.10 -17.19
N GLU A 122 1.53 -33.86 -18.39
CA GLU A 122 2.97 -33.75 -18.61
C GLU A 122 3.55 -32.53 -17.88
N ALA A 123 2.88 -31.38 -17.93
CA ALA A 123 3.27 -30.18 -17.18
C ALA A 123 3.23 -30.37 -15.66
N ALA A 124 2.20 -31.04 -15.14
CA ALA A 124 2.12 -31.40 -13.73
C ALA A 124 3.28 -32.30 -13.29
N LEU A 125 3.69 -33.26 -14.12
CA LEU A 125 4.87 -34.11 -13.88
C LEU A 125 6.17 -33.29 -13.91
N GLU A 126 6.40 -32.48 -14.94
CA GLU A 126 7.62 -31.69 -15.10
C GLU A 126 7.79 -30.72 -13.92
N GLY A 127 6.73 -30.00 -13.56
CA GLY A 127 6.70 -29.08 -12.42
C GLY A 127 6.97 -29.79 -11.09
N ALA A 128 6.28 -30.90 -10.81
CA ALA A 128 6.47 -31.62 -9.55
C ALA A 128 7.87 -32.29 -9.43
N ALA A 129 8.37 -32.88 -10.53
CA ALA A 129 9.63 -33.61 -10.54
C ALA A 129 10.84 -32.70 -10.27
N GLU A 130 10.87 -31.50 -10.87
CA GLU A 130 11.99 -30.56 -10.72
C GLU A 130 12.25 -30.21 -9.24
N PHE A 131 11.18 -29.97 -8.48
CA PHE A 131 11.29 -29.52 -7.09
C PHE A 131 11.30 -30.66 -6.08
N ALA A 132 10.58 -31.77 -6.32
CA ALA A 132 10.66 -32.97 -5.48
C ALA A 132 12.09 -33.55 -5.42
N ALA A 133 12.88 -33.41 -6.50
CA ALA A 133 14.28 -33.80 -6.56
C ALA A 133 15.21 -32.93 -5.67
N ARG A 134 14.82 -31.70 -5.33
CA ARG A 134 15.58 -30.79 -4.45
C ARG A 134 15.42 -31.18 -2.97
N HIS A 135 14.31 -31.80 -2.60
CA HIS A 135 13.97 -32.23 -1.24
C HIS A 135 14.20 -33.74 -1.04
N GLY A 136 15.46 -34.17 -1.23
CA GLY A 136 15.86 -35.59 -1.15
C GLY A 136 15.77 -36.23 0.24
N ASP A 137 15.59 -35.44 1.30
CA ASP A 137 15.43 -35.92 2.69
C ASP A 137 13.95 -36.09 3.11
N ALA A 138 12.99 -35.70 2.27
CA ALA A 138 11.55 -35.86 2.54
C ALA A 138 11.07 -37.28 2.24
N ASP A 139 10.20 -37.85 3.08
CA ASP A 139 9.68 -39.22 2.90
C ASP A 139 8.80 -39.34 1.64
N ASP A 140 8.72 -40.53 1.04
CA ASP A 140 7.96 -40.75 -0.20
C ASP A 140 6.45 -40.49 -0.06
N GLU A 141 5.92 -40.67 1.15
CA GLU A 141 4.54 -40.31 1.48
C GLU A 141 4.33 -38.78 1.49
N GLN A 142 5.31 -38.02 1.99
CA GLN A 142 5.26 -36.56 1.99
C GLN A 142 5.28 -36.01 0.54
N VAL A 143 6.14 -36.55 -0.33
CA VAL A 143 6.17 -36.14 -1.74
C VAL A 143 4.92 -36.54 -2.49
N ARG A 144 4.45 -37.78 -2.36
CA ARG A 144 3.23 -38.24 -3.05
C ARG A 144 2.03 -37.36 -2.68
N GLU A 145 1.82 -37.08 -1.40
CA GLU A 145 0.67 -36.28 -0.96
C GLU A 145 0.83 -34.79 -1.28
N ALA A 146 2.05 -34.21 -1.22
CA ALA A 146 2.30 -32.83 -1.66
C ALA A 146 2.01 -32.65 -3.16
N THR A 147 2.53 -33.55 -4.02
CA THR A 147 2.29 -33.53 -5.46
C THR A 147 0.81 -33.72 -5.78
N LYS A 148 0.15 -34.71 -5.17
CA LYS A 148 -1.28 -34.97 -5.32
C LYS A 148 -2.14 -33.76 -4.96
N GLY A 149 -1.82 -33.08 -3.86
CA GLY A 149 -2.48 -31.84 -3.44
C GLY A 149 -2.30 -30.72 -4.47
N ALA A 150 -1.05 -30.42 -4.85
CA ALA A 150 -0.72 -29.37 -5.81
C ALA A 150 -1.46 -29.56 -7.15
N VAL A 151 -1.40 -30.77 -7.70
CA VAL A 151 -2.04 -31.11 -8.98
C VAL A 151 -3.55 -31.00 -8.91
N HIS A 152 -4.18 -31.60 -7.89
CA HIS A 152 -5.63 -31.51 -7.70
C HIS A 152 -6.10 -30.05 -7.57
N GLY A 153 -5.40 -29.21 -6.80
CA GLY A 153 -5.74 -27.79 -6.66
C GLY A 153 -5.61 -27.01 -7.97
N SER A 154 -4.56 -27.27 -8.76
CA SER A 154 -4.31 -26.58 -10.03
C SER A 154 -5.33 -26.91 -11.13
N LEU A 155 -5.88 -28.12 -11.14
CA LEU A 155 -6.81 -28.60 -12.17
C LEU A 155 -8.27 -28.23 -11.87
N VAL A 156 -8.63 -27.99 -10.61
CA VAL A 156 -9.99 -27.64 -10.19
C VAL A 156 -10.23 -26.12 -10.23
N ALA A 157 -9.17 -25.29 -10.17
CA ALA A 157 -9.27 -23.84 -10.11
C ALA A 157 -9.76 -23.15 -11.39
N SER A 158 -9.63 -23.78 -12.56
CA SER A 158 -10.17 -23.28 -13.83
C SER A 158 -10.17 -24.40 -14.88
N GLN A 159 -11.06 -24.30 -15.87
CA GLN A 159 -11.18 -25.28 -16.96
C GLN A 159 -10.33 -24.93 -18.20
N GLU A 160 -9.78 -23.72 -18.28
CA GLU A 160 -9.02 -23.20 -19.44
C GLU A 160 -7.56 -22.85 -19.10
N VAL A 161 -7.02 -23.45 -18.03
CA VAL A 161 -5.67 -23.18 -17.49
C VAL A 161 -4.56 -23.46 -18.51
N ASN A 162 -3.63 -22.53 -18.67
CA ASN A 162 -2.45 -22.71 -19.49
C ASN A 162 -1.57 -23.83 -18.90
N VAL A 163 -1.15 -24.77 -19.75
CA VAL A 163 -0.24 -25.86 -19.41
C VAL A 163 1.02 -25.36 -18.69
N THR A 164 1.52 -24.17 -19.05
CA THR A 164 2.67 -23.51 -18.39
C THR A 164 2.34 -23.05 -16.97
N ALA A 165 1.15 -22.50 -16.72
CA ALA A 165 0.74 -22.07 -15.38
C ALA A 165 0.64 -23.26 -14.43
N ILE A 166 0.13 -24.41 -14.90
CA ILE A 166 0.10 -25.67 -14.12
C ILE A 166 1.52 -26.07 -13.70
N GLN A 167 2.47 -26.11 -14.65
CA GLN A 167 3.86 -26.49 -14.37
C GLN A 167 4.47 -25.64 -13.25
N TYR A 168 4.33 -24.32 -13.36
CA TYR A 168 4.92 -23.37 -12.41
C TYR A 168 4.19 -23.35 -11.06
N ALA A 169 2.85 -23.44 -11.06
CA ALA A 169 2.03 -23.54 -9.85
C ALA A 169 2.36 -24.81 -9.05
N VAL A 170 2.31 -25.97 -9.72
CA VAL A 170 2.58 -27.28 -9.11
C VAL A 170 4.01 -27.33 -8.58
N GLY A 171 5.00 -26.91 -9.37
CA GLY A 171 6.40 -26.87 -8.94
C GLY A 171 6.62 -25.99 -7.71
N GLY A 172 6.07 -24.78 -7.70
CA GLY A 172 6.16 -23.87 -6.55
C GLY A 172 5.49 -24.43 -5.29
N ALA A 173 4.27 -24.95 -5.39
CA ALA A 173 3.55 -25.52 -4.25
C ALA A 173 4.24 -26.76 -3.66
N VAL A 174 4.76 -27.65 -4.52
CA VAL A 174 5.55 -28.82 -4.10
C VAL A 174 6.83 -28.37 -3.39
N ASP A 175 7.57 -27.40 -3.94
CA ASP A 175 8.77 -26.83 -3.31
C ASP A 175 8.48 -26.23 -1.93
N GLY A 176 7.41 -25.44 -1.83
CA GLY A 176 6.98 -24.77 -0.60
C GLY A 176 6.55 -25.75 0.50
N ALA A 177 5.70 -26.73 0.17
CA ALA A 177 5.25 -27.74 1.12
C ALA A 177 6.41 -28.63 1.60
N LEU A 178 7.27 -29.07 0.68
CA LEU A 178 8.40 -29.95 1.01
C LEU A 178 9.53 -29.22 1.76
N ALA A 179 9.69 -27.90 1.61
CA ALA A 179 10.61 -27.13 2.45
C ALA A 179 10.34 -27.27 3.96
N GLN A 180 9.14 -27.73 4.35
CA GLN A 180 8.74 -27.97 5.75
C GLN A 180 8.79 -29.45 6.19
N TYR A 181 9.40 -30.35 5.39
CA TYR A 181 9.35 -31.82 5.61
C TYR A 181 9.73 -32.31 7.02
N THR A 182 10.58 -31.58 7.75
CA THR A 182 11.00 -31.96 9.10
C THR A 182 9.94 -31.80 10.19
N ARG A 183 8.81 -31.11 9.91
CA ARG A 183 7.80 -30.74 10.92
C ARG A 183 6.36 -31.10 10.54
N VAL A 184 6.08 -31.35 9.26
CA VAL A 184 4.71 -31.38 8.70
C VAL A 184 4.28 -32.79 8.31
N GLU A 185 3.05 -33.17 8.63
CA GLU A 185 2.46 -34.45 8.21
C GLU A 185 1.97 -34.40 6.75
N ALA A 186 1.93 -35.56 6.08
CA ALA A 186 1.67 -35.63 4.63
C ALA A 186 0.27 -35.10 4.22
N ASN A 187 -0.74 -35.26 5.09
CA ASN A 187 -2.09 -34.69 4.94
C ASN A 187 -2.11 -33.15 5.02
N GLN A 188 -1.29 -32.56 5.88
CA GLN A 188 -1.13 -31.10 6.00
C GLN A 188 -0.43 -30.55 4.75
N MET A 189 0.60 -31.26 4.23
CA MET A 189 1.23 -30.91 2.96
C MET A 189 0.26 -30.98 1.78
N GLN A 190 -0.55 -32.04 1.67
CA GLN A 190 -1.57 -32.17 0.63
C GLN A 190 -2.50 -30.94 0.63
N SER A 191 -2.97 -30.55 1.81
CA SER A 191 -3.91 -29.44 1.98
C SER A 191 -3.25 -28.08 1.70
N ALA A 192 -2.02 -27.86 2.17
CA ALA A 192 -1.27 -26.64 1.92
C ALA A 192 -0.92 -26.46 0.43
N ALA A 193 -0.49 -27.54 -0.23
CA ALA A 193 -0.14 -27.54 -1.65
C ALA A 193 -1.38 -27.31 -2.54
N TRP A 194 -2.51 -27.94 -2.21
CA TRP A 194 -3.79 -27.72 -2.90
C TRP A 194 -4.25 -26.27 -2.80
N GLY A 195 -4.25 -25.71 -1.57
CA GLY A 195 -4.69 -24.33 -1.34
C GLY A 195 -3.86 -23.32 -2.13
N ALA A 196 -2.53 -23.48 -2.06
CA ALA A 196 -1.60 -22.62 -2.76
C ALA A 196 -1.80 -22.63 -4.29
N THR A 197 -1.88 -23.82 -4.93
CA THR A 197 -2.09 -23.87 -6.39
C THR A 197 -3.46 -23.36 -6.79
N HIS A 198 -4.51 -23.71 -6.04
CA HIS A 198 -5.88 -23.30 -6.36
C HIS A 198 -6.03 -21.77 -6.31
N GLY A 199 -5.56 -21.11 -5.24
CA GLY A 199 -5.60 -19.65 -5.12
C GLY A 199 -4.71 -18.89 -6.11
N ALA A 200 -3.63 -19.50 -6.61
CA ALA A 200 -2.76 -18.89 -7.61
C ALA A 200 -3.34 -18.99 -9.03
N ILE A 201 -3.89 -20.14 -9.40
CA ILE A 201 -4.50 -20.36 -10.72
C ILE A 201 -5.79 -19.55 -10.87
N ALA A 202 -6.54 -19.32 -9.79
CA ALA A 202 -7.67 -18.38 -9.75
C ALA A 202 -7.30 -16.90 -10.07
N GLN A 203 -6.03 -16.57 -10.31
CA GLN A 203 -5.54 -15.25 -10.76
C GLN A 203 -4.68 -15.32 -12.04
N GLU A 204 -4.59 -16.48 -12.70
CA GLU A 204 -3.66 -16.75 -13.80
C GLU A 204 -3.73 -15.74 -14.96
N GLN A 205 -4.94 -15.33 -15.37
CA GLN A 205 -5.18 -14.53 -16.59
C GLN A 205 -4.43 -13.18 -16.62
N ARG A 206 -3.89 -12.71 -15.50
CA ARG A 206 -3.30 -11.36 -15.33
C ARG A 206 -1.90 -11.38 -14.66
N VAL A 207 -1.23 -12.53 -14.60
CA VAL A 207 0.06 -12.70 -13.89
C VAL A 207 1.09 -13.51 -14.70
N THR A 208 2.39 -13.34 -14.40
CA THR A 208 3.44 -14.15 -15.05
C THR A 208 3.63 -15.50 -14.35
N VAL A 209 4.19 -16.48 -15.06
CA VAL A 209 4.41 -17.83 -14.52
C VAL A 209 5.42 -17.84 -13.35
N GLU A 210 6.37 -16.91 -13.32
CA GLU A 210 7.27 -16.71 -12.18
C GLU A 210 6.50 -16.19 -10.95
N GLN A 211 5.56 -15.27 -11.14
CA GLN A 211 4.72 -14.77 -10.05
C GLN A 211 3.86 -15.90 -9.45
N ILE A 212 3.27 -16.74 -10.30
CA ILE A 212 2.53 -17.94 -9.89
C ILE A 212 3.43 -18.86 -9.05
N GLN A 213 4.61 -19.26 -9.55
CA GLN A 213 5.51 -20.17 -8.83
C GLN A 213 5.95 -19.62 -7.46
N VAL A 214 6.21 -18.31 -7.38
CA VAL A 214 6.70 -17.69 -6.14
C VAL A 214 5.57 -17.50 -5.13
N ALA A 215 4.37 -17.14 -5.57
CA ALA A 215 3.18 -17.09 -4.72
C ALA A 215 2.80 -18.47 -4.18
N THR A 216 2.78 -19.52 -5.03
CA THR A 216 2.46 -20.88 -4.59
C THR A 216 3.51 -21.44 -3.62
N ARG A 217 4.80 -21.21 -3.87
CA ARG A 217 5.88 -21.57 -2.92
C ARG A 217 5.68 -20.92 -1.57
N GLY A 218 5.42 -19.61 -1.54
CA GLY A 218 5.18 -18.86 -0.30
C GLY A 218 3.98 -19.39 0.46
N ALA A 219 2.82 -19.46 -0.18
CA ALA A 219 1.56 -19.90 0.43
C ALA A 219 1.64 -21.35 0.93
N ALA A 220 2.19 -22.28 0.16
CA ALA A 220 2.32 -23.68 0.56
C ALA A 220 3.28 -23.84 1.76
N ALA A 221 4.42 -23.13 1.76
CA ALA A 221 5.37 -23.16 2.87
C ALA A 221 4.78 -22.58 4.16
N GLY A 222 4.05 -21.46 4.05
CA GLY A 222 3.41 -20.81 5.20
C GLY A 222 2.26 -21.64 5.77
N ALA A 223 1.34 -22.13 4.92
CA ALA A 223 0.23 -22.98 5.36
C ALA A 223 0.72 -24.29 5.99
N ALA A 224 1.72 -24.95 5.40
CA ALA A 224 2.31 -26.17 5.95
C ALA A 224 2.99 -25.91 7.32
N SER A 225 3.82 -24.85 7.41
CA SER A 225 4.53 -24.46 8.63
C SER A 225 3.56 -24.03 9.75
N GLY A 226 2.54 -23.24 9.42
CA GLY A 226 1.49 -22.81 10.33
C GLY A 226 0.66 -23.96 10.86
N ALA A 227 0.25 -24.90 9.99
CA ALA A 227 -0.51 -26.08 10.38
C ALA A 227 0.28 -26.96 11.37
N ALA A 228 1.55 -27.24 11.10
CA ALA A 228 2.39 -28.05 11.99
C ALA A 228 2.74 -27.35 13.30
N THR A 229 3.03 -26.04 13.27
CA THR A 229 3.37 -25.26 14.48
C THR A 229 2.18 -25.15 15.43
N SER A 230 0.97 -25.05 14.87
CA SER A 230 -0.26 -24.73 15.61
C SER A 230 -1.18 -25.94 15.81
N GLY A 231 -0.82 -27.12 15.28
CA GLY A 231 -1.57 -28.37 15.44
C GLY A 231 -2.87 -28.43 14.63
N VAL A 232 -2.95 -27.74 13.48
CA VAL A 232 -4.14 -27.79 12.61
C VAL A 232 -4.12 -29.09 11.81
N GLU A 233 -5.09 -29.98 12.07
CA GLU A 233 -5.33 -31.20 11.28
C GLU A 233 -6.49 -31.03 10.27
N HIS A 234 -7.27 -29.95 10.36
CA HIS A 234 -8.45 -29.74 9.52
C HIS A 234 -8.06 -29.24 8.12
N GLY A 235 -8.06 -30.15 7.14
CA GLY A 235 -7.66 -29.88 5.75
C GLY A 235 -8.28 -28.63 5.11
N PRO A 236 -9.61 -28.40 5.19
CA PRO A 236 -10.25 -27.19 4.65
C PRO A 236 -9.62 -25.88 5.15
N THR A 237 -9.37 -25.73 6.44
CA THR A 237 -8.71 -24.55 7.03
C THR A 237 -7.32 -24.32 6.43
N ILE A 238 -6.54 -25.39 6.22
CA ILE A 238 -5.19 -25.30 5.65
C ILE A 238 -5.26 -24.91 4.16
N ARG A 239 -6.24 -25.45 3.42
CA ARG A 239 -6.49 -25.09 2.01
C ARG A 239 -6.82 -23.61 1.87
N GLU A 240 -7.78 -23.11 2.65
CA GLU A 240 -8.18 -21.70 2.58
C GLU A 240 -7.10 -20.72 3.01
N ALA A 241 -6.28 -21.08 4.00
CA ALA A 241 -5.11 -20.29 4.40
C ALA A 241 -4.08 -20.15 3.25
N GLY A 242 -3.83 -21.24 2.51
CA GLY A 242 -2.97 -21.22 1.32
C GLY A 242 -3.59 -20.47 0.15
N GLN A 243 -4.87 -20.72 -0.12
CA GLN A 243 -5.64 -20.11 -1.21
C GLN A 243 -5.73 -18.59 -1.07
N GLY A 244 -6.18 -18.11 0.10
CA GLY A 244 -6.29 -16.68 0.35
C GLY A 244 -4.96 -15.95 0.30
N ALA A 245 -3.88 -16.58 0.79
CA ALA A 245 -2.54 -16.00 0.76
C ALA A 245 -1.97 -15.90 -0.67
N ALA A 246 -2.12 -16.95 -1.49
CA ALA A 246 -1.67 -16.95 -2.88
C ALA A 246 -2.47 -15.95 -3.74
N TYR A 247 -3.80 -15.98 -3.60
CA TYR A 247 -4.71 -15.06 -4.29
C TYR A 247 -4.40 -13.59 -3.92
N GLY A 248 -4.25 -13.29 -2.63
CA GLY A 248 -4.04 -11.94 -2.13
C GLY A 248 -2.75 -11.30 -2.62
N VAL A 249 -1.61 -12.02 -2.60
CA VAL A 249 -0.35 -11.46 -3.12
C VAL A 249 -0.39 -11.18 -4.61
N LEU A 250 -0.98 -12.07 -5.41
CA LEU A 250 -1.09 -11.90 -6.87
C LEU A 250 -2.03 -10.73 -7.20
N SER A 251 -3.19 -10.66 -6.55
CA SER A 251 -4.17 -9.59 -6.69
C SER A 251 -3.57 -8.21 -6.36
N GLN A 252 -2.69 -8.11 -5.34
CA GLN A 252 -2.01 -6.83 -5.06
C GLN A 252 -0.88 -6.54 -6.03
N TYR A 253 -0.08 -7.53 -6.42
CA TYR A 253 1.09 -7.32 -7.29
C TYR A 253 0.72 -6.83 -8.71
N GLN A 254 -0.46 -7.22 -9.19
CA GLN A 254 -1.07 -6.67 -10.41
C GLN A 254 -1.24 -5.15 -10.35
N LYS A 255 -1.64 -4.61 -9.18
CA LYS A 255 -1.91 -3.17 -8.96
C LYS A 255 -0.65 -2.31 -8.77
N LEU A 256 0.54 -2.89 -8.72
CA LEU A 256 1.79 -2.15 -8.50
C LEU A 256 2.33 -1.53 -9.80
N THR A 257 2.80 -0.29 -9.73
CA THR A 257 3.48 0.38 -10.85
C THR A 257 4.86 -0.24 -11.15
N VAL A 258 5.50 0.20 -12.24
CA VAL A 258 6.84 -0.27 -12.61
C VAL A 258 7.88 0.12 -11.55
N GLU A 259 7.82 1.33 -10.98
CA GLU A 259 8.70 1.78 -9.89
C GLU A 259 8.43 0.98 -8.61
N GLN A 260 7.16 0.76 -8.26
CA GLN A 260 6.78 0.03 -7.05
C GLN A 260 7.30 -1.41 -7.06
N ARG A 261 7.33 -2.07 -8.23
CA ARG A 261 7.92 -3.41 -8.41
C ARG A 261 9.45 -3.45 -8.28
N GLN A 262 10.14 -2.31 -8.32
CA GLN A 262 11.58 -2.24 -7.97
C GLN A 262 11.79 -2.32 -6.45
N GLN A 263 10.79 -1.91 -5.65
CA GLN A 263 10.82 -1.99 -4.20
C GLN A 263 10.24 -3.33 -3.72
N VAL A 264 9.04 -3.66 -4.20
CA VAL A 264 8.33 -4.91 -3.90
C VAL A 264 8.75 -5.99 -4.89
N SER A 265 9.84 -6.69 -4.59
CA SER A 265 10.33 -7.80 -5.41
C SER A 265 9.44 -9.06 -5.30
N LEU A 266 9.64 -10.05 -6.19
CA LEU A 266 9.01 -11.37 -6.06
C LEU A 266 9.33 -12.06 -4.72
N GLU A 267 10.47 -11.77 -4.09
CA GLU A 267 10.78 -12.30 -2.76
C GLU A 267 9.80 -11.77 -1.69
N HIS A 268 9.34 -10.52 -1.82
CA HIS A 268 8.29 -9.96 -0.97
C HIS A 268 6.95 -10.67 -1.18
N VAL A 269 6.60 -11.02 -2.43
CA VAL A 269 5.42 -11.85 -2.77
C VAL A 269 5.49 -13.20 -2.06
N GLN A 270 6.64 -13.88 -2.11
CA GLN A 270 6.84 -15.16 -1.42
C GLN A 270 6.64 -15.04 0.09
N HIS A 271 7.26 -14.02 0.70
CA HIS A 271 7.30 -13.84 2.13
C HIS A 271 5.96 -13.31 2.70
N ALA A 272 5.25 -12.44 1.99
CA ALA A 272 3.90 -12.03 2.33
C ALA A 272 2.92 -13.22 2.34
N ALA A 273 2.95 -14.06 1.29
CA ALA A 273 2.11 -15.25 1.20
C ALA A 273 2.43 -16.28 2.32
N ALA A 274 3.73 -16.50 2.59
CA ALA A 274 4.17 -17.37 3.69
C ALA A 274 3.78 -16.83 5.08
N GLY A 275 3.81 -15.50 5.26
CA GLY A 275 3.41 -14.84 6.49
C GLY A 275 1.91 -14.97 6.74
N ALA A 276 1.10 -14.54 5.77
CA ALA A 276 -0.36 -14.53 5.88
C ALA A 276 -0.96 -15.91 6.18
N SER A 277 -0.55 -16.93 5.41
CA SER A 277 -1.02 -18.31 5.56
C SER A 277 -0.55 -18.97 6.87
N ALA A 278 0.66 -18.65 7.36
CA ALA A 278 1.10 -19.13 8.67
C ALA A 278 0.38 -18.45 9.83
N GLY A 279 0.19 -17.13 9.75
CA GLY A 279 -0.41 -16.32 10.81
C GLY A 279 -1.88 -16.65 11.08
N VAL A 280 -2.67 -16.84 10.01
CA VAL A 280 -4.09 -17.16 10.16
C VAL A 280 -4.32 -18.50 10.86
N LEU A 281 -3.48 -19.51 10.57
CA LEU A 281 -3.54 -20.83 11.21
C LEU A 281 -3.10 -20.80 12.67
N GLU A 282 -2.16 -19.91 13.01
CA GLU A 282 -1.72 -19.64 14.39
C GLU A 282 -2.84 -18.97 15.21
N GLY A 283 -3.54 -17.99 14.63
CA GLY A 283 -4.70 -17.35 15.26
C GLY A 283 -5.92 -18.28 15.37
N ALA A 284 -6.11 -19.19 14.41
CA ALA A 284 -7.22 -20.15 14.38
C ALA A 284 -7.21 -21.18 15.52
N THR A 285 -6.10 -21.37 16.23
CA THR A 285 -5.90 -22.49 17.18
C THR A 285 -5.46 -22.11 18.58
N GLU A 286 -4.95 -20.89 18.83
CA GLU A 286 -4.54 -20.48 20.19
C GLU A 286 -5.65 -20.76 21.21
N THR A 287 -5.30 -21.52 22.25
CA THR A 287 -6.27 -22.04 23.23
C THR A 287 -6.51 -20.99 24.30
N LEU A 288 -7.71 -20.39 24.31
CA LEU A 288 -8.15 -19.61 25.47
C LEU A 288 -8.21 -20.56 26.68
N ALA A 289 -7.48 -20.20 27.73
CA ALA A 289 -7.49 -20.95 28.97
C ALA A 289 -8.70 -20.52 29.81
N VAL A 290 -9.50 -21.52 30.23
CA VAL A 290 -10.56 -21.49 31.26
C VAL A 290 -12.02 -21.44 30.74
N GLU A 291 -12.71 -22.55 31.04
CA GLU A 291 -14.13 -22.75 31.39
C GLU A 291 -15.28 -22.15 30.54
N ALA A 292 -15.96 -23.06 29.82
CA ALA A 292 -17.42 -23.16 29.72
C ALA A 292 -18.23 -22.09 28.97
N GLU A 293 -17.60 -21.26 28.14
CA GLU A 293 -18.31 -20.43 27.16
C GLU A 293 -18.17 -21.02 25.75
N GLN A 294 -19.27 -21.13 25.02
CA GLN A 294 -19.27 -21.55 23.61
C GLN A 294 -18.75 -20.39 22.74
N TYR A 295 -17.47 -20.45 22.38
CA TYR A 295 -16.85 -19.60 21.38
C TYR A 295 -17.06 -20.20 19.98
N GLN A 296 -17.34 -19.35 18.98
CA GLN A 296 -17.46 -19.79 17.59
C GLN A 296 -16.12 -20.36 17.06
N ARG A 297 -16.19 -21.40 16.23
CA ARG A 297 -15.03 -21.78 15.41
C ARG A 297 -14.91 -20.74 14.30
N ILE A 298 -13.67 -20.38 13.93
CA ILE A 298 -13.46 -19.54 12.76
C ILE A 298 -13.90 -20.30 11.51
N ASP A 299 -14.69 -19.63 10.67
CA ASP A 299 -15.14 -20.20 9.41
C ASP A 299 -13.99 -20.27 8.37
N VAL A 300 -14.10 -21.19 7.41
CA VAL A 300 -13.10 -21.40 6.36
C VAL A 300 -12.97 -20.18 5.42
N LYS A 301 -14.04 -19.45 5.12
CA LYS A 301 -13.98 -18.18 4.37
C LYS A 301 -13.39 -17.05 5.20
N GLN A 302 -13.64 -17.00 6.51
CA GLN A 302 -12.98 -16.04 7.41
C GLN A 302 -11.45 -16.25 7.42
N VAL A 303 -10.99 -17.51 7.42
CA VAL A 303 -9.56 -17.85 7.26
C VAL A 303 -9.02 -17.35 5.92
N GLN A 304 -9.75 -17.63 4.82
CA GLN A 304 -9.37 -17.17 3.48
C GLN A 304 -9.20 -15.64 3.43
N LYS A 305 -10.21 -14.89 3.89
CA LYS A 305 -10.28 -13.43 3.74
C LYS A 305 -9.29 -12.70 4.65
N ALA A 306 -8.99 -13.25 5.84
CA ALA A 306 -7.88 -12.77 6.68
C ALA A 306 -6.52 -12.92 5.98
N ALA A 307 -6.29 -14.06 5.31
CA ALA A 307 -5.06 -14.29 4.55
C ALA A 307 -4.97 -13.39 3.30
N ILE A 308 -6.08 -13.15 2.58
CA ILE A 308 -6.16 -12.21 1.46
C ILE A 308 -5.79 -10.80 1.93
N GLY A 309 -6.45 -10.30 2.99
CA GLY A 309 -6.23 -8.95 3.49
C GLY A 309 -4.79 -8.71 3.92
N ALA A 310 -4.27 -9.58 4.79
CA ALA A 310 -2.91 -9.45 5.33
C ALA A 310 -1.82 -9.53 4.24
N SER A 311 -1.99 -10.42 3.26
CA SER A 311 -1.03 -10.58 2.16
C SER A 311 -1.05 -9.40 1.19
N LYS A 312 -2.24 -8.85 0.88
CA LYS A 312 -2.38 -7.59 0.14
C LYS A 312 -1.71 -6.42 0.89
N GLY A 313 -2.07 -6.22 2.17
CA GLY A 313 -1.59 -5.08 2.97
C GLY A 313 -0.07 -5.06 3.15
N ALA A 314 0.58 -6.21 3.31
CA ALA A 314 2.03 -6.31 3.44
C ALA A 314 2.81 -5.97 2.15
N LEU A 315 2.16 -5.95 0.99
CA LEU A 315 2.76 -5.51 -0.29
C LEU A 315 2.46 -4.05 -0.63
N VAL A 316 1.71 -3.32 0.22
CA VAL A 316 1.50 -1.87 0.08
C VAL A 316 2.67 -1.13 0.74
N GLN A 317 3.73 -0.90 -0.03
CA GLN A 317 4.97 -0.29 0.45
C GLN A 317 5.25 1.03 -0.27
N ARG A 318 5.64 2.06 0.49
CA ARG A 318 6.15 3.36 0.00
C ARG A 318 7.64 3.58 0.31
N GLN A 319 8.29 2.61 0.95
CA GLN A 319 9.68 2.67 1.41
C GLN A 319 10.35 1.30 1.22
N ARG A 320 11.69 1.25 1.32
CA ARG A 320 12.46 -0.01 1.26
C ARG A 320 12.30 -0.82 2.55
N VAL A 321 11.52 -1.90 2.50
CA VAL A 321 11.30 -2.84 3.62
C VAL A 321 12.11 -4.12 3.38
N THR A 322 12.39 -4.92 4.44
CA THR A 322 12.94 -6.27 4.26
C THR A 322 11.86 -7.35 4.08
N VAL A 323 12.24 -8.47 3.48
CA VAL A 323 11.33 -9.60 3.25
C VAL A 323 10.85 -10.24 4.56
N GLU A 324 11.66 -10.21 5.64
CA GLU A 324 11.28 -10.68 6.97
C GLU A 324 10.26 -9.76 7.66
N GLN A 325 10.41 -8.43 7.50
CA GLN A 325 9.43 -7.45 7.99
C GLN A 325 8.09 -7.62 7.26
N THR A 326 8.13 -7.85 5.94
CA THR A 326 6.95 -8.17 5.10
C THR A 326 6.25 -9.45 5.55
N GLN A 327 7.01 -10.53 5.77
CA GLN A 327 6.47 -11.78 6.30
C GLN A 327 5.78 -11.58 7.67
N SER A 328 6.36 -10.75 8.52
CA SER A 328 5.86 -10.58 9.89
C SER A 328 4.69 -9.61 10.00
N ALA A 329 4.60 -8.59 9.15
CA ALA A 329 3.40 -7.78 9.00
C ALA A 329 2.21 -8.64 8.55
N ALA A 330 2.40 -9.44 7.50
CA ALA A 330 1.39 -10.38 7.00
C ALA A 330 0.99 -11.43 8.05
N ARG A 331 1.97 -12.00 8.77
CA ARG A 331 1.71 -12.99 9.84
C ARG A 331 0.97 -12.40 11.02
N GLY A 332 1.36 -11.20 11.46
CA GLY A 332 0.73 -10.52 12.59
C GLY A 332 -0.73 -10.20 12.28
N ALA A 333 -0.99 -9.51 11.17
CA ALA A 333 -2.33 -9.08 10.79
C ALA A 333 -3.32 -10.25 10.64
N SER A 334 -2.95 -11.31 9.91
CA SER A 334 -3.83 -12.47 9.74
C SER A 334 -4.03 -13.26 11.03
N LYS A 335 -3.03 -13.32 11.92
CA LYS A 335 -3.16 -13.87 13.27
C LYS A 335 -4.14 -13.07 14.13
N GLY A 336 -4.03 -11.74 14.10
CA GLY A 336 -4.90 -10.83 14.86
C GLY A 336 -6.36 -10.91 14.43
N ALA A 337 -6.62 -10.92 13.12
CA ALA A 337 -7.96 -11.05 12.59
C ALA A 337 -8.60 -12.42 12.91
N ALA A 338 -7.83 -13.51 12.79
CA ALA A 338 -8.32 -14.85 13.17
C ALA A 338 -8.60 -14.99 14.68
N LYS A 339 -7.85 -14.29 15.54
CA LYS A 339 -8.13 -14.19 16.98
C LYS A 339 -9.43 -13.46 17.26
N ALA A 340 -9.69 -12.34 16.58
CA ALA A 340 -10.92 -11.57 16.76
C ALA A 340 -12.16 -12.37 16.34
N ALA A 341 -12.12 -13.00 15.15
CA ALA A 341 -13.20 -13.86 14.66
C ALA A 341 -13.61 -14.95 15.67
N ARG A 342 -12.64 -15.54 16.39
CA ARG A 342 -12.88 -16.56 17.42
C ARG A 342 -13.34 -16.02 18.78
N SER A 343 -13.24 -14.72 19.02
CA SER A 343 -13.62 -14.11 20.31
C SER A 343 -15.12 -13.81 20.43
N VAL A 344 -15.90 -14.09 19.39
CA VAL A 344 -17.36 -13.98 19.36
C VAL A 344 -17.99 -15.13 20.16
N THR A 345 -18.80 -14.78 21.17
CA THR A 345 -19.58 -15.73 21.97
C THR A 345 -20.86 -16.12 21.22
N VAL A 346 -21.22 -17.40 21.23
CA VAL A 346 -22.37 -17.95 20.46
C VAL A 346 -23.71 -17.28 20.77
N GLN A 347 -23.91 -16.71 21.96
CA GLN A 347 -25.13 -16.01 22.38
C GLN A 347 -25.34 -14.61 21.76
N GLN A 348 -24.52 -14.19 20.78
CA GLN A 348 -24.57 -12.84 20.22
C GLN A 348 -24.81 -12.83 18.70
N VAL A 349 -25.93 -12.21 18.30
CA VAL A 349 -26.49 -12.19 16.94
C VAL A 349 -25.64 -11.42 15.89
N GLN A 350 -24.55 -10.76 16.29
CA GLN A 350 -23.72 -9.96 15.38
C GLN A 350 -22.38 -10.67 15.10
N ARG A 351 -22.31 -11.38 13.97
CA ARG A 351 -21.08 -12.00 13.45
C ARG A 351 -20.16 -10.93 12.82
N ILE A 352 -18.85 -11.14 12.87
CA ILE A 352 -17.87 -10.28 12.19
C ILE A 352 -17.84 -10.68 10.72
N THR A 353 -18.13 -9.75 9.81
CA THR A 353 -18.20 -10.03 8.37
C THR A 353 -16.83 -10.35 7.79
N ILE A 354 -16.82 -11.19 6.75
CA ILE A 354 -15.61 -11.55 6.00
C ILE A 354 -14.89 -10.34 5.39
N THR A 355 -15.63 -9.30 4.98
CA THR A 355 -15.07 -8.07 4.43
C THR A 355 -14.40 -7.22 5.50
N ALA A 356 -14.99 -7.12 6.70
CA ALA A 356 -14.34 -6.47 7.84
C ALA A 356 -13.02 -7.17 8.20
N ILE A 357 -13.01 -8.50 8.22
CA ILE A 357 -11.81 -9.33 8.47
C ILE A 357 -10.71 -9.06 7.44
N GLN A 358 -11.07 -8.98 6.16
CA GLN A 358 -10.13 -8.65 5.09
C GLN A 358 -9.51 -7.26 5.31
N GLU A 359 -10.33 -6.23 5.53
CA GLU A 359 -9.84 -4.86 5.58
C GLU A 359 -9.13 -4.49 6.88
N ALA A 360 -9.50 -5.11 8.01
CA ALA A 360 -8.71 -5.04 9.24
C ALA A 360 -7.32 -5.66 9.04
N SER A 361 -7.24 -6.82 8.38
CA SER A 361 -5.98 -7.50 8.08
C SER A 361 -5.12 -6.69 7.11
N PHE A 362 -5.73 -6.10 6.08
CA PHE A 362 -5.06 -5.23 5.12
C PHE A 362 -4.50 -3.98 5.80
N GLY A 363 -5.34 -3.26 6.54
CA GLY A 363 -4.95 -2.03 7.23
C GLY A 363 -3.82 -2.28 8.24
N ALA A 364 -3.94 -3.30 9.08
CA ALA A 364 -2.93 -3.59 10.08
C ALA A 364 -1.56 -3.97 9.47
N ALA A 365 -1.55 -4.77 8.40
CA ALA A 365 -0.31 -5.10 7.70
C ALA A 365 0.31 -3.87 7.02
N LYS A 366 -0.51 -3.05 6.35
CA LYS A 366 -0.11 -1.77 5.70
C LYS A 366 0.44 -0.75 6.70
N GLY A 367 -0.16 -0.66 7.90
CA GLY A 367 0.25 0.26 8.96
C GLY A 367 1.54 -0.15 9.64
N ALA A 368 1.69 -1.43 9.99
CA ALA A 368 2.88 -1.95 10.68
C ALA A 368 4.16 -1.86 9.83
N ILE A 369 4.05 -1.85 8.50
CA ILE A 369 5.17 -1.97 7.57
C ILE A 369 5.81 -0.62 7.15
N GLN A 370 5.38 0.50 7.74
CA GLN A 370 5.82 1.85 7.36
C GLN A 370 7.18 2.31 7.96
N ARG A 371 7.78 1.58 8.91
CA ARG A 371 9.00 2.01 9.63
C ARG A 371 10.13 0.97 9.53
N GLN A 372 11.19 1.34 8.82
CA GLN A 372 12.35 0.47 8.56
C GLN A 372 13.15 0.11 9.82
N GLU A 373 13.18 0.98 10.83
CA GLU A 373 13.92 0.79 12.08
C GLU A 373 13.27 -0.23 13.03
N ALA A 374 12.03 -0.63 12.75
CA ALA A 374 11.27 -1.54 13.60
C ALA A 374 11.72 -3.00 13.46
N THR A 375 11.83 -3.68 14.59
CA THR A 375 12.15 -5.12 14.61
C THR A 375 10.98 -5.97 14.11
N VAL A 376 11.32 -7.14 13.61
CA VAL A 376 10.40 -8.13 13.03
C VAL A 376 9.30 -8.52 14.04
N GLU A 377 9.67 -8.66 15.32
CA GLU A 377 8.76 -8.94 16.42
C GLU A 377 7.80 -7.76 16.74
N GLN A 378 8.29 -6.52 16.72
CA GLN A 378 7.46 -5.31 16.97
C GLN A 378 6.41 -5.13 15.87
N ILE A 379 6.80 -5.34 14.60
CA ILE A 379 5.89 -5.29 13.44
C ILE A 379 4.81 -6.37 13.55
N GLN A 380 5.19 -7.61 13.90
CA GLN A 380 4.21 -8.69 14.09
C GLN A 380 3.23 -8.37 15.23
N ALA A 381 3.72 -7.81 16.35
CA ALA A 381 2.91 -7.44 17.51
C ALA A 381 1.87 -6.36 17.19
N ALA A 382 2.30 -5.30 16.52
CA ALA A 382 1.45 -4.18 16.14
C ALA A 382 0.40 -4.58 15.10
N ALA A 383 0.77 -5.46 14.14
CA ALA A 383 -0.18 -5.99 13.16
C ALA A 383 -1.21 -6.95 13.78
N ASP A 384 -0.82 -7.83 14.72
CA ASP A 384 -1.76 -8.68 15.49
C ASP A 384 -2.71 -7.81 16.32
N GLY A 385 -2.18 -6.84 17.08
CA GLY A 385 -2.98 -5.92 17.88
C GLY A 385 -3.94 -5.07 17.05
N GLY A 386 -3.45 -4.43 15.97
CA GLY A 386 -4.24 -3.54 15.13
C GLY A 386 -5.41 -4.24 14.44
N ALA A 387 -5.16 -5.40 13.83
CA ALA A 387 -6.22 -6.18 13.19
C ALA A 387 -7.23 -6.73 14.21
N ARG A 388 -6.76 -7.13 15.39
CA ARG A 388 -7.64 -7.64 16.45
C ARG A 388 -8.50 -6.54 17.07
N GLY A 389 -7.93 -5.36 17.28
CA GLY A 389 -8.59 -4.24 17.96
C GLY A 389 -9.73 -3.61 17.16
N THR A 390 -9.63 -3.56 15.84
CA THR A 390 -10.69 -2.97 15.00
C THR A 390 -11.87 -3.90 14.74
N LEU A 391 -11.70 -5.20 14.96
CA LEU A 391 -12.73 -6.23 14.78
C LEU A 391 -13.55 -6.43 16.05
N VAL A 392 -14.09 -5.33 16.58
CA VAL A 392 -14.91 -5.31 17.79
C VAL A 392 -16.40 -5.25 17.43
N GLN A 393 -17.20 -6.00 18.19
CA GLN A 393 -18.54 -6.43 17.81
C GLN A 393 -19.62 -5.34 17.95
N ARG A 394 -19.78 -4.44 16.97
CA ARG A 394 -20.96 -3.56 16.81
C ARG A 394 -21.30 -3.22 15.34
N GLN A 395 -22.58 -3.29 15.01
CA GLN A 395 -23.17 -3.22 13.66
C GLN A 395 -23.08 -1.92 12.82
N GLU A 396 -22.30 -0.90 13.19
CA GLU A 396 -22.40 0.45 12.56
C GLU A 396 -21.06 1.06 12.10
N VAL A 397 -20.01 0.24 11.91
CA VAL A 397 -18.70 0.72 11.44
C VAL A 397 -18.53 0.45 9.95
N SER A 398 -18.14 1.46 9.18
CA SER A 398 -17.81 1.29 7.76
C SER A 398 -16.52 0.49 7.58
N ILE A 399 -16.49 -0.36 6.55
CA ILE A 399 -15.31 -1.15 6.15
C ILE A 399 -14.07 -0.26 5.98
N THR A 400 -14.21 0.95 5.42
CA THR A 400 -13.11 1.91 5.26
C THR A 400 -12.61 2.47 6.59
N GLN A 401 -13.49 2.65 7.58
CA GLN A 401 -13.10 3.07 8.93
C GLN A 401 -12.31 1.95 9.65
N ILE A 402 -12.70 0.68 9.47
CA ILE A 402 -11.97 -0.48 9.99
C ILE A 402 -10.55 -0.53 9.41
N GLN A 403 -10.43 -0.36 8.09
CA GLN A 403 -9.13 -0.32 7.39
C GLN A 403 -8.23 0.80 7.91
N SER A 404 -8.77 2.02 8.03
CA SER A 404 -8.04 3.21 8.49
C SER A 404 -7.66 3.13 9.97
N ALA A 405 -8.56 2.67 10.84
CA ALA A 405 -8.26 2.44 12.25
C ALA A 405 -7.15 1.39 12.43
N ALA A 406 -7.18 0.30 11.65
CA ALA A 406 -6.19 -0.77 11.74
C ALA A 406 -4.81 -0.29 11.25
N THR A 407 -4.80 0.50 10.17
CA THR A 407 -3.60 1.18 9.65
C THR A 407 -3.01 2.12 10.70
N GLY A 408 -3.84 2.96 11.32
CA GLY A 408 -3.42 3.94 12.32
C GLY A 408 -2.88 3.29 13.59
N ALA A 409 -3.64 2.37 14.17
CA ALA A 409 -3.26 1.66 15.39
C ALA A 409 -1.95 0.88 15.23
N ALA A 410 -1.78 0.16 14.12
CA ALA A 410 -0.55 -0.57 13.84
C ALA A 410 0.64 0.38 13.60
N LYS A 411 0.44 1.48 12.85
CA LYS A 411 1.48 2.50 12.64
C LYS A 411 1.95 3.11 13.96
N GLY A 412 1.05 3.68 14.77
CA GLY A 412 1.40 4.35 16.02
C GLY A 412 2.06 3.42 17.04
N ALA A 413 1.61 2.16 17.11
CA ALA A 413 2.23 1.15 17.97
C ALA A 413 3.67 0.82 17.54
N VAL A 414 3.95 0.71 16.23
CA VAL A 414 5.32 0.53 15.72
C VAL A 414 6.18 1.77 15.98
N GLU A 415 5.66 2.96 15.71
CA GLU A 415 6.40 4.22 15.90
C GLU A 415 6.85 4.39 17.35
N SER A 416 5.96 4.16 18.31
CA SER A 416 6.31 4.20 19.73
C SER A 416 7.15 3.01 20.20
N ALA A 417 6.99 1.82 19.61
CA ALA A 417 7.86 0.69 19.91
C ALA A 417 9.32 0.98 19.55
N VAL A 418 9.56 1.68 18.44
CA VAL A 418 10.88 2.18 18.04
C VAL A 418 11.33 3.31 18.98
N GLN A 419 10.52 4.37 19.13
CA GLN A 419 10.86 5.58 19.90
C GLN A 419 11.25 5.27 21.36
N TYR A 420 10.46 4.42 22.03
CA TYR A 420 10.67 4.07 23.44
C TYR A 420 11.46 2.76 23.64
N GLN A 421 11.92 2.12 22.56
CA GLN A 421 12.65 0.84 22.59
C GLN A 421 11.88 -0.26 23.34
N VAL A 422 10.59 -0.41 23.01
CA VAL A 422 9.69 -1.39 23.61
C VAL A 422 10.08 -2.79 23.15
N VAL A 423 10.42 -3.66 24.10
CA VAL A 423 10.79 -5.07 23.86
C VAL A 423 9.69 -6.07 24.24
N GLU A 424 8.70 -5.63 25.00
CA GLU A 424 7.57 -6.48 25.44
C GLU A 424 6.49 -6.46 24.35
N VAL A 425 6.40 -7.55 23.59
CA VAL A 425 5.52 -7.75 22.43
C VAL A 425 4.05 -7.55 22.81
N GLU A 426 3.65 -8.04 23.99
CA GLU A 426 2.30 -7.95 24.52
C GLU A 426 1.85 -6.51 24.79
N ALA A 427 2.77 -5.62 25.19
CA ALA A 427 2.46 -4.20 25.40
C ALA A 427 2.13 -3.49 24.07
N ILE A 428 2.88 -3.79 23.00
CA ILE A 428 2.67 -3.26 21.65
C ILE A 428 1.33 -3.77 21.10
N GLN A 429 1.06 -5.07 21.27
CA GLN A 429 -0.22 -5.67 20.88
C GLN A 429 -1.40 -5.02 21.61
N ALA A 430 -1.29 -4.78 22.92
CA ALA A 430 -2.32 -4.13 23.73
C ALA A 430 -2.57 -2.67 23.32
N ALA A 431 -1.51 -1.89 23.05
CA ALA A 431 -1.64 -0.52 22.60
C ALA A 431 -2.35 -0.44 21.24
N ALA A 432 -1.92 -1.25 20.26
CA ALA A 432 -2.58 -1.32 18.96
C ALA A 432 -4.04 -1.81 19.06
N ALA A 433 -4.29 -2.83 19.89
CA ALA A 433 -5.63 -3.37 20.07
C ALA A 433 -6.59 -2.35 20.69
N GLY A 434 -6.19 -1.70 21.80
CA GLY A 434 -7.03 -0.71 22.46
C GLY A 434 -7.24 0.56 21.61
N ALA A 435 -6.19 1.02 20.93
CA ALA A 435 -6.29 2.19 20.05
C ALA A 435 -7.24 1.95 18.86
N GLY A 436 -7.15 0.77 18.22
CA GLY A 436 -8.04 0.35 17.15
C GLY A 436 -9.49 0.20 17.62
N GLU A 437 -9.70 -0.45 18.77
CA GLU A 437 -11.02 -0.60 19.41
C GLU A 437 -11.67 0.76 19.68
N GLY A 438 -10.97 1.65 20.38
CA GLY A 438 -11.50 2.98 20.72
C GLY A 438 -11.80 3.85 19.50
N ALA A 439 -11.08 3.65 18.39
CA ALA A 439 -11.29 4.40 17.14
C ALA A 439 -12.53 3.94 16.36
N VAL A 440 -12.86 2.64 16.38
CA VAL A 440 -14.06 2.10 15.67
C VAL A 440 -15.35 2.20 16.49
N LEU A 441 -15.28 2.44 17.80
CA LEU A 441 -16.44 2.40 18.70
C LEU A 441 -17.45 3.57 18.57
N GLN A 442 -17.19 4.58 17.74
CA GLN A 442 -17.93 5.85 17.72
C GLN A 442 -18.67 6.12 16.39
N LYS A 443 -20.01 6.20 16.47
CA LYS A 443 -20.97 6.21 15.34
C LYS A 443 -20.89 7.37 14.33
N GLN A 444 -19.99 8.35 14.49
CA GLN A 444 -20.08 9.62 13.73
C GLN A 444 -18.72 10.28 13.45
N VAL A 445 -17.61 9.54 13.39
CA VAL A 445 -16.38 10.08 12.78
C VAL A 445 -16.57 10.04 11.27
N VAL A 446 -16.72 11.20 10.65
CA VAL A 446 -17.12 11.30 9.23
C VAL A 446 -15.94 11.07 8.29
N ASP A 447 -14.72 11.42 8.72
CA ASP A 447 -13.51 11.32 7.90
C ASP A 447 -12.61 10.14 8.30
N VAL A 448 -12.13 9.40 7.30
CA VAL A 448 -11.28 8.22 7.45
C VAL A 448 -9.85 8.54 7.91
N VAL A 449 -9.34 9.72 7.58
CA VAL A 449 -8.02 10.23 8.01
C VAL A 449 -8.05 10.53 9.52
N GLN A 450 -9.14 11.15 10.01
CA GLN A 450 -9.34 11.40 11.44
C GLN A 450 -9.31 10.09 12.24
N VAL A 451 -10.00 9.05 11.77
CA VAL A 451 -9.99 7.70 12.39
C VAL A 451 -8.57 7.13 12.47
N GLN A 452 -7.81 7.19 11.37
CA GLN A 452 -6.43 6.70 11.32
C GLN A 452 -5.51 7.46 12.30
N ARG A 453 -5.66 8.78 12.37
CA ARG A 453 -4.78 9.68 13.14
C ARG A 453 -5.08 9.61 14.63
N LEU A 454 -6.34 9.44 15.01
CA LEU A 454 -6.78 9.14 16.37
C LEU A 454 -6.26 7.77 16.86
N ALA A 455 -6.39 6.72 16.05
CA ALA A 455 -5.83 5.41 16.35
C ALA A 455 -4.29 5.44 16.49
N SER A 456 -3.61 6.17 15.60
CA SER A 456 -2.14 6.35 15.65
C SER A 456 -1.68 7.10 16.90
N GLY A 457 -2.35 8.20 17.24
CA GLY A 457 -2.07 9.00 18.43
C GLY A 457 -2.25 8.20 19.71
N SER A 458 -3.38 7.52 19.86
CA SER A 458 -3.68 6.70 21.04
C SER A 458 -2.66 5.59 21.28
N ALA A 459 -2.33 4.81 20.24
CA ALA A 459 -1.33 3.75 20.34
C ALA A 459 0.06 4.29 20.71
N THR A 460 0.40 5.49 20.19
CA THR A 460 1.65 6.19 20.48
C THR A 460 1.73 6.61 21.95
N GLY A 461 0.70 7.30 22.44
CA GLY A 461 0.66 7.81 23.80
C GLY A 461 0.66 6.72 24.86
N ALA A 462 -0.13 5.66 24.67
CA ALA A 462 -0.29 4.59 25.65
C ALA A 462 1.01 3.81 25.93
N LEU A 463 1.94 3.75 24.97
CA LEU A 463 3.24 3.09 25.10
C LEU A 463 4.31 3.93 25.81
N SER A 464 4.12 5.24 25.98
CA SER A 464 5.11 6.13 26.61
C SER A 464 5.58 5.68 28.02
N GLN A 465 4.71 4.99 28.77
CA GLN A 465 4.95 4.52 30.14
C GLN A 465 5.05 2.99 30.25
N TYR A 466 5.32 2.27 29.15
CA TYR A 466 5.31 0.80 29.08
C TYR A 466 6.19 0.07 30.12
N GLN A 467 7.21 0.76 30.68
CA GLN A 467 8.13 0.17 31.67
C GLN A 467 7.52 0.03 33.07
N GLU A 468 6.45 0.78 33.35
CA GLU A 468 5.78 0.79 34.67
C GLU A 468 4.31 0.33 34.58
N ALA A 469 3.66 0.47 33.43
CA ALA A 469 2.29 0.04 33.17
C ALA A 469 2.15 -1.47 32.90
N THR A 470 0.99 -2.05 33.25
CA THR A 470 0.63 -3.40 32.81
C THR A 470 0.02 -3.38 31.41
N VAL A 471 0.05 -4.53 30.72
CA VAL A 471 -0.57 -4.74 29.39
C VAL A 471 -2.05 -4.33 29.38
N GLU A 472 -2.80 -4.67 30.43
CA GLU A 472 -4.21 -4.31 30.61
C GLU A 472 -4.41 -2.79 30.77
N GLN A 473 -3.52 -2.12 31.52
CA GLN A 473 -3.57 -0.66 31.69
C GLN A 473 -3.29 0.07 30.37
N ILE A 474 -2.31 -0.41 29.59
CA ILE A 474 -1.98 0.15 28.27
C ILE A 474 -3.18 0.01 27.32
N GLN A 475 -3.82 -1.17 27.27
CA GLN A 475 -5.00 -1.37 26.42
C GLN A 475 -6.15 -0.45 26.82
N VAL A 476 -6.54 -0.43 28.10
CA VAL A 476 -7.69 0.36 28.56
C VAL A 476 -7.43 1.87 28.44
N ALA A 477 -6.20 2.34 28.65
CA ALA A 477 -5.82 3.73 28.42
C ALA A 477 -5.95 4.11 26.94
N ALA A 478 -5.46 3.27 26.02
CA ALA A 478 -5.59 3.49 24.58
C ALA A 478 -7.06 3.49 24.12
N THR A 479 -7.86 2.52 24.56
CA THR A 479 -9.31 2.47 24.24
C THR A 479 -10.02 3.72 24.73
N SER A 480 -9.77 4.13 25.99
CA SER A 480 -10.42 5.29 26.60
C SER A 480 -10.02 6.60 25.91
N ALA A 481 -8.73 6.82 25.67
CA ALA A 481 -8.23 8.03 25.02
C ALA A 481 -8.76 8.20 23.60
N SER A 482 -8.72 7.14 22.78
CA SER A 482 -9.35 7.11 21.46
C SER A 482 -10.84 7.46 21.55
N GLN A 483 -11.60 6.77 22.42
CA GLN A 483 -13.04 6.89 22.48
C GLN A 483 -13.52 8.28 22.93
N GLU A 484 -12.93 8.84 23.98
CA GLU A 484 -13.37 10.14 24.50
C GLU A 484 -12.87 11.30 23.63
N THR A 485 -11.68 11.20 23.03
CA THR A 485 -11.22 12.21 22.06
C THR A 485 -12.15 12.23 20.83
N ALA A 486 -12.55 11.05 20.34
CA ALA A 486 -13.53 10.94 19.25
C ALA A 486 -14.90 11.55 19.62
N ARG A 487 -15.31 11.53 20.90
CA ARG A 487 -16.55 12.18 21.35
C ARG A 487 -16.43 13.70 21.42
N ALA A 488 -15.31 14.23 21.91
CA ALA A 488 -15.15 15.67 22.10
C ALA A 488 -15.03 16.44 20.77
N VAL A 489 -14.34 15.86 19.78
CA VAL A 489 -14.15 16.41 18.43
C VAL A 489 -15.48 16.53 17.65
N GLN A 490 -16.53 15.81 18.06
CA GLN A 490 -17.90 16.01 17.50
C GLN A 490 -18.51 17.38 17.82
N SER A 491 -17.87 18.17 18.68
CA SER A 491 -18.42 19.44 19.20
C SER A 491 -17.53 20.67 18.98
N GLN A 492 -16.27 20.47 18.59
CA GLN A 492 -15.24 21.52 18.44
C GLN A 492 -14.38 21.18 17.23
N ARG A 493 -14.03 22.20 16.43
CA ARG A 493 -13.12 22.06 15.29
C ARG A 493 -11.68 21.86 15.83
N ILE A 494 -10.96 20.92 15.23
CA ILE A 494 -9.61 20.49 15.60
C ILE A 494 -8.91 19.96 14.34
N SER A 495 -7.65 20.32 14.13
CA SER A 495 -6.87 19.82 12.99
C SER A 495 -6.48 18.35 13.13
N VAL A 496 -6.21 17.68 12.01
CA VAL A 496 -5.80 16.26 11.99
C VAL A 496 -4.51 16.01 12.79
N SER A 497 -3.57 16.95 12.80
CA SER A 497 -2.33 16.88 13.60
C SER A 497 -2.59 17.11 15.09
N GLN A 498 -3.40 18.12 15.44
CA GLN A 498 -3.85 18.34 16.81
C GLN A 498 -4.64 17.14 17.35
N LEU A 499 -5.48 16.50 16.54
CA LEU A 499 -6.22 15.29 16.89
C LEU A 499 -5.28 14.16 17.30
N GLN A 500 -4.26 13.89 16.49
CA GLN A 500 -3.25 12.88 16.79
C GLN A 500 -2.50 13.22 18.09
N ARG A 501 -2.07 14.48 18.27
CA ARG A 501 -1.33 14.95 19.45
C ARG A 501 -2.18 14.88 20.73
N VAL A 502 -3.40 15.44 20.71
CA VAL A 502 -4.34 15.40 21.84
C VAL A 502 -4.64 13.97 22.25
N THR A 503 -4.88 13.07 21.29
CA THR A 503 -5.11 11.65 21.61
C THR A 503 -3.88 10.99 22.23
N ALA A 504 -2.67 11.29 21.72
CA ALA A 504 -1.42 10.75 22.26
C ALA A 504 -1.11 11.24 23.67
N GLU A 505 -1.18 12.55 23.93
CA GLU A 505 -0.95 13.09 25.27
C GLU A 505 -2.01 12.58 26.25
N THR A 506 -3.28 12.52 25.84
CA THR A 506 -4.37 11.94 26.63
C THR A 506 -4.13 10.47 26.98
N ALA A 507 -3.67 9.65 26.02
CA ALA A 507 -3.35 8.25 26.26
C ALA A 507 -2.15 8.09 27.20
N ALA A 508 -1.12 8.93 27.07
CA ALA A 508 0.03 8.96 27.96
C ALA A 508 -0.35 9.34 29.40
N ASP A 509 -1.17 10.38 29.58
CA ASP A 509 -1.70 10.82 30.88
C ASP A 509 -2.62 9.75 31.49
N ALA A 510 -3.47 9.10 30.69
CA ALA A 510 -4.32 7.99 31.13
C ALA A 510 -3.49 6.79 31.60
N THR A 511 -2.42 6.41 30.88
CA THR A 511 -1.51 5.34 31.32
C THR A 511 -0.75 5.73 32.59
N ALA A 512 -0.28 6.98 32.70
CA ALA A 512 0.40 7.46 33.91
C ALA A 512 -0.54 7.44 35.13
N TYR A 513 -1.79 7.89 34.97
CA TYR A 513 -2.82 7.84 36.00
C TYR A 513 -3.18 6.38 36.40
N ALA A 514 -3.29 5.47 35.41
CA ALA A 514 -3.50 4.05 35.66
C ALA A 514 -2.39 3.45 36.53
N VAL A 515 -1.12 3.78 36.25
CA VAL A 515 0.05 3.37 37.04
C VAL A 515 0.02 3.94 38.45
N ASP A 516 -0.17 5.24 38.60
CA ASP A 516 -0.13 5.94 39.90
C ASP A 516 -1.24 5.46 40.87
N GLU A 517 -2.46 5.26 40.38
CA GLU A 517 -3.59 4.75 41.17
C GLU A 517 -3.65 3.21 41.22
N GLY A 518 -2.85 2.51 40.40
CA GLY A 518 -2.82 1.05 40.32
C GLY A 518 -4.14 0.44 39.82
N THR A 519 -4.82 1.12 38.90
CA THR A 519 -6.14 0.73 38.36
C THR A 519 -6.05 0.38 36.88
N ALA A 520 -6.93 -0.52 36.42
CA ALA A 520 -7.23 -0.76 35.01
C ALA A 520 -8.76 -0.72 34.76
N ASP A 521 -9.56 -0.22 35.72
CA ASP A 521 -11.02 -0.13 35.60
C ASP A 521 -11.41 0.89 34.50
N PRO A 522 -12.05 0.45 33.39
CA PRO A 522 -12.43 1.34 32.30
C PRO A 522 -13.33 2.49 32.75
N THR A 523 -14.19 2.27 33.76
CA THR A 523 -15.09 3.28 34.30
C THR A 523 -14.34 4.43 34.95
N VAL A 524 -13.20 4.14 35.57
CA VAL A 524 -12.36 5.13 36.26
C VAL A 524 -11.49 5.88 35.25
N LEU A 525 -10.91 5.16 34.28
CA LEU A 525 -10.09 5.76 33.23
C LEU A 525 -10.90 6.66 32.29
N VAL A 526 -12.09 6.23 31.86
CA VAL A 526 -13.02 7.07 31.07
C VAL A 526 -13.36 8.38 31.80
N GLN A 527 -13.67 8.35 33.10
CA GLN A 527 -13.97 9.56 33.88
C GLN A 527 -12.77 10.52 34.01
N TYR A 528 -11.55 9.99 34.09
CA TYR A 528 -10.33 10.80 34.09
C TYR A 528 -10.10 11.44 32.72
N VAL A 529 -10.15 10.62 31.66
CA VAL A 529 -9.95 11.03 30.28
C VAL A 529 -10.99 12.07 29.84
N GLU A 530 -12.28 11.88 30.13
CA GLU A 530 -13.36 12.85 29.81
C GLU A 530 -13.02 14.26 30.32
N VAL A 531 -12.45 14.35 31.54
CA VAL A 531 -12.10 15.62 32.18
C VAL A 531 -10.85 16.26 31.58
N GLU A 532 -9.83 15.48 31.22
CA GLU A 532 -8.61 16.01 30.61
C GLU A 532 -8.81 16.39 29.13
N VAL A 533 -9.51 15.56 28.36
CA VAL A 533 -9.86 15.80 26.96
C VAL A 533 -10.65 17.10 26.81
N VAL A 534 -11.71 17.32 27.61
CA VAL A 534 -12.49 18.56 27.57
C VAL A 534 -11.62 19.78 27.92
N GLN A 535 -10.79 19.72 28.97
CA GLN A 535 -9.89 20.83 29.34
C GLN A 535 -8.78 21.13 28.31
N ARG A 536 -8.38 20.12 27.54
CA ARG A 536 -7.40 20.25 26.45
C ARG A 536 -8.06 20.91 25.23
N ILE A 537 -9.26 20.46 24.87
CA ILE A 537 -9.98 20.87 23.67
C ILE A 537 -10.61 22.27 23.85
N GLU A 538 -11.15 22.61 25.04
CA GLU A 538 -11.56 23.98 25.39
C GLU A 538 -10.44 25.03 25.25
N ARG A 539 -9.16 24.62 25.25
CA ARG A 539 -8.00 25.51 25.03
C ARG A 539 -7.65 25.71 23.55
N ILE A 540 -8.08 24.78 22.70
CA ILE A 540 -7.88 24.81 21.25
C ILE A 540 -9.01 25.65 20.63
N ASP A 541 -10.26 25.41 21.02
CA ASP A 541 -11.46 26.13 20.55
C ASP A 541 -11.49 27.63 20.91
N GLU A 542 -10.75 28.07 21.94
CA GLU A 542 -10.53 29.52 22.22
C GLU A 542 -9.56 30.21 21.21
N ARG A 543 -9.05 29.51 20.18
CA ARG A 543 -8.06 30.01 19.18
C ARG A 543 -8.48 29.87 17.71
N GLU A 544 -9.67 29.38 17.42
CA GLU A 544 -10.06 29.12 16.03
C GLU A 544 -10.62 30.35 15.29
N GLY A 545 -9.96 30.66 14.17
CA GLY A 545 -10.43 31.58 13.15
C GLY A 545 -10.82 30.85 11.86
N GLU A 546 -11.68 31.46 11.06
CA GLU A 546 -11.90 31.11 9.65
C GLU A 546 -10.77 31.68 8.77
N ALA A 547 -10.38 30.95 7.72
CA ALA A 547 -9.46 31.43 6.67
C ALA A 547 -9.87 30.90 5.28
N THR A 548 -9.41 31.58 4.22
CA THR A 548 -9.50 31.14 2.82
C THR A 548 -8.24 31.54 2.04
N ILE A 549 -7.86 30.75 1.03
CA ILE A 549 -6.68 30.96 0.18
C ILE A 549 -7.04 30.70 -1.29
N SER A 550 -6.30 31.34 -2.21
CA SER A 550 -6.31 31.10 -3.66
C SER A 550 -4.85 31.05 -4.15
N PHE A 551 -4.47 29.99 -4.86
CA PHE A 551 -3.12 29.78 -5.39
C PHE A 551 -3.22 29.28 -6.84
N ASP A 552 -2.87 30.15 -7.78
CA ASP A 552 -2.97 29.89 -9.22
C ASP A 552 -1.61 29.43 -9.81
N ASP A 553 -1.67 28.65 -10.89
CA ASP A 553 -0.52 28.19 -11.68
C ASP A 553 0.38 29.35 -12.14
N GLN A 554 1.71 29.18 -12.08
CA GLN A 554 2.65 30.26 -12.38
C GLN A 554 4.06 29.80 -12.78
N GLU A 555 4.75 30.66 -13.53
CA GLU A 555 6.18 30.55 -13.81
C GLU A 555 7.00 31.17 -12.67
N SER A 556 8.14 30.56 -12.32
CA SER A 556 9.02 30.95 -11.22
C SER A 556 10.50 30.86 -11.60
N ASP A 557 11.32 31.72 -11.01
CA ASP A 557 12.79 31.64 -11.04
C ASP A 557 13.35 30.54 -10.11
N GLY A 558 12.46 29.73 -9.50
CA GLY A 558 12.81 28.68 -8.54
C GLY A 558 13.09 29.20 -7.14
N ASP A 559 13.31 30.50 -6.93
CA ASP A 559 13.62 31.12 -5.63
C ASP A 559 12.35 31.46 -4.82
N SER A 560 11.21 31.73 -5.47
CA SER A 560 9.96 32.12 -4.78
C SER A 560 8.67 31.91 -5.58
N VAL A 561 7.53 31.90 -4.89
CA VAL A 561 6.17 31.88 -5.49
C VAL A 561 5.26 32.95 -4.90
N VAL A 562 4.17 33.27 -5.61
CA VAL A 562 3.17 34.26 -5.22
C VAL A 562 1.80 33.61 -5.04
N ILE A 563 1.19 33.83 -3.88
CA ILE A 563 -0.19 33.43 -3.57
C ILE A 563 -1.12 34.59 -3.95
N ASP A 564 -2.13 34.34 -4.79
CA ASP A 564 -3.01 35.40 -5.31
C ASP A 564 -3.73 36.13 -4.18
N SER A 565 -4.41 35.39 -3.31
CA SER A 565 -5.19 35.99 -2.21
C SER A 565 -5.34 35.07 -1.01
N VAL A 566 -5.37 35.69 0.18
CA VAL A 566 -5.53 35.01 1.48
C VAL A 566 -6.37 35.89 2.40
N GLU A 567 -7.47 35.37 2.94
CA GLU A 567 -8.27 36.04 3.98
C GLU A 567 -8.14 35.29 5.31
N LEU A 568 -7.71 35.99 6.36
CA LEU A 568 -7.52 35.46 7.71
C LEU A 568 -8.42 36.21 8.70
N SER A 569 -9.21 35.49 9.50
CA SER A 569 -9.98 36.13 10.57
C SER A 569 -9.17 36.41 11.84
N GLU A 570 -8.08 35.67 12.05
CA GLU A 570 -7.01 35.95 13.03
C GLU A 570 -5.68 36.16 12.27
N GLY A 571 -4.54 36.33 12.96
CA GLY A 571 -3.25 36.55 12.29
C GLY A 571 -2.55 35.23 11.98
N GLY A 572 -1.61 35.22 11.03
CA GLY A 572 -0.99 33.97 10.59
C GLY A 572 0.10 34.08 9.53
N PHE A 573 0.35 32.98 8.85
CA PHE A 573 1.35 32.79 7.80
C PHE A 573 0.77 31.94 6.67
N VAL A 574 1.47 31.87 5.54
CA VAL A 574 1.22 30.90 4.46
C VAL A 574 2.50 30.10 4.26
N ALA A 575 2.41 28.77 4.26
CA ALA A 575 3.54 27.89 3.98
C ALA A 575 3.27 27.09 2.70
N VAL A 576 4.31 26.87 1.90
CA VAL A 576 4.22 26.15 0.62
C VAL A 576 4.92 24.81 0.75
N TYR A 577 4.26 23.76 0.25
CA TYR A 577 4.61 22.35 0.43
C TYR A 577 4.90 21.66 -0.91
N ASP A 578 5.78 20.67 -0.88
CA ASP A 578 6.11 19.82 -2.03
C ASP A 578 4.99 18.80 -2.32
N GLY A 579 4.49 18.79 -3.55
CA GLY A 579 3.49 17.82 -4.03
C GLY A 579 2.09 17.94 -3.44
N VAL A 580 1.27 16.91 -3.67
CA VAL A 580 -0.20 16.93 -3.45
C VAL A 580 -0.61 16.57 -2.00
N THR A 581 0.15 17.00 -0.99
CA THR A 581 0.01 16.49 0.38
C THR A 581 -1.13 17.17 1.18
N VAL A 582 -2.22 16.44 1.40
CA VAL A 582 -3.39 16.91 2.20
C VAL A 582 -3.15 16.94 3.73
N ASP A 583 -2.01 16.44 4.20
CA ASP A 583 -1.72 16.20 5.61
C ASP A 583 -0.84 17.30 6.29
N ALA A 584 -0.40 18.31 5.53
CA ALA A 584 0.46 19.41 5.99
C ALA A 584 1.72 18.94 6.78
N ASP A 585 2.52 18.05 6.17
CA ASP A 585 3.68 17.41 6.81
C ASP A 585 4.85 18.42 7.07
N PRO A 586 5.32 18.64 8.31
CA PRO A 586 6.39 19.60 8.59
C PRO A 586 7.68 19.37 7.79
N ASP A 587 8.00 18.11 7.45
CA ASP A 587 9.17 17.73 6.66
C ASP A 587 9.05 18.10 5.16
N ALA A 588 7.85 18.50 4.69
CA ALA A 588 7.55 18.82 3.30
C ALA A 588 7.39 20.33 3.00
N VAL A 589 7.63 21.20 3.98
CA VAL A 589 7.59 22.66 3.81
C VAL A 589 8.83 23.13 3.04
N LEU A 590 8.61 23.85 1.94
CA LEU A 590 9.65 24.45 1.09
C LEU A 590 9.97 25.90 1.46
N GLY A 591 8.98 26.62 2.00
CA GLY A 591 9.10 28.03 2.39
C GLY A 591 7.85 28.55 3.09
N ALA A 592 7.95 29.70 3.75
CA ALA A 592 6.83 30.34 4.43
C ALA A 592 6.85 31.87 4.35
N SER A 593 5.66 32.49 4.34
CA SER A 593 5.48 33.94 4.29
C SER A 593 5.93 34.62 5.59
N ALA A 594 6.16 35.92 5.51
CA ALA A 594 6.14 36.77 6.70
C ALA A 594 4.74 36.79 7.35
N TYR A 595 4.66 37.19 8.63
CA TYR A 595 3.40 37.32 9.37
C TYR A 595 2.40 38.25 8.68
N LEU A 596 1.16 37.78 8.59
CA LEU A 596 0.00 38.45 8.01
C LEU A 596 -0.96 38.87 9.14
N GLU A 597 -1.28 40.18 9.22
CA GLU A 597 -2.29 40.71 10.16
C GLU A 597 -3.70 40.16 9.83
N PRO A 598 -4.65 40.08 10.78
CA PRO A 598 -6.03 39.67 10.49
C PRO A 598 -6.69 40.54 9.41
N GLY A 599 -7.17 39.90 8.34
CA GLY A 599 -7.80 40.53 7.18
C GLY A 599 -7.48 39.80 5.86
N GLY A 600 -7.87 40.43 4.75
CA GLY A 600 -7.51 39.99 3.39
C GLY A 600 -6.19 40.57 2.91
N HIS A 601 -5.37 39.72 2.30
CA HIS A 601 -4.09 40.01 1.66
C HIS A 601 -4.14 39.52 0.20
N GLU A 602 -3.40 40.19 -0.67
CA GLU A 602 -3.31 39.89 -2.10
C GLU A 602 -1.82 39.85 -2.48
N ASN A 603 -1.42 38.95 -3.38
CA ASN A 603 -0.05 38.81 -3.90
C ASN A 603 0.98 38.58 -2.78
N VAL A 604 0.78 37.54 -1.97
CA VAL A 604 1.69 37.17 -0.87
C VAL A 604 2.85 36.35 -1.43
N THR A 605 4.05 36.93 -1.48
CA THR A 605 5.28 36.21 -1.86
C THR A 605 5.75 35.29 -0.74
N VAL A 606 6.12 34.06 -1.10
CA VAL A 606 6.79 33.06 -0.27
C VAL A 606 8.14 32.74 -0.89
N GLU A 607 9.23 33.05 -0.19
CA GLU A 607 10.61 32.70 -0.58
C GLU A 607 10.91 31.26 -0.09
N PHE A 608 11.64 30.47 -0.88
CA PHE A 608 12.04 29.10 -0.51
C PHE A 608 13.39 29.06 0.23
N ASP A 609 13.56 28.09 1.13
CA ASP A 609 14.84 27.88 1.85
C ASP A 609 15.92 27.23 0.97
N GLU A 610 15.50 26.36 0.04
CA GLU A 610 16.31 25.83 -1.06
C GLU A 610 15.52 26.05 -2.36
N PRO A 611 16.14 26.59 -3.44
CA PRO A 611 15.43 26.85 -4.69
C PRO A 611 14.93 25.55 -5.34
N LEU A 612 13.83 25.64 -6.08
CA LEU A 612 13.35 24.53 -6.89
C LEU A 612 14.34 24.26 -8.04
N GLU A 613 14.66 22.99 -8.28
CA GLU A 613 15.53 22.57 -9.39
C GLU A 613 14.74 22.11 -10.63
N GLU A 614 13.42 21.91 -10.52
CA GLU A 614 12.55 21.44 -11.61
C GLU A 614 11.08 21.86 -11.39
N SER A 615 10.34 22.03 -12.49
CA SER A 615 8.89 22.31 -12.52
C SER A 615 8.06 21.23 -11.82
N ARG A 616 7.13 21.62 -10.94
CA ARG A 616 6.37 20.68 -10.08
C ARG A 616 5.07 21.27 -9.51
N PRO A 617 4.09 20.43 -9.12
CA PRO A 617 2.91 20.87 -8.37
C PRO A 617 3.26 21.16 -6.90
N LEU A 618 2.79 22.30 -6.40
CA LEU A 618 2.95 22.75 -5.01
C LEU A 618 1.59 22.99 -4.35
N VAL A 619 1.55 22.93 -3.02
CA VAL A 619 0.35 23.23 -2.22
C VAL A 619 0.65 24.34 -1.22
N ALA A 620 -0.15 25.39 -1.22
CA ALA A 620 -0.08 26.48 -0.24
C ALA A 620 -1.09 26.24 0.89
N VAL A 621 -0.63 26.22 2.14
CA VAL A 621 -1.44 26.00 3.34
C VAL A 621 -1.38 27.23 4.24
N VAL A 622 -2.50 27.59 4.85
CA VAL A 622 -2.60 28.74 5.77
C VAL A 622 -2.34 28.29 7.22
N HIS A 623 -1.49 29.02 7.95
CA HIS A 623 -1.07 28.70 9.33
C HIS A 623 -1.36 29.84 10.32
N HIS A 624 -1.63 29.50 11.58
CA HIS A 624 -1.80 30.45 12.69
C HIS A 624 -0.45 30.99 13.22
N ASP A 625 -0.46 32.10 13.94
CA ASP A 625 0.59 32.43 14.93
C ASP A 625 0.16 31.89 16.30
N THR A 626 0.54 30.65 16.62
CA THR A 626 0.08 30.01 17.88
C THR A 626 0.94 30.41 19.08
N THR A 627 2.05 31.14 18.86
CA THR A 627 2.94 31.60 19.94
C THR A 627 2.74 33.07 20.34
N ASP A 628 1.92 33.82 19.60
CA ASP A 628 1.71 35.26 19.72
C ASP A 628 3.04 36.05 19.57
N ASP A 629 3.95 35.59 18.70
CA ASP A 629 5.29 36.19 18.54
C ASP A 629 5.75 36.54 17.12
N GLU A 630 4.83 36.45 16.14
CA GLU A 630 5.00 36.90 14.75
C GLU A 630 6.13 36.18 13.99
N THR A 631 6.57 34.98 14.43
CA THR A 631 7.57 34.16 13.73
C THR A 631 7.13 32.71 13.53
N PHE A 632 7.15 32.25 12.27
CA PHE A 632 6.77 30.88 11.89
C PHE A 632 7.78 29.84 12.38
N ARG A 633 7.30 28.83 13.13
CA ARG A 633 8.11 27.74 13.71
C ARG A 633 7.57 26.34 13.47
N TYR A 634 6.61 26.16 12.57
CA TYR A 634 5.99 24.86 12.29
C TYR A 634 7.03 23.76 12.03
N VAL A 635 8.04 24.03 11.20
CA VAL A 635 9.14 23.08 10.91
C VAL A 635 10.08 22.90 12.11
N GLU A 636 10.55 24.00 12.74
CA GLU A 636 11.49 23.94 13.88
C GLU A 636 10.91 23.19 15.11
N SER A 637 9.58 23.14 15.20
CA SER A 637 8.83 22.59 16.33
C SER A 637 8.17 21.23 16.05
N ASP A 638 8.47 20.57 14.92
CA ASP A 638 7.83 19.30 14.53
C ASP A 638 6.29 19.40 14.53
N GLY A 639 5.81 20.55 14.04
CA GLY A 639 4.41 20.96 13.94
C GLY A 639 3.74 21.38 15.26
N GLU A 640 4.47 21.59 16.37
CA GLU A 640 3.90 22.02 17.67
C GLU A 640 3.44 23.49 17.70
N ASP A 641 4.23 24.39 17.11
CA ASP A 641 3.94 25.83 17.00
C ASP A 641 3.42 26.15 15.58
N ASP A 642 2.61 27.20 15.44
CA ASP A 642 2.12 27.75 14.17
C ASP A 642 1.38 26.76 13.26
N GLU A 643 0.37 26.12 13.83
CA GLU A 643 -0.42 25.04 13.22
C GLU A 643 -1.35 25.53 12.08
N PRO A 644 -1.75 24.68 11.12
CA PRO A 644 -2.66 25.06 10.03
C PRO A 644 -4.04 25.54 10.50
N TYR A 645 -4.60 26.53 9.81
CA TYR A 645 -6.04 26.80 9.82
C TYR A 645 -6.78 25.61 9.20
N VAL A 646 -8.00 25.31 9.67
CA VAL A 646 -8.79 24.19 9.18
C VAL A 646 -10.21 24.56 8.76
N SER A 647 -10.71 23.79 7.80
CA SER A 647 -12.10 23.83 7.35
C SER A 647 -13.05 23.20 8.39
N ASP A 648 -14.37 23.33 8.19
CA ASP A 648 -15.39 22.63 8.99
C ASP A 648 -15.23 21.08 9.01
N GLY A 649 -14.46 20.51 8.08
CA GLY A 649 -14.11 19.08 8.07
C GLY A 649 -12.85 18.71 8.85
N GLY A 650 -12.09 19.69 9.38
CA GLY A 650 -10.82 19.48 10.08
C GLY A 650 -9.60 19.26 9.17
N GLY A 651 -9.79 19.23 7.85
CA GLY A 651 -8.70 19.29 6.87
C GLY A 651 -8.15 20.72 6.71
N PRO A 652 -6.87 20.90 6.32
CA PRO A 652 -6.24 22.22 6.25
C PRO A 652 -6.95 23.15 5.26
N VAL A 653 -6.91 24.45 5.53
CA VAL A 653 -7.22 25.48 4.52
C VAL A 653 -6.01 25.59 3.60
N LEU A 654 -6.16 25.04 2.40
CA LEU A 654 -5.11 24.94 1.39
C LEU A 654 -5.66 25.20 -0.01
N ASP A 655 -4.76 25.50 -0.95
CA ASP A 655 -5.01 25.49 -2.39
C ASP A 655 -3.73 25.06 -3.13
N GLY A 656 -3.84 24.59 -4.38
CA GLY A 656 -2.73 23.95 -5.10
C GLY A 656 -2.54 24.49 -6.52
N ALA A 657 -1.28 24.65 -6.92
CA ALA A 657 -0.87 25.20 -8.21
C ALA A 657 0.28 24.40 -8.81
N PHE A 658 0.39 24.38 -10.13
CA PHE A 658 1.58 23.94 -10.86
C PHE A 658 2.57 25.10 -11.00
N VAL A 659 3.83 24.86 -10.65
CA VAL A 659 4.89 25.88 -10.72
C VAL A 659 5.98 25.41 -11.68
N THR A 660 6.20 26.20 -12.74
CA THR A 660 7.26 25.96 -13.73
C THR A 660 8.55 26.66 -13.29
N VAL A 661 9.70 26.02 -13.51
CA VAL A 661 11.03 26.51 -13.09
C VAL A 661 11.97 26.56 -14.29
N GLU A 662 12.62 27.71 -14.50
CA GLU A 662 13.67 27.88 -15.52
C GLU A 662 15.03 27.35 -14.99
N ALA A 663 15.71 26.48 -15.74
CA ALA A 663 16.92 25.78 -15.29
C ALA A 663 18.23 26.35 -15.88
N ASP A 664 19.24 26.57 -15.02
CA ASP A 664 20.55 27.13 -15.34
C ASP A 664 21.66 26.03 -15.25
N GLU A 665 22.27 25.60 -16.36
CA GLU A 665 23.29 24.52 -16.38
C GLU A 665 24.76 25.03 -16.25
N PRO A 666 25.68 24.27 -15.63
CA PRO A 666 27.07 24.69 -15.41
C PRO A 666 28.09 24.21 -16.48
N GLU A 667 28.95 25.12 -16.97
CA GLU A 667 29.95 24.86 -18.02
C GLU A 667 31.21 24.05 -17.60
N PRO A 668 31.87 23.32 -18.53
CA PRO A 668 33.15 22.64 -18.33
C PRO A 668 34.39 23.56 -18.49
N GLU A 669 35.54 23.20 -17.89
CA GLU A 669 36.78 23.99 -18.03
C GLU A 669 37.42 23.88 -19.44
N PRO A 670 37.97 24.98 -20.01
CA PRO A 670 38.37 25.07 -21.41
C PRO A 670 39.71 24.40 -21.76
N GLU A 671 39.82 23.92 -23.01
CA GLU A 671 41.05 23.38 -23.61
C GLU A 671 42.06 24.47 -24.00
N PRO A 672 43.37 24.16 -24.13
CA PRO A 672 44.41 25.17 -24.32
C PRO A 672 44.47 25.74 -25.75
N GLU A 673 43.87 26.91 -25.94
CA GLU A 673 43.89 27.64 -27.21
C GLU A 673 45.24 28.32 -27.51
N ALA A 674 45.53 28.51 -28.81
CA ALA A 674 46.69 29.28 -29.30
C ALA A 674 46.38 30.06 -30.58
N THR A 675 46.99 31.24 -30.71
CA THR A 675 46.96 32.06 -31.92
C THR A 675 48.34 32.14 -32.55
N LEU A 676 48.38 32.05 -33.89
CA LEU A 676 49.56 32.26 -34.71
C LEU A 676 49.12 33.06 -35.92
N SER A 677 49.85 34.14 -36.21
CA SER A 677 49.73 34.89 -37.45
C SER A 677 51.11 35.04 -38.06
N VAL A 678 51.28 34.47 -39.24
CA VAL A 678 52.49 34.65 -40.05
C VAL A 678 52.15 34.74 -41.52
N THR A 679 52.63 35.78 -42.18
CA THR A 679 52.31 36.05 -43.58
C THR A 679 53.39 35.60 -44.58
N ASP A 680 52.94 35.30 -45.81
CA ASP A 680 53.80 35.13 -46.99
C ASP A 680 54.75 36.31 -47.13
N GLN A 681 56.05 36.06 -47.03
CA GLN A 681 57.05 37.11 -46.91
C GLN A 681 58.23 36.93 -47.86
N ALA A 682 58.85 38.05 -48.21
CA ALA A 682 59.96 38.11 -49.13
C ALA A 682 61.19 38.73 -48.43
N GLY A 683 62.34 38.08 -48.51
CA GLY A 683 63.52 38.43 -47.70
C GLY A 683 64.82 37.82 -48.20
N ASP A 684 65.90 37.95 -47.43
CA ASP A 684 67.23 37.48 -47.84
C ASP A 684 67.46 35.97 -47.63
N GLY A 685 66.47 35.27 -47.04
CA GLY A 685 66.52 33.83 -46.74
C GLY A 685 67.26 33.47 -45.45
N GLU A 686 67.85 34.44 -44.71
CA GLU A 686 68.54 34.20 -43.45
C GLU A 686 67.60 34.31 -42.21
N THR A 687 66.48 35.03 -42.31
CA THR A 687 65.51 35.18 -41.21
C THR A 687 64.06 35.13 -41.67
N LEU A 688 63.24 34.42 -40.90
CA LEU A 688 61.77 34.45 -40.92
C LEU A 688 61.29 35.45 -39.86
N THR A 689 60.21 36.18 -40.13
CA THR A 689 59.50 36.98 -39.12
C THR A 689 58.11 36.37 -38.92
N VAL A 690 57.69 36.20 -37.67
CA VAL A 690 56.32 35.83 -37.30
C VAL A 690 55.64 37.08 -36.78
N ASP A 691 54.48 37.40 -37.33
CA ASP A 691 53.83 38.70 -37.12
C ASP A 691 53.25 38.77 -35.69
N GLU A 692 52.56 37.71 -35.25
CA GLU A 692 52.14 37.51 -33.86
C GLU A 692 52.05 36.01 -33.50
N ALA A 693 52.36 35.65 -32.26
CA ALA A 693 52.09 34.33 -31.69
C ALA A 693 51.71 34.44 -30.20
N ASN A 694 50.75 33.63 -29.74
CA ASN A 694 50.36 33.51 -28.32
C ASN A 694 49.74 32.14 -28.04
N ALA A 695 49.72 31.70 -26.78
CA ALA A 695 48.97 30.53 -26.33
C ALA A 695 48.52 30.69 -24.87
N THR A 696 47.44 30.03 -24.48
CA THR A 696 46.93 29.99 -23.09
C THR A 696 47.81 29.16 -22.14
N VAL A 697 48.82 28.48 -22.67
CA VAL A 697 49.82 27.65 -21.97
C VAL A 697 51.25 28.10 -22.32
N ASP A 698 52.27 27.69 -21.55
CA ASP A 698 53.67 28.00 -21.86
C ASP A 698 54.05 27.36 -23.21
N TYR A 699 54.58 28.14 -24.16
CA TYR A 699 54.67 27.75 -25.57
C TYR A 699 55.99 28.15 -26.25
N LEU A 700 56.24 27.61 -27.44
CA LEU A 700 57.33 28.02 -28.33
C LEU A 700 56.87 28.10 -29.79
N VAL A 701 57.62 28.84 -30.62
CA VAL A 701 57.33 29.01 -32.05
C VAL A 701 58.39 28.25 -32.87
N SER A 702 57.93 27.41 -33.79
CA SER A 702 58.78 26.49 -34.57
C SER A 702 58.56 26.69 -36.07
N ALA A 703 59.62 26.91 -36.85
CA ALA A 703 59.56 26.92 -38.31
C ALA A 703 60.20 25.65 -38.88
N GLN A 704 59.51 24.98 -39.81
CA GLN A 704 59.94 23.74 -40.44
C GLN A 704 59.94 23.87 -41.96
N TYR A 705 61.07 23.56 -42.58
CA TYR A 705 61.28 23.72 -44.02
C TYR A 705 62.37 22.75 -44.50
N ASN A 706 62.25 22.26 -45.74
CA ASN A 706 63.17 21.28 -46.34
C ASN A 706 63.42 19.99 -45.52
N GLY A 707 62.61 19.70 -44.49
CA GLY A 707 62.77 18.59 -43.56
C GLY A 707 63.66 18.88 -42.35
N GLU A 708 63.99 20.15 -42.10
CA GLU A 708 64.72 20.64 -40.92
C GLU A 708 63.78 21.59 -40.13
N ARG A 709 63.85 21.57 -38.79
CA ARG A 709 63.02 22.38 -37.87
C ARG A 709 63.92 23.27 -37.02
N VAL A 710 63.52 24.52 -36.85
CA VAL A 710 64.19 25.54 -36.02
C VAL A 710 63.16 26.13 -35.05
N ASP A 711 63.53 26.24 -33.78
CA ASP A 711 62.64 26.64 -32.69
C ASP A 711 63.11 27.95 -32.02
N SER A 712 62.17 28.71 -31.47
CA SER A 712 62.43 29.87 -30.62
C SER A 712 62.89 29.48 -29.19
N ASP A 713 63.19 30.49 -28.36
CA ASP A 713 63.11 30.32 -26.91
C ASP A 713 61.64 30.12 -26.48
N VAL A 714 61.40 29.60 -25.27
CA VAL A 714 60.05 29.38 -24.69
C VAL A 714 59.49 30.68 -24.10
N PHE A 715 58.21 30.93 -24.36
CA PHE A 715 57.40 32.05 -23.86
C PHE A 715 56.35 31.55 -22.86
N ALA A 716 55.85 32.44 -21.99
CA ALA A 716 54.88 32.06 -20.97
C ALA A 716 53.43 32.09 -21.47
N ALA A 717 52.56 31.32 -20.80
CA ALA A 717 51.12 31.38 -20.99
C ALA A 717 50.56 32.81 -21.01
N GLY A 718 49.87 33.17 -22.09
CA GLY A 718 49.23 34.46 -22.33
C GLY A 718 50.20 35.63 -22.58
N GLU A 719 51.48 35.36 -22.89
CA GLU A 719 52.46 36.36 -23.31
C GLU A 719 52.49 36.45 -24.85
N PRO A 720 51.75 37.39 -25.48
CA PRO A 720 51.79 37.56 -26.93
C PRO A 720 53.17 38.10 -27.36
N VAL A 721 53.71 37.52 -28.43
CA VAL A 721 54.99 37.92 -29.02
C VAL A 721 54.78 38.36 -30.46
N GLU A 722 54.89 39.67 -30.67
CA GLU A 722 54.82 40.35 -31.96
C GLU A 722 56.23 40.46 -32.62
N ASP A 723 56.29 40.54 -33.95
CA ASP A 723 57.53 40.77 -34.74
C ASP A 723 58.67 39.75 -34.42
N LEU A 724 58.35 38.48 -34.13
CA LEU A 724 59.34 37.48 -33.73
C LEU A 724 60.24 37.07 -34.90
N SER A 725 61.47 37.57 -34.91
CA SER A 725 62.48 37.20 -35.91
C SER A 725 63.23 35.91 -35.54
N LEU A 726 62.98 34.85 -36.31
CA LEU A 726 63.59 33.52 -36.18
C LEU A 726 64.68 33.33 -37.25
N ALA A 727 65.90 33.01 -36.82
CA ALA A 727 67.03 32.81 -37.72
C ALA A 727 66.99 31.43 -38.37
N LEU A 728 67.00 31.37 -39.71
CA LEU A 728 66.90 30.13 -40.48
C LEU A 728 68.31 29.52 -40.67
N GLU A 729 68.58 28.40 -39.98
CA GLU A 729 69.84 27.66 -40.08
C GLU A 729 69.58 26.19 -40.52
N PRO A 730 69.86 25.80 -41.79
CA PRO A 730 70.49 26.58 -42.86
C PRO A 730 69.54 27.62 -43.50
N PRO A 731 70.08 28.72 -44.06
CA PRO A 731 69.26 29.73 -44.74
C PRO A 731 68.69 29.20 -46.07
N LEU A 732 67.57 29.78 -46.51
CA LEU A 732 66.90 29.44 -47.76
C LEU A 732 67.66 30.02 -48.97
N GLU A 733 68.23 29.14 -49.81
CA GLU A 733 68.93 29.55 -51.05
C GLU A 733 67.97 29.78 -52.26
N GLU A 734 66.71 29.35 -52.16
CA GLU A 734 65.65 29.52 -53.16
C GLU A 734 64.27 29.53 -52.48
N ASN A 735 63.24 30.06 -53.15
CA ASN A 735 61.87 30.15 -52.62
C ASN A 735 61.35 28.78 -52.15
N ALA A 736 60.73 28.74 -50.97
CA ALA A 736 60.22 27.52 -50.35
C ALA A 736 58.97 27.80 -49.50
N THR A 737 58.13 26.79 -49.35
CA THR A 737 57.08 26.79 -48.32
C THR A 737 57.72 26.50 -46.95
N VAL A 738 57.33 27.25 -45.93
CA VAL A 738 57.78 27.12 -44.55
C VAL A 738 56.56 26.91 -43.66
N ASP A 739 56.51 25.79 -42.93
CA ASP A 739 55.45 25.47 -41.99
C ASP A 739 55.84 26.00 -40.61
N VAL A 740 55.09 26.98 -40.10
CA VAL A 740 55.31 27.61 -38.79
C VAL A 740 54.26 27.10 -37.82
N SER A 741 54.64 26.84 -36.56
CA SER A 741 53.70 26.35 -35.55
C SER A 741 53.97 26.92 -34.16
N VAL A 742 52.89 27.23 -33.44
CA VAL A 742 52.90 27.43 -31.98
C VAL A 742 52.70 26.08 -31.32
N ARG A 743 53.55 25.75 -30.36
CA ARG A 743 53.59 24.43 -29.72
C ARG A 743 53.68 24.53 -28.22
N ASP A 744 52.99 23.63 -27.52
CA ASP A 744 53.07 23.51 -26.07
C ASP A 744 54.51 23.16 -25.64
N ALA A 745 55.06 23.88 -24.66
CA ALA A 745 56.44 23.72 -24.24
C ALA A 745 56.70 22.52 -23.30
N ALA A 746 55.64 21.88 -22.79
CA ALA A 746 55.69 20.73 -21.90
C ALA A 746 55.72 19.38 -22.66
N ASP A 747 54.96 19.25 -23.75
CA ASP A 747 54.87 18.01 -24.55
C ASP A 747 55.15 18.12 -26.05
N ASP A 748 55.36 19.34 -26.59
CA ASP A 748 55.62 19.64 -28.00
C ASP A 748 54.44 19.34 -28.95
N GLU A 749 53.19 19.32 -28.45
CA GLU A 749 51.96 19.29 -29.27
C GLU A 749 51.81 20.57 -30.10
N ALA A 750 51.19 20.48 -31.30
CA ALA A 750 50.94 21.64 -32.16
C ALA A 750 49.59 22.26 -31.82
N LEU A 751 49.58 23.45 -31.23
CA LEU A 751 48.35 24.14 -30.85
C LEU A 751 47.81 25.00 -32.01
N ALA A 752 48.71 25.64 -32.77
CA ALA A 752 48.39 26.31 -34.03
C ALA A 752 49.50 26.05 -35.07
N THR A 753 49.16 25.95 -36.35
CA THR A 753 50.13 25.75 -37.45
C THR A 753 49.66 26.44 -38.73
N GLU A 754 50.56 27.19 -39.37
CA GLU A 754 50.31 27.95 -40.59
C GLU A 754 51.46 27.73 -41.60
N SER A 755 51.14 27.64 -42.88
CA SER A 755 52.11 27.34 -43.96
C SER A 755 52.23 28.52 -44.91
N ILE A 756 53.42 29.14 -44.99
CA ILE A 756 53.66 30.33 -45.83
C ILE A 756 54.61 30.06 -47.00
N GLU A 757 54.46 30.79 -48.11
CA GLU A 757 55.46 30.88 -49.19
C GLU A 757 56.52 31.96 -48.87
N TYR A 758 57.76 31.54 -48.57
CA TYR A 758 58.90 32.45 -48.41
C TYR A 758 59.62 32.68 -49.75
N THR A 759 59.74 33.94 -50.17
CA THR A 759 60.41 34.33 -51.43
C THR A 759 61.78 34.98 -51.18
N VAL A 760 62.83 34.48 -51.83
CA VAL A 760 64.19 35.01 -51.64
C VAL A 760 64.46 36.17 -52.62
N GLU A 761 64.65 37.39 -52.11
CA GLU A 761 64.84 38.61 -52.90
C GLU A 761 66.31 39.02 -53.09
N ASP A 762 66.67 39.50 -54.29
CA ASP A 762 68.02 39.96 -54.65
C ASP A 762 68.01 41.51 -54.81
N ASP A 763 68.28 42.17 -53.69
CA ASP A 763 68.22 43.59 -53.34
C ASP A 763 68.57 44.60 -54.47
N THR A 764 67.61 45.39 -55.00
CA THR A 764 67.91 46.67 -55.69
C THR A 764 66.76 47.73 -55.80
N GLU A 765 66.87 48.75 -54.95
CA GLU A 765 66.51 50.18 -55.17
C GLU A 765 65.02 50.65 -55.09
N PRO A 766 64.75 51.95 -54.76
CA PRO A 766 63.74 52.28 -53.72
C PRO A 766 62.56 53.21 -54.10
N GLU A 767 61.57 53.23 -53.20
CA GLU A 767 60.42 54.16 -53.06
C GLU A 767 60.83 55.59 -52.59
N PRO A 768 60.10 56.69 -52.95
CA PRO A 768 58.90 57.11 -52.16
C PRO A 768 57.82 58.00 -52.85
N GLU A 769 56.55 57.86 -52.44
CA GLU A 769 55.74 58.82 -51.62
C GLU A 769 54.21 58.53 -51.71
N PRO A 770 53.42 58.59 -50.61
CA PRO A 770 52.02 58.15 -50.58
C PRO A 770 50.94 59.27 -50.74
N GLU A 771 49.83 58.91 -51.38
CA GLU A 771 48.45 59.43 -51.20
C GLU A 771 47.47 58.25 -51.50
N PRO A 772 46.20 58.28 -51.06
CA PRO A 772 45.69 58.14 -49.70
C PRO A 772 44.86 56.84 -49.51
N GLU A 773 44.41 56.56 -48.29
CA GLU A 773 43.66 55.35 -47.89
C GLU A 773 42.32 55.14 -48.66
N PRO A 774 41.96 53.89 -49.01
CA PRO A 774 40.60 53.48 -49.35
C PRO A 774 39.78 53.12 -48.08
N PRO A 775 38.43 53.11 -48.14
CA PRO A 775 37.57 52.71 -47.04
C PRO A 775 37.47 51.18 -46.88
N GLU A 776 37.01 50.76 -45.70
CA GLU A 776 36.78 49.37 -45.29
C GLU A 776 35.66 48.66 -46.10
N PRO A 777 35.66 47.31 -46.14
CA PRO A 777 34.61 46.53 -46.82
C PRO A 777 33.26 46.61 -46.08
N ALA A 778 32.20 46.23 -46.78
CA ALA A 778 30.84 46.11 -46.21
C ALA A 778 30.61 44.66 -45.73
N PRO A 779 29.69 44.42 -44.79
CA PRO A 779 29.35 43.07 -44.34
C PRO A 779 28.71 42.22 -45.44
N ASP A 780 29.01 40.92 -45.42
CA ASP A 780 28.35 39.85 -46.19
C ASP A 780 27.41 39.05 -45.25
N ALA A 781 26.33 38.49 -45.80
CA ALA A 781 25.34 37.66 -45.09
C ALA A 781 24.74 36.58 -46.01
N ASN A 782 24.17 35.53 -45.41
CA ASN A 782 23.51 34.42 -46.09
C ASN A 782 22.20 34.05 -45.37
N LEU A 783 21.16 33.74 -46.15
CA LEU A 783 19.87 33.24 -45.67
C LEU A 783 19.42 32.12 -46.62
N THR A 784 18.71 31.14 -46.10
CA THR A 784 18.08 30.07 -46.86
C THR A 784 16.78 29.68 -46.16
N VAL A 785 15.67 29.77 -46.87
CA VAL A 785 14.34 29.34 -46.42
C VAL A 785 13.54 28.81 -47.61
N THR A 786 12.73 27.79 -47.39
CA THR A 786 11.93 27.12 -48.42
C THR A 786 10.43 27.35 -48.23
N ASP A 787 9.65 27.11 -49.29
CA ASP A 787 8.19 27.09 -49.23
C ASP A 787 7.75 26.04 -48.19
N GLN A 788 6.91 26.43 -47.24
CA GLN A 788 6.58 25.62 -46.06
C GLN A 788 5.10 25.73 -45.68
N ARG A 789 4.69 24.91 -44.71
CA ARG A 789 3.30 24.76 -44.28
C ARG A 789 3.26 24.49 -42.77
N GLY A 790 2.30 25.11 -42.09
CA GLY A 790 2.13 24.99 -40.64
C GLY A 790 0.93 25.81 -40.15
N ASP A 791 0.66 25.71 -38.85
CA ASP A 791 -0.46 26.34 -38.11
C ASP A 791 -0.66 27.86 -38.33
N GLY A 792 0.36 28.56 -38.80
CA GLY A 792 0.38 30.02 -38.95
C GLY A 792 0.82 30.77 -37.70
N GLU A 793 1.20 30.06 -36.63
CA GLU A 793 1.81 30.60 -35.42
C GLU A 793 3.35 30.53 -35.49
N THR A 794 3.93 29.63 -36.30
CA THR A 794 5.40 29.48 -36.40
C THR A 794 5.96 29.41 -37.83
N VAL A 795 7.24 29.76 -38.02
CA VAL A 795 8.00 29.72 -39.29
C VAL A 795 9.39 29.15 -39.07
N THR A 796 9.78 28.13 -39.85
CA THR A 796 11.12 27.53 -39.81
C THR A 796 12.08 28.15 -40.84
N ILE A 797 13.31 28.45 -40.43
CA ILE A 797 14.40 28.98 -41.26
C ILE A 797 15.48 27.91 -41.44
N GLU A 798 15.68 27.42 -42.67
CA GLU A 798 16.63 26.33 -42.94
C GLU A 798 18.08 26.70 -42.58
N ALA A 799 18.53 27.92 -42.90
CA ALA A 799 19.81 28.45 -42.42
C ALA A 799 19.92 29.98 -42.50
N ALA A 800 20.63 30.62 -41.55
CA ALA A 800 20.96 32.06 -41.59
C ALA A 800 22.34 32.36 -40.99
N ASN A 801 23.05 33.37 -41.50
CA ASN A 801 24.23 33.99 -40.88
C ASN A 801 24.55 35.39 -41.45
N ALA A 802 25.31 36.20 -40.69
CA ALA A 802 25.93 37.43 -41.19
C ALA A 802 27.28 37.73 -40.52
N THR A 803 28.19 38.39 -41.23
CA THR A 803 29.52 38.82 -40.74
C THR A 803 29.51 39.98 -39.71
N VAL A 804 28.34 40.32 -39.19
CA VAL A 804 28.03 41.33 -38.17
C VAL A 804 26.85 40.83 -37.35
N ASP A 805 26.68 41.33 -36.12
CA ASP A 805 25.53 41.00 -35.28
C ASP A 805 24.23 41.29 -36.06
N TYR A 806 23.32 40.31 -36.13
CA TYR A 806 22.15 40.34 -37.00
C TYR A 806 20.90 39.82 -36.32
N ALA A 807 19.73 40.29 -36.74
CA ALA A 807 18.44 39.73 -36.34
C ALA A 807 17.72 39.14 -37.55
N LEU A 808 16.75 38.26 -37.31
CA LEU A 808 15.83 37.75 -38.33
C LEU A 808 14.49 38.46 -38.21
N THR A 809 13.96 38.92 -39.34
CA THR A 809 12.59 39.43 -39.44
C THR A 809 11.80 38.63 -40.45
N VAL A 810 10.55 38.28 -40.14
CA VAL A 810 9.60 37.69 -41.12
C VAL A 810 8.44 38.66 -41.33
N ALA A 811 8.06 38.91 -42.59
CA ALA A 811 6.95 39.82 -42.93
C ALA A 811 6.21 39.38 -44.20
N GLU A 812 4.95 39.81 -44.37
CA GLU A 812 4.22 39.64 -45.63
C GLU A 812 4.90 40.39 -46.80
N ALA A 813 5.27 39.69 -47.88
CA ALA A 813 6.06 40.26 -48.98
C ALA A 813 5.36 41.37 -49.81
N ASP A 814 4.02 41.45 -49.75
CA ASP A 814 3.21 42.50 -50.39
C ASP A 814 2.82 43.64 -49.40
N ALA A 815 3.16 43.52 -48.11
CA ALA A 815 2.89 44.54 -47.09
C ALA A 815 3.89 45.69 -47.21
N ALA A 816 3.38 46.93 -47.25
CA ALA A 816 4.18 48.12 -47.53
C ALA A 816 4.84 48.71 -46.28
N GLY A 817 5.60 47.88 -45.54
CA GLY A 817 6.65 48.23 -44.56
C GLY A 817 6.26 49.08 -43.34
N ASP A 818 6.40 48.51 -42.16
CA ASP A 818 7.06 49.09 -40.98
C ASP A 818 6.89 48.19 -39.71
N ASP A 819 6.00 47.20 -39.73
CA ASP A 819 5.81 46.19 -38.67
C ASP A 819 6.03 44.77 -39.27
N PRO A 820 7.05 44.00 -38.84
CA PRO A 820 7.18 42.58 -39.18
C PRO A 820 6.22 41.71 -38.37
N LEU A 821 5.98 40.47 -38.80
CA LEU A 821 5.20 39.47 -38.06
C LEU A 821 5.99 38.90 -36.87
N VAL A 822 7.33 38.95 -36.94
CA VAL A 822 8.28 38.75 -35.84
C VAL A 822 9.61 39.42 -36.19
N GLU A 823 10.27 39.98 -35.19
CA GLU A 823 11.70 40.34 -35.21
C GLU A 823 12.39 39.63 -34.04
N THR A 824 13.32 38.72 -34.33
CA THR A 824 14.06 37.98 -33.28
C THR A 824 14.98 38.92 -32.50
N ASP A 825 15.40 38.48 -31.31
CA ASP A 825 16.56 39.08 -30.68
C ASP A 825 17.84 38.93 -31.56
N PRO A 826 18.86 39.79 -31.39
CA PRO A 826 20.08 39.75 -32.18
C PRO A 826 20.98 38.53 -31.92
N PHE A 827 21.30 37.81 -32.99
CA PHE A 827 22.37 36.82 -33.08
C PHE A 827 23.73 37.52 -33.30
N PRO A 828 24.80 37.18 -32.57
CA PRO A 828 26.15 37.70 -32.82
C PRO A 828 26.71 37.41 -34.22
N ALA A 829 27.70 38.22 -34.62
CA ALA A 829 28.43 38.08 -35.87
C ALA A 829 29.02 36.68 -36.11
N ASP A 830 28.91 36.22 -37.36
CA ASP A 830 29.32 34.92 -37.89
C ASP A 830 28.62 33.69 -37.26
N GLU A 831 27.61 33.89 -36.40
CA GLU A 831 26.74 32.80 -35.93
C GLU A 831 25.88 32.24 -37.08
N SER A 832 25.78 30.91 -37.14
CA SER A 832 24.99 30.20 -38.15
C SER A 832 23.87 29.38 -37.53
N LEU A 833 22.63 29.79 -37.79
CA LEU A 833 21.41 29.04 -37.46
C LEU A 833 21.17 27.96 -38.52
N GLU A 834 20.64 26.80 -38.13
CA GLU A 834 20.24 25.70 -39.03
C GLU A 834 18.94 25.03 -38.55
N ASN A 835 17.86 25.13 -39.34
CA ASN A 835 16.49 24.66 -39.01
C ASN A 835 15.89 25.28 -37.73
N GLU A 836 16.03 26.59 -37.60
CA GLU A 836 15.49 27.35 -36.46
C GLU A 836 13.99 27.61 -36.64
N THR A 837 13.16 27.29 -35.65
CA THR A 837 11.72 27.61 -35.67
C THR A 837 11.47 28.91 -34.90
N ILE A 838 10.77 29.85 -35.53
CA ILE A 838 10.51 31.19 -35.01
C ILE A 838 9.00 31.39 -34.87
N ASP A 839 8.53 31.70 -33.67
CA ASP A 839 7.14 32.07 -33.41
C ASP A 839 6.80 33.44 -34.03
N LEU A 840 5.58 33.59 -34.55
CA LEU A 840 5.07 34.84 -35.09
C LEU A 840 4.32 35.61 -33.98
N ASP A 841 4.74 36.84 -33.68
CA ASP A 841 4.07 37.75 -32.73
C ASP A 841 2.61 38.04 -33.14
N ASP A 842 2.36 38.14 -34.46
CA ASP A 842 1.02 38.23 -35.07
C ASP A 842 0.82 37.01 -36.01
N PRO A 843 0.01 36.00 -35.64
CA PRO A 843 -0.18 34.79 -36.44
C PRO A 843 -0.98 35.03 -37.74
N LEU A 844 -0.78 34.15 -38.72
CA LEU A 844 -1.32 34.29 -40.08
C LEU A 844 -2.78 33.83 -40.20
N GLU A 845 -3.69 34.73 -40.57
CA GLU A 845 -5.11 34.40 -40.82
C GLU A 845 -5.41 33.77 -42.21
N ALA A 846 -4.40 33.56 -43.08
CA ALA A 846 -4.53 32.90 -44.40
C ALA A 846 -3.16 32.62 -45.06
N ASP A 847 -3.15 31.74 -46.08
CA ASP A 847 -2.03 31.56 -47.04
C ASP A 847 -1.38 32.88 -47.46
N ALA A 848 -0.06 33.00 -47.26
CA ALA A 848 0.70 34.21 -47.50
C ALA A 848 2.03 33.93 -48.20
N THR A 849 2.52 34.90 -48.99
CA THR A 849 3.93 34.89 -49.42
C THR A 849 4.70 35.74 -48.41
N LEU A 850 5.61 35.11 -47.68
CA LEU A 850 6.43 35.76 -46.66
C LEU A 850 7.79 36.13 -47.25
N GLU A 851 8.41 37.16 -46.67
CA GLU A 851 9.80 37.52 -46.85
C GLU A 851 10.50 37.38 -45.49
N ALA A 852 11.45 36.46 -45.40
CA ALA A 852 12.40 36.42 -44.29
C ALA A 852 13.63 37.27 -44.65
N ALA A 853 14.16 38.00 -43.68
CA ALA A 853 15.32 38.86 -43.87
C ALA A 853 16.27 38.83 -42.68
N VAL A 854 17.58 38.82 -43.00
CA VAL A 854 18.69 39.03 -42.07
C VAL A 854 19.01 40.53 -42.08
N ILE A 855 18.89 41.19 -40.93
CA ILE A 855 19.14 42.63 -40.75
C ILE A 855 20.33 42.88 -39.83
N ASP A 856 21.14 43.92 -40.07
CA ASP A 856 22.19 44.34 -39.13
C ASP A 856 21.55 44.83 -37.83
N ALA A 857 21.87 44.20 -36.69
CA ALA A 857 21.26 44.51 -35.40
C ALA A 857 21.65 45.90 -34.84
N THR A 858 22.69 46.53 -35.40
CA THR A 858 23.19 47.84 -34.95
C THR A 858 22.46 49.01 -35.60
N ASP A 859 22.08 48.91 -36.87
CA ASP A 859 21.42 50.00 -37.61
C ASP A 859 20.18 49.62 -38.45
N GLY A 860 19.83 48.33 -38.52
CA GLY A 860 18.63 47.81 -39.16
C GLY A 860 18.69 47.71 -40.69
N ASP A 861 19.88 47.86 -41.30
CA ASP A 861 20.03 47.67 -42.75
C ASP A 861 19.90 46.17 -43.11
N VAL A 862 18.99 45.84 -44.05
CA VAL A 862 18.81 44.47 -44.56
C VAL A 862 20.05 44.00 -45.31
N LEU A 863 20.66 42.91 -44.83
CA LEU A 863 21.89 42.31 -45.36
C LEU A 863 21.59 41.20 -46.38
N ALA A 864 20.60 40.36 -46.09
CA ALA A 864 20.08 39.33 -46.99
C ALA A 864 18.57 39.15 -46.79
N ASN A 865 17.82 38.79 -47.84
CA ASN A 865 16.41 38.43 -47.74
C ASN A 865 16.01 37.37 -48.78
N GLU A 866 15.00 36.57 -48.46
CA GLU A 866 14.44 35.54 -49.33
C GLU A 866 12.92 35.42 -49.11
N THR A 867 12.19 35.16 -50.21
CA THR A 867 10.73 35.07 -50.21
C THR A 867 10.27 33.66 -50.50
N PHE A 868 9.30 33.16 -49.72
CA PHE A 868 8.76 31.81 -49.82
C PHE A 868 7.23 31.81 -49.68
N GLU A 869 6.57 30.79 -50.22
CA GLU A 869 5.13 30.56 -50.04
C GLU A 869 4.92 29.84 -48.69
N TYR A 870 4.22 30.49 -47.74
CA TYR A 870 3.73 29.87 -46.51
C TYR A 870 2.26 29.51 -46.70
N THR A 871 1.95 28.22 -46.60
CA THR A 871 0.57 27.72 -46.70
C THR A 871 0.03 27.54 -45.29
N LEU A 872 -1.12 28.13 -44.98
CA LEU A 872 -1.72 27.98 -43.66
C LEU A 872 -2.29 26.57 -43.54
N ASP A 873 -1.83 25.82 -42.56
CA ASP A 873 -2.37 24.50 -42.24
C ASP A 873 -3.47 24.62 -41.19
N GLU A 874 -4.68 24.92 -41.66
CA GLU A 874 -5.93 24.59 -40.95
C GLU A 874 -6.15 23.05 -40.90
N GLY A 875 -5.05 22.29 -40.71
CA GLY A 875 -4.86 20.94 -41.22
C GLY A 875 -5.68 19.91 -40.47
N PHE A 876 -5.22 19.53 -39.27
CA PHE A 876 -5.72 18.36 -38.54
C PHE A 876 -6.88 18.70 -37.59
N GLU A 877 -8.09 18.90 -38.13
CA GLU A 877 -9.29 19.14 -37.33
C GLU A 877 -9.93 17.82 -36.86
N VAL A 878 -10.15 17.65 -35.54
CA VAL A 878 -10.88 16.52 -34.93
C VAL A 878 -12.21 16.98 -34.31
N GLU A 879 -13.34 16.52 -34.84
CA GLU A 879 -14.69 16.72 -34.26
C GLU A 879 -15.25 15.39 -33.73
N PHE A 880 -15.45 15.27 -32.42
CA PHE A 880 -16.22 14.19 -31.81
C PHE A 880 -17.73 14.52 -31.95
N VAL A 881 -18.41 13.83 -32.87
CA VAL A 881 -19.82 14.10 -33.21
C VAL A 881 -20.78 13.50 -32.18
N ASP A 882 -20.44 12.31 -31.69
CA ASP A 882 -21.03 11.64 -30.54
C ASP A 882 -20.06 10.56 -30.02
N CYS A 883 -20.41 9.89 -28.92
CA CYS A 883 -19.60 8.85 -28.30
C CYS A 883 -19.16 7.71 -29.24
N ARG A 884 -19.80 7.53 -30.40
CA ARG A 884 -19.51 6.46 -31.38
C ARG A 884 -19.02 6.97 -32.72
N ARG A 885 -18.84 8.29 -32.91
CA ARG A 885 -18.44 8.89 -34.18
C ARG A 885 -17.49 10.08 -33.99
N ALA A 886 -16.32 10.00 -34.63
CA ALA A 886 -15.35 11.09 -34.73
C ALA A 886 -15.03 11.38 -36.20
N GLU A 887 -14.88 12.65 -36.54
CA GLU A 887 -14.55 13.13 -37.89
C GLU A 887 -13.21 13.85 -37.83
N VAL A 888 -12.24 13.39 -38.64
CA VAL A 888 -10.90 13.95 -38.75
C VAL A 888 -10.73 14.50 -40.17
N SER A 889 -10.55 15.79 -40.34
CA SER A 889 -10.29 16.40 -41.65
C SER A 889 -8.84 16.83 -41.73
N ASP A 890 -8.18 16.58 -42.88
CA ASP A 890 -6.85 17.13 -43.24
C ASP A 890 -6.51 16.85 -44.73
N SER A 891 -5.30 17.26 -45.16
CA SER A 891 -4.56 16.73 -46.30
C SER A 891 -3.40 15.83 -45.86
N PHE A 892 -3.43 14.57 -46.29
CA PHE A 892 -2.50 13.52 -45.86
C PHE A 892 -1.63 13.03 -47.03
N GLU A 893 -0.35 12.76 -46.76
CA GLU A 893 0.67 12.28 -47.70
C GLU A 893 0.78 10.73 -47.75
N GLU A 894 1.72 10.20 -48.55
CA GLU A 894 1.98 8.76 -48.65
C GLU A 894 2.80 8.27 -47.45
N GLY A 895 2.11 7.69 -46.46
CA GLY A 895 2.71 7.13 -45.24
C GLY A 895 1.96 7.45 -43.94
N ASP A 896 1.13 8.50 -43.96
CA ASP A 896 0.45 8.99 -42.76
C ASP A 896 -0.56 7.99 -42.22
N SER A 897 -0.59 7.80 -40.90
CA SER A 897 -1.48 6.85 -40.22
C SER A 897 -2.27 7.56 -39.13
N ILE A 898 -3.60 7.50 -39.21
CA ILE A 898 -4.53 8.14 -38.27
C ILE A 898 -5.34 7.03 -37.62
N ALA A 899 -5.57 7.12 -36.30
CA ALA A 899 -6.30 6.08 -35.58
C ALA A 899 -7.34 6.61 -34.59
N ALA A 900 -8.40 5.84 -34.39
CA ALA A 900 -9.29 5.98 -33.25
C ALA A 900 -8.87 5.04 -32.11
N SER A 901 -8.95 5.56 -30.89
CA SER A 901 -8.82 4.81 -29.65
C SER A 901 -10.19 4.69 -28.98
N THR A 902 -10.47 3.55 -28.33
CA THR A 902 -11.79 3.26 -27.76
C THR A 902 -11.73 2.82 -26.30
N GLY A 903 -12.84 2.98 -25.59
CA GLY A 903 -13.11 2.42 -24.26
C GLY A 903 -14.45 1.70 -24.26
N PHE A 904 -14.53 0.57 -23.56
CA PHE A 904 -15.69 -0.32 -23.59
C PHE A 904 -15.72 -1.29 -22.40
N TYR A 905 -16.90 -1.83 -22.09
CA TYR A 905 -17.05 -2.91 -21.12
C TYR A 905 -17.36 -4.26 -21.79
N THR A 906 -16.67 -5.31 -21.34
CA THR A 906 -16.88 -6.71 -21.73
C THR A 906 -17.24 -7.54 -20.50
N LEU A 907 -17.59 -8.82 -20.68
CA LEU A 907 -17.70 -9.77 -19.55
C LEU A 907 -16.46 -9.82 -18.64
N GLY A 908 -15.27 -9.44 -19.11
CA GLY A 908 -14.04 -9.38 -18.31
C GLY A 908 -13.80 -8.09 -17.53
N GLY A 909 -14.72 -7.11 -17.65
CA GLY A 909 -14.59 -5.74 -17.14
C GLY A 909 -14.26 -4.72 -18.23
N PHE A 910 -13.75 -3.56 -17.82
CA PHE A 910 -13.30 -2.50 -18.72
C PHE A 910 -12.14 -2.96 -19.63
N GLY A 911 -12.17 -2.50 -20.88
CA GLY A 911 -11.12 -2.66 -21.86
C GLY A 911 -11.02 -1.42 -22.75
N ASN A 912 -9.88 -1.28 -23.43
CA ASN A 912 -9.62 -0.19 -24.36
C ASN A 912 -8.84 -0.68 -25.58
N THR A 913 -8.97 0.04 -26.70
CA THR A 913 -8.04 -0.06 -27.84
C THR A 913 -7.27 1.25 -27.97
N ILE A 914 -5.98 1.17 -28.28
CA ILE A 914 -5.13 2.34 -28.55
C ILE A 914 -4.48 2.10 -29.91
N ALA A 915 -4.73 3.02 -30.85
CA ALA A 915 -4.23 2.97 -32.22
C ALA A 915 -4.51 1.67 -33.03
N GLU A 916 -5.49 0.84 -32.64
CA GLU A 916 -5.82 -0.42 -33.35
C GLU A 916 -6.71 -0.20 -34.60
N ASP A 917 -7.66 0.73 -34.50
CA ASP A 917 -8.54 1.14 -35.59
C ASP A 917 -7.97 2.34 -36.31
N PHE A 918 -6.99 2.06 -37.16
CA PHE A 918 -6.26 3.02 -37.98
C PHE A 918 -6.49 2.84 -39.48
N VAL A 919 -6.13 3.88 -40.22
CA VAL A 919 -6.06 3.95 -41.68
C VAL A 919 -4.71 4.54 -42.08
N THR A 920 -4.01 3.92 -43.05
CA THR A 920 -2.74 4.42 -43.58
C THR A 920 -2.89 4.96 -45.00
N VAL A 921 -2.59 6.23 -45.21
CA VAL A 921 -2.69 6.89 -46.51
C VAL A 921 -1.53 6.46 -47.42
N GLY A 922 -1.85 6.09 -48.65
CA GLY A 922 -0.94 5.40 -49.58
C GLY A 922 -1.14 3.88 -49.62
N GLU A 923 -1.48 3.24 -48.49
CA GLU A 923 -1.77 1.80 -48.42
C GLU A 923 -3.27 1.50 -48.55
N ASP A 924 -4.09 2.14 -47.71
CA ASP A 924 -5.54 1.95 -47.63
C ASP A 924 -6.33 2.98 -48.46
N VAL A 925 -5.83 4.22 -48.50
CA VAL A 925 -6.42 5.36 -49.23
C VAL A 925 -5.44 5.85 -50.31
N GLU A 926 -5.93 6.29 -51.47
CA GLU A 926 -5.06 6.80 -52.55
C GLU A 926 -4.37 8.12 -52.14
N ALA A 927 -3.05 8.09 -51.99
CA ALA A 927 -2.23 9.27 -51.68
C ALA A 927 -1.98 10.19 -52.92
N PRO A 928 -1.82 11.51 -52.71
CA PRO A 928 -2.18 12.24 -51.50
C PRO A 928 -3.71 12.29 -51.33
N PHE A 929 -4.18 12.22 -50.09
CA PHE A 929 -5.60 12.35 -49.76
C PHE A 929 -5.87 13.76 -49.20
N THR A 930 -7.07 14.28 -49.41
CA THR A 930 -7.51 15.54 -48.81
C THR A 930 -9.02 15.48 -48.64
N GLY A 931 -9.48 15.59 -47.40
CA GLY A 931 -10.88 15.35 -47.03
C GLY A 931 -11.02 14.75 -45.64
N THR A 932 -12.22 14.28 -45.33
CA THR A 932 -12.58 13.82 -43.98
C THR A 932 -12.47 12.30 -43.86
N ILE A 933 -11.73 11.84 -42.86
CA ILE A 933 -11.69 10.49 -42.34
C ILE A 933 -12.69 10.40 -41.18
N VAL A 934 -13.73 9.60 -41.34
CA VAL A 934 -14.78 9.43 -40.33
C VAL A 934 -14.60 8.09 -39.65
N PHE A 935 -14.29 8.09 -38.36
CA PHE A 935 -14.31 6.90 -37.52
C PHE A 935 -15.72 6.71 -36.95
N GLU A 936 -16.37 5.58 -37.22
CA GLU A 936 -17.70 5.26 -36.70
C GLU A 936 -17.74 3.81 -36.17
N VAL A 937 -18.24 3.62 -34.95
CA VAL A 937 -18.37 2.29 -34.32
C VAL A 937 -19.52 1.52 -34.97
N ASP A 938 -19.21 0.64 -35.93
CA ASP A 938 -20.18 -0.18 -36.69
C ASP A 938 -19.87 -1.67 -36.59
N GLY A 939 -20.64 -2.37 -35.75
CA GLY A 939 -20.49 -3.82 -35.51
C GLY A 939 -20.93 -4.74 -36.66
N GLU A 940 -21.43 -4.23 -37.80
CA GLU A 940 -21.81 -5.05 -38.96
C GLU A 940 -21.05 -4.71 -40.27
N ALA A 941 -19.96 -3.92 -40.22
CA ALA A 941 -19.20 -3.52 -41.40
C ALA A 941 -18.44 -4.69 -42.08
N ASP A 942 -18.91 -5.13 -43.27
CA ASP A 942 -18.25 -6.16 -44.11
C ASP A 942 -16.85 -5.72 -44.63
N ASP A 943 -16.57 -4.40 -44.71
CA ASP A 943 -15.33 -3.78 -45.19
C ASP A 943 -14.87 -2.69 -44.19
N ARG A 944 -13.67 -2.84 -43.55
CA ARG A 944 -13.13 -1.92 -42.51
C ARG A 944 -12.99 -0.46 -42.99
N ILE A 945 -12.76 -0.23 -44.28
CA ILE A 945 -12.57 1.11 -44.85
C ILE A 945 -13.45 1.25 -46.08
N THR A 946 -14.38 2.20 -46.05
CA THR A 946 -15.35 2.45 -47.13
C THR A 946 -15.32 3.91 -47.57
N ARG A 947 -14.93 4.14 -48.81
CA ARG A 947 -14.98 5.48 -49.43
C ARG A 947 -16.42 5.87 -49.76
N THR A 948 -16.95 6.86 -49.05
CA THR A 948 -18.33 7.37 -49.16
C THR A 948 -18.48 8.51 -50.16
N ALA A 949 -17.45 9.37 -50.29
CA ALA A 949 -17.38 10.45 -51.27
C ALA A 949 -16.01 10.50 -51.99
N ASP A 950 -15.82 11.45 -52.91
CA ASP A 950 -14.49 11.67 -53.52
C ASP A 950 -13.50 12.24 -52.47
N ASP A 951 -14.02 12.84 -51.41
CA ASP A 951 -13.42 13.64 -50.34
C ASP A 951 -13.82 13.16 -48.91
N GLU A 952 -14.37 11.96 -48.78
CA GLU A 952 -14.81 11.37 -47.49
C GLU A 952 -14.51 9.86 -47.46
N VAL A 953 -13.88 9.40 -46.37
CA VAL A 953 -13.52 7.99 -46.11
C VAL A 953 -14.06 7.59 -44.75
N MET A 954 -14.96 6.60 -44.70
CA MET A 954 -15.37 5.97 -43.45
C MET A 954 -14.38 4.88 -43.04
N VAL A 955 -13.93 4.89 -41.79
CA VAL A 955 -13.23 3.80 -41.12
C VAL A 955 -14.20 3.22 -40.10
N ALA A 956 -14.55 1.95 -40.25
CA ALA A 956 -15.37 1.23 -39.30
C ALA A 956 -14.51 0.84 -38.09
N VAL A 957 -14.85 1.40 -36.93
CA VAL A 957 -14.28 1.07 -35.63
C VAL A 957 -15.00 -0.16 -35.08
N GLY A 958 -14.26 -1.09 -34.47
CA GLY A 958 -14.84 -2.30 -33.90
C GLY A 958 -15.80 -2.00 -32.75
N ASP A 959 -16.94 -2.69 -32.68
CA ASP A 959 -17.75 -2.72 -31.46
C ASP A 959 -17.22 -3.84 -30.55
N TYR A 960 -16.18 -3.51 -29.78
CA TYR A 960 -15.44 -4.44 -28.92
C TYR A 960 -16.18 -4.77 -27.62
N GLY A 961 -17.01 -3.85 -27.13
CA GLY A 961 -17.78 -4.00 -25.90
C GLY A 961 -18.98 -4.94 -26.03
N SER A 962 -19.26 -5.68 -24.96
CA SER A 962 -20.49 -6.49 -24.83
C SER A 962 -21.72 -5.63 -24.53
N TYR A 963 -21.52 -4.40 -24.04
CA TYR A 963 -22.56 -3.43 -23.68
C TYR A 963 -22.46 -2.13 -24.48
N GLY A 964 -21.56 -2.08 -25.47
CA GLY A 964 -21.26 -0.91 -26.30
C GLY A 964 -19.79 -0.49 -26.20
N THR A 965 -19.37 0.29 -27.19
CA THR A 965 -18.02 0.85 -27.33
C THR A 965 -18.11 2.33 -27.60
N ALA A 966 -17.24 3.11 -26.95
CA ALA A 966 -17.10 4.54 -27.13
C ALA A 966 -15.72 4.92 -27.69
N ILE A 967 -15.65 5.94 -28.55
CA ILE A 967 -14.40 6.54 -29.01
C ILE A 967 -13.90 7.49 -27.93
N THR A 968 -12.70 7.22 -27.40
CA THR A 968 -12.10 7.96 -26.27
C THR A 968 -11.02 8.94 -26.70
N GLY A 969 -10.57 8.87 -27.96
CA GLY A 969 -9.66 9.85 -28.55
C GLY A 969 -9.21 9.47 -29.95
N ILE A 970 -8.54 10.41 -30.62
CA ILE A 970 -7.86 10.24 -31.89
C ILE A 970 -6.34 10.32 -31.68
N THR A 971 -5.63 9.55 -32.49
CA THR A 971 -4.17 9.54 -32.63
C THR A 971 -3.81 10.15 -33.98
N SER A 972 -3.07 11.26 -33.99
CA SER A 972 -2.54 11.89 -35.22
C SER A 972 -1.39 11.07 -35.85
N PRO A 973 -0.97 11.40 -37.09
CA PRO A 973 0.22 10.82 -37.71
C PRO A 973 1.51 10.96 -36.89
N GLU A 974 1.64 12.02 -36.08
CA GLU A 974 2.82 12.26 -35.24
C GLU A 974 2.80 11.41 -33.96
N ALA A 975 1.62 11.21 -33.37
CA ALA A 975 1.44 10.37 -32.18
C ALA A 975 1.37 8.87 -32.50
N PHE A 976 1.07 8.49 -33.76
CA PHE A 976 0.91 7.09 -34.18
C PHE A 976 2.13 6.19 -33.94
N PRO A 977 3.40 6.60 -34.21
CA PRO A 977 4.58 5.77 -33.98
C PRO A 977 4.83 5.39 -32.52
N VAL A 978 4.26 6.15 -31.58
CA VAL A 978 4.37 5.92 -30.12
C VAL A 978 3.06 5.38 -29.51
N ALA A 979 2.02 5.17 -30.33
CA ALA A 979 0.66 4.82 -29.89
C ALA A 979 0.11 5.80 -28.82
N GLY A 980 0.35 7.10 -29.02
CA GLY A 980 -0.19 8.16 -28.18
C GLY A 980 -1.65 8.50 -28.50
N ILE A 981 -2.34 9.13 -27.54
CA ILE A 981 -3.60 9.83 -27.78
C ILE A 981 -3.33 11.31 -27.51
N ASP A 982 -3.17 12.08 -28.57
CA ASP A 982 -2.90 13.51 -28.56
C ASP A 982 -4.18 14.35 -28.70
N HIS A 983 -5.26 13.76 -29.24
CA HIS A 983 -6.59 14.36 -29.27
C HIS A 983 -7.60 13.54 -28.45
N PRO A 984 -7.64 13.68 -27.10
CA PRO A 984 -8.60 12.97 -26.26
C PRO A 984 -10.03 13.49 -26.49
N ASN A 985 -11.04 12.61 -26.37
CA ASN A 985 -12.45 13.00 -26.44
C ASN A 985 -12.83 13.75 -25.14
N PRO A 986 -13.28 15.02 -25.20
CA PRO A 986 -13.65 15.79 -24.01
C PRO A 986 -14.89 15.25 -23.27
N GLU A 987 -15.75 14.48 -23.94
CA GLU A 987 -16.90 13.78 -23.32
C GLU A 987 -16.57 12.30 -23.01
N GLY A 988 -15.29 11.91 -23.10
CA GLY A 988 -14.85 10.51 -23.02
C GLY A 988 -15.25 9.76 -21.75
N GLU A 989 -15.27 10.42 -20.58
CA GLU A 989 -15.72 9.80 -19.32
C GLU A 989 -17.23 9.52 -19.34
N GLU A 990 -18.07 10.50 -19.70
CA GLU A 990 -19.53 10.34 -19.82
C GLU A 990 -19.87 9.28 -20.88
N CYS A 991 -19.15 9.27 -22.00
CA CYS A 991 -19.28 8.24 -23.04
C CYS A 991 -18.90 6.83 -22.55
N ILE A 992 -17.90 6.68 -21.67
CA ILE A 992 -17.57 5.37 -21.06
C ILE A 992 -18.67 4.96 -20.08
N GLU A 993 -19.21 5.88 -19.27
CA GLU A 993 -20.33 5.59 -18.37
C GLU A 993 -21.58 5.10 -19.11
N GLU A 994 -21.89 5.67 -20.29
CA GLU A 994 -22.98 5.17 -21.16
C GLU A 994 -22.77 3.74 -21.69
N THR A 995 -21.52 3.23 -21.71
CA THR A 995 -21.20 1.84 -22.13
C THR A 995 -21.21 0.82 -20.99
N ARG A 996 -21.55 1.22 -19.76
CA ARG A 996 -21.65 0.27 -18.63
C ARG A 996 -22.90 -0.61 -18.74
N PRO A 997 -22.85 -1.87 -18.27
CA PRO A 997 -24.05 -2.71 -18.17
C PRO A 997 -25.08 -2.10 -17.20
N GLU A 998 -26.35 -2.09 -17.59
CA GLU A 998 -27.46 -1.69 -16.72
C GLU A 998 -27.53 -2.59 -15.47
N LEU A 999 -27.88 -2.02 -14.31
CA LEU A 999 -27.84 -2.74 -13.04
C LEU A 999 -28.92 -3.84 -12.93
N PRO A 1000 -28.56 -5.09 -12.59
CA PRO A 1000 -29.50 -6.16 -12.31
C PRO A 1000 -30.19 -5.97 -10.96
N SER A 1001 -31.21 -6.79 -10.68
CA SER A 1001 -31.82 -6.88 -9.35
C SER A 1001 -31.87 -8.32 -8.84
N THR A 1002 -31.78 -8.50 -7.52
CA THR A 1002 -31.72 -9.81 -6.84
C THR A 1002 -32.80 -9.90 -5.77
N PHE A 1003 -33.39 -11.09 -5.55
CA PHE A 1003 -34.40 -11.34 -4.52
C PHE A 1003 -34.48 -12.82 -4.12
N VAL A 1004 -35.06 -13.12 -2.94
CA VAL A 1004 -35.45 -14.49 -2.59
C VAL A 1004 -36.79 -14.80 -3.24
N ALA A 1005 -36.84 -15.87 -4.05
CA ALA A 1005 -38.02 -16.27 -4.81
C ALA A 1005 -38.89 -17.30 -4.08
N GLU A 1006 -38.28 -18.31 -3.44
CA GLU A 1006 -38.96 -19.37 -2.68
C GLU A 1006 -38.01 -19.97 -1.62
N THR A 1007 -38.54 -20.35 -0.46
CA THR A 1007 -37.84 -21.12 0.58
C THR A 1007 -38.67 -22.35 0.91
N THR A 1008 -38.08 -23.55 0.83
CA THR A 1008 -38.77 -24.82 1.08
C THR A 1008 -37.98 -25.68 2.06
N VAL A 1009 -38.57 -26.01 3.21
CA VAL A 1009 -37.98 -26.98 4.14
C VAL A 1009 -38.00 -28.38 3.49
N VAL A 1010 -36.82 -28.99 3.40
CA VAL A 1010 -36.58 -30.32 2.80
C VAL A 1010 -36.59 -31.39 3.90
N ASP A 1011 -35.95 -31.09 5.03
CA ASP A 1011 -35.96 -31.88 6.26
C ASP A 1011 -36.12 -30.92 7.46
N ASP A 1012 -37.00 -31.26 8.39
CA ASP A 1012 -37.26 -30.47 9.61
C ASP A 1012 -36.17 -30.71 10.68
N GLY A 1013 -35.28 -31.70 10.48
CA GLY A 1013 -34.33 -32.17 11.49
C GLY A 1013 -34.93 -33.21 12.46
N GLU A 1014 -34.12 -34.12 12.99
CA GLU A 1014 -34.52 -35.05 14.06
C GLU A 1014 -33.48 -35.07 15.20
N GLY A 1015 -33.66 -34.22 16.22
CA GLY A 1015 -32.82 -34.19 17.43
C GLY A 1015 -31.69 -33.17 17.36
N ASP A 1016 -30.43 -33.60 17.51
CA ASP A 1016 -29.25 -32.72 17.50
C ASP A 1016 -28.79 -32.34 16.06
N GLU A 1017 -29.57 -32.67 15.02
CA GLU A 1017 -29.26 -32.42 13.60
C GLU A 1017 -30.13 -31.25 13.08
N PRO A 1018 -29.54 -30.16 12.54
CA PRO A 1018 -30.27 -28.96 12.08
C PRO A 1018 -31.18 -29.23 10.87
N PRO A 1019 -32.20 -28.39 10.61
CA PRO A 1019 -33.06 -28.51 9.45
C PRO A 1019 -32.32 -28.20 8.14
N THR A 1020 -32.81 -28.73 7.02
CA THR A 1020 -32.29 -28.47 5.67
C THR A 1020 -33.35 -27.75 4.84
N ILE A 1021 -32.97 -26.63 4.21
CA ILE A 1021 -33.85 -25.69 3.53
C ILE A 1021 -33.34 -25.44 2.10
N ASP A 1022 -34.15 -25.74 1.09
CA ASP A 1022 -33.94 -25.31 -0.29
C ASP A 1022 -34.30 -23.82 -0.40
N VAL A 1023 -33.31 -22.96 -0.64
CA VAL A 1023 -33.50 -21.52 -0.90
C VAL A 1023 -33.34 -21.25 -2.38
N THR A 1024 -34.39 -20.79 -3.04
CA THR A 1024 -34.34 -20.35 -4.44
C THR A 1024 -34.21 -18.84 -4.51
N PHE A 1025 -33.06 -18.38 -4.99
CA PHE A 1025 -32.83 -16.98 -5.35
C PHE A 1025 -33.32 -16.71 -6.77
N GLY A 1026 -33.77 -15.49 -7.01
CA GLY A 1026 -34.14 -14.96 -8.31
C GLY A 1026 -33.43 -13.66 -8.63
N TYR A 1027 -33.25 -13.39 -9.92
CA TYR A 1027 -32.69 -12.15 -10.42
C TYR A 1027 -33.39 -11.69 -11.70
N GLU A 1028 -33.28 -10.41 -12.01
CA GLU A 1028 -33.63 -9.82 -13.31
C GLU A 1028 -32.42 -9.05 -13.83
N ASN A 1029 -31.80 -9.53 -14.91
CA ASN A 1029 -30.78 -8.81 -15.67
C ASN A 1029 -31.46 -8.03 -16.82
N PRO A 1030 -31.46 -6.69 -16.81
CA PRO A 1030 -32.10 -5.89 -17.85
C PRO A 1030 -31.33 -5.87 -19.19
N ASN A 1031 -30.04 -6.21 -19.19
CA ASN A 1031 -29.18 -6.17 -20.37
C ASN A 1031 -29.55 -7.26 -21.40
N ASP A 1032 -29.39 -6.96 -22.69
CA ASP A 1032 -29.50 -7.93 -23.78
C ASP A 1032 -28.31 -8.93 -23.84
N ALA A 1033 -27.29 -8.73 -22.99
CA ALA A 1033 -26.09 -9.57 -22.83
C ALA A 1033 -25.97 -10.10 -21.39
N PRO A 1034 -25.33 -11.28 -21.17
CA PRO A 1034 -25.04 -11.75 -19.81
C PRO A 1034 -24.16 -10.75 -19.06
N VAL A 1035 -24.24 -10.75 -17.72
CA VAL A 1035 -23.44 -9.89 -16.83
C VAL A 1035 -22.67 -10.76 -15.85
N LEU A 1036 -21.36 -10.54 -15.73
CA LEU A 1036 -20.51 -11.28 -14.81
C LEU A 1036 -20.48 -10.56 -13.46
N VAL A 1037 -20.88 -11.26 -12.41
CA VAL A 1037 -20.97 -10.72 -11.04
C VAL A 1037 -20.02 -11.45 -10.11
N ARG A 1038 -19.39 -10.72 -9.19
CA ARG A 1038 -18.71 -11.33 -8.05
C ARG A 1038 -19.78 -11.77 -7.06
N SER A 1039 -20.26 -13.00 -7.22
CA SER A 1039 -21.27 -13.54 -6.33
C SER A 1039 -20.70 -14.28 -5.13
N GLU A 1040 -21.36 -14.10 -3.98
CA GLU A 1040 -20.99 -14.72 -2.71
C GLU A 1040 -22.26 -15.15 -1.96
N LEU A 1041 -22.21 -16.30 -1.27
CA LEU A 1041 -23.25 -16.77 -0.36
C LEU A 1041 -22.72 -16.68 1.07
N GLU A 1042 -23.49 -16.06 1.97
CA GLU A 1042 -23.23 -16.03 3.40
C GLU A 1042 -24.32 -16.83 4.13
N GLY A 1043 -23.91 -17.91 4.80
CA GLY A 1043 -24.77 -18.89 5.48
C GLY A 1043 -24.16 -20.30 5.40
N ALA A 1044 -24.67 -21.25 6.18
CA ALA A 1044 -24.18 -22.62 6.23
C ALA A 1044 -24.63 -23.45 4.98
N THR A 1045 -23.95 -23.24 3.86
CA THR A 1045 -24.17 -23.96 2.59
C THR A 1045 -22.86 -24.43 1.97
N GLU A 1046 -22.88 -25.56 1.26
CA GLU A 1046 -21.78 -26.05 0.43
C GLU A 1046 -21.93 -25.67 -1.06
N ASP A 1047 -23.07 -25.11 -1.47
CA ASP A 1047 -23.33 -24.70 -2.87
C ASP A 1047 -22.71 -23.34 -3.21
N GLU A 1048 -22.36 -23.17 -4.49
CA GLU A 1048 -21.80 -21.93 -5.04
C GLU A 1048 -22.88 -21.11 -5.79
N PRO A 1049 -22.85 -19.77 -5.73
CA PRO A 1049 -23.81 -18.93 -6.45
C PRO A 1049 -23.48 -18.79 -7.94
N LEU A 1050 -24.39 -18.18 -8.71
CA LEU A 1050 -24.15 -17.86 -10.12
C LEU A 1050 -23.16 -16.70 -10.28
N GLU A 1051 -22.03 -16.95 -10.95
CA GLU A 1051 -21.07 -15.90 -11.35
C GLU A 1051 -21.50 -15.15 -12.64
N GLU A 1052 -22.41 -15.73 -13.44
CA GLU A 1052 -22.95 -15.11 -14.66
C GLU A 1052 -24.49 -15.01 -14.60
N LEU A 1053 -25.02 -13.80 -14.79
CA LEU A 1053 -26.44 -13.51 -14.87
C LEU A 1053 -26.87 -13.42 -16.33
N ALA A 1054 -27.54 -14.44 -16.85
CA ALA A 1054 -28.07 -14.46 -18.21
C ALA A 1054 -29.17 -13.38 -18.41
N PRO A 1055 -29.39 -12.86 -19.63
CA PRO A 1055 -30.42 -11.85 -19.91
C PRO A 1055 -31.83 -12.22 -19.43
N GLY A 1056 -32.51 -11.27 -18.77
CA GLY A 1056 -33.88 -11.39 -18.27
C GLY A 1056 -33.99 -12.00 -16.86
N GLU A 1057 -35.16 -12.59 -16.58
CA GLU A 1057 -35.45 -13.26 -15.30
C GLU A 1057 -34.74 -14.63 -15.21
N GLY A 1058 -33.98 -14.85 -14.15
CA GLY A 1058 -33.33 -16.13 -13.84
C GLY A 1058 -33.45 -16.51 -12.37
N THR A 1059 -33.17 -17.78 -12.04
CA THR A 1059 -33.23 -18.32 -10.67
C THR A 1059 -32.22 -19.45 -10.47
N PHE A 1060 -31.66 -19.58 -9.27
CA PHE A 1060 -30.92 -20.77 -8.84
C PHE A 1060 -31.35 -21.17 -7.42
N THR A 1061 -31.14 -22.45 -7.07
CA THR A 1061 -31.53 -23.02 -5.77
C THR A 1061 -30.29 -23.51 -5.05
N VAL A 1062 -30.23 -23.23 -3.74
CA VAL A 1062 -29.14 -23.54 -2.82
C VAL A 1062 -29.68 -24.40 -1.68
N GLU A 1063 -29.00 -25.49 -1.34
CA GLU A 1063 -29.26 -26.27 -0.13
C GLU A 1063 -28.56 -25.59 1.07
N TRP A 1064 -29.35 -25.13 2.04
CA TRP A 1064 -28.87 -24.43 3.24
C TRP A 1064 -29.23 -25.23 4.50
N THR A 1065 -28.24 -25.43 5.36
CA THR A 1065 -28.40 -26.19 6.62
C THR A 1065 -28.01 -25.28 7.79
N PRO A 1066 -28.89 -24.34 8.19
CA PRO A 1066 -28.58 -23.32 9.19
C PRO A 1066 -28.20 -23.90 10.56
N GLU A 1067 -27.10 -23.41 11.13
CA GLU A 1067 -26.63 -23.86 12.46
C GLU A 1067 -27.43 -23.27 13.63
N THR A 1068 -28.17 -22.18 13.41
CA THR A 1068 -28.93 -21.45 14.45
C THR A 1068 -30.24 -20.86 13.90
N GLU A 1069 -31.27 -20.73 14.75
CA GLU A 1069 -32.58 -20.18 14.34
C GLU A 1069 -32.55 -18.73 13.82
N ASP A 1070 -31.61 -17.91 14.30
CA ASP A 1070 -31.40 -16.54 13.83
C ASP A 1070 -30.59 -16.45 12.52
N GLU A 1071 -30.05 -17.57 12.00
CA GLU A 1071 -29.25 -17.55 10.78
C GLU A 1071 -30.12 -17.19 9.56
N ARG A 1072 -29.52 -16.50 8.58
CA ARG A 1072 -30.12 -16.20 7.29
C ARG A 1072 -29.15 -16.60 6.19
N LEU A 1073 -29.67 -17.04 5.05
CA LEU A 1073 -28.89 -17.19 3.84
C LEU A 1073 -28.95 -15.88 3.05
N VAL A 1074 -27.78 -15.34 2.73
CA VAL A 1074 -27.64 -14.09 1.97
C VAL A 1074 -26.89 -14.38 0.69
N TRP A 1075 -27.50 -14.11 -0.46
CA TRP A 1075 -26.81 -14.02 -1.74
C TRP A 1075 -26.43 -12.57 -2.01
N THR A 1076 -25.15 -12.36 -2.26
CA THR A 1076 -24.55 -11.09 -2.64
C THR A 1076 -24.08 -11.16 -4.10
N ALA A 1077 -24.29 -10.10 -4.88
CA ALA A 1077 -23.75 -9.94 -6.23
C ALA A 1077 -23.10 -8.56 -6.37
N ASP A 1078 -21.77 -8.54 -6.50
CA ASP A 1078 -20.92 -7.35 -6.61
C ASP A 1078 -20.54 -7.08 -8.08
N MET A 1079 -20.73 -5.84 -8.53
CA MET A 1079 -20.46 -5.37 -9.91
C MET A 1079 -19.26 -4.42 -10.04
N SER A 1080 -18.37 -4.37 -9.06
CA SER A 1080 -17.10 -3.62 -9.08
C SER A 1080 -16.07 -4.10 -10.13
N ILE A 1081 -16.45 -5.03 -11.02
CA ILE A 1081 -15.72 -5.32 -12.27
C ILE A 1081 -16.10 -4.34 -13.42
N TYR A 1082 -17.21 -3.60 -13.25
CA TYR A 1082 -17.74 -2.57 -14.15
C TYR A 1082 -17.77 -1.17 -13.50
N ASP A 1083 -16.91 -0.96 -12.49
CA ASP A 1083 -16.77 0.30 -11.76
C ASP A 1083 -18.06 0.77 -11.05
N TYR A 1084 -18.89 -0.17 -10.61
CA TYR A 1084 -19.98 0.08 -9.66
C TYR A 1084 -19.56 -0.21 -8.22
N ASP A 1085 -19.82 0.74 -7.32
CA ASP A 1085 -19.66 0.59 -5.86
C ASP A 1085 -20.88 -0.10 -5.20
N GLU A 1086 -22.00 -0.25 -5.92
CA GLU A 1086 -23.22 -0.83 -5.38
C GLU A 1086 -23.19 -2.37 -5.43
N VAL A 1087 -23.68 -2.98 -4.35
CA VAL A 1087 -23.66 -4.42 -4.12
C VAL A 1087 -25.10 -4.90 -3.92
N PHE A 1088 -25.55 -5.83 -4.76
CA PHE A 1088 -26.92 -6.35 -4.71
C PHE A 1088 -27.02 -7.49 -3.70
N VAL A 1089 -28.06 -7.46 -2.88
CA VAL A 1089 -28.25 -8.39 -1.76
C VAL A 1089 -29.65 -8.99 -1.80
N ALA A 1090 -29.73 -10.31 -1.71
CA ALA A 1090 -30.96 -11.07 -1.49
C ALA A 1090 -30.81 -11.90 -0.21
N GLU A 1091 -31.67 -11.66 0.77
CA GLU A 1091 -31.59 -12.22 2.13
C GLU A 1091 -32.88 -12.99 2.46
N THR A 1092 -32.76 -14.20 3.03
CA THR A 1092 -33.92 -14.96 3.53
C THR A 1092 -34.46 -14.36 4.82
N ASP A 1093 -35.71 -14.72 5.17
CA ASP A 1093 -36.16 -14.62 6.56
C ASP A 1093 -35.26 -15.50 7.50
N PRO A 1094 -35.29 -15.30 8.83
CA PRO A 1094 -34.50 -16.11 9.76
C PRO A 1094 -34.88 -17.59 9.65
N ALA A 1095 -33.92 -18.48 9.84
CA ALA A 1095 -34.12 -19.93 9.75
C ALA A 1095 -35.30 -20.39 10.63
N GLY A 1096 -35.43 -19.86 11.85
CA GLY A 1096 -36.52 -20.16 12.80
C GLY A 1096 -37.89 -19.60 12.41
N GLU A 1097 -37.97 -18.68 11.43
CA GLU A 1097 -39.25 -18.29 10.82
C GLU A 1097 -39.62 -19.19 9.61
N ILE A 1098 -38.66 -19.98 9.11
CA ILE A 1098 -38.82 -20.86 7.94
C ILE A 1098 -39.00 -22.34 8.35
N ALA A 1099 -38.23 -22.82 9.33
CA ALA A 1099 -38.22 -24.18 9.87
C ALA A 1099 -38.24 -24.17 11.42
N ASP A 1100 -38.81 -25.21 12.04
CA ASP A 1100 -38.84 -25.34 13.51
C ASP A 1100 -37.48 -25.88 14.03
N PHE A 1101 -36.83 -25.20 14.97
CA PHE A 1101 -35.64 -25.70 15.68
C PHE A 1101 -36.03 -26.38 17.01
N ASP A 1102 -35.51 -27.58 17.29
CA ASP A 1102 -35.79 -28.33 18.53
C ASP A 1102 -34.96 -27.75 19.72
N GLU A 1103 -35.46 -26.69 20.39
CA GLU A 1103 -34.75 -26.03 21.51
C GLU A 1103 -34.53 -26.94 22.75
N GLU A 1104 -33.40 -26.76 23.47
CA GLU A 1104 -33.05 -27.50 24.69
C GLU A 1104 -34.08 -27.38 25.85
N PRO A 1105 -34.22 -28.41 26.71
CA PRO A 1105 -35.22 -28.44 27.80
C PRO A 1105 -34.83 -27.59 29.03
N GLU A 1106 -35.76 -27.47 30.00
CA GLU A 1106 -35.50 -26.72 31.24
C GLU A 1106 -34.37 -27.33 32.12
N GLN A 1107 -33.57 -26.47 32.75
CA GLN A 1107 -32.43 -26.89 33.57
C GLN A 1107 -32.38 -26.16 34.91
N PHE A 1108 -32.82 -26.82 35.97
CA PHE A 1108 -32.95 -26.28 37.32
C PHE A 1108 -31.73 -26.62 38.21
N VAL A 1109 -30.96 -25.60 38.59
CA VAL A 1109 -29.72 -25.71 39.41
C VAL A 1109 -29.84 -24.99 40.76
N PHE A 1110 -29.02 -25.37 41.75
CA PHE A 1110 -29.04 -24.82 43.12
C PHE A 1110 -27.93 -23.77 43.34
N GLU A 1111 -28.31 -22.48 43.40
CA GLU A 1111 -27.37 -21.38 43.66
C GLU A 1111 -26.96 -21.27 45.14
N MET A 1112 -27.88 -21.57 46.06
CA MET A 1112 -27.65 -21.39 47.50
C MET A 1112 -28.43 -22.42 48.32
N LEU A 1113 -27.80 -22.92 49.38
CA LEU A 1113 -28.43 -23.78 50.37
C LEU A 1113 -28.06 -23.34 51.80
N ALA A 1114 -29.07 -23.01 52.60
CA ALA A 1114 -28.96 -22.70 54.03
C ALA A 1114 -29.78 -23.67 54.88
N THR A 1115 -29.38 -23.89 56.14
CA THR A 1115 -30.11 -24.71 57.12
C THR A 1115 -29.96 -24.17 58.54
N ASN A 1116 -30.96 -24.42 59.39
CA ASN A 1116 -30.93 -24.04 60.82
C ASN A 1116 -30.20 -25.06 61.72
N ALA A 1117 -29.61 -26.13 61.17
CA ALA A 1117 -28.87 -27.14 61.94
C ALA A 1117 -27.66 -26.54 62.70
N PRO A 1118 -27.34 -27.04 63.92
CA PRO A 1118 -28.01 -28.11 64.66
C PRO A 1118 -29.29 -27.66 65.39
N VAL A 1119 -30.26 -28.58 65.53
CA VAL A 1119 -31.54 -28.37 66.24
C VAL A 1119 -31.77 -29.44 67.33
N GLU A 1120 -32.61 -29.17 68.34
CA GLU A 1120 -32.99 -30.21 69.33
C GLU A 1120 -34.08 -31.16 68.77
N GLN A 1121 -34.10 -32.42 69.24
CA GLN A 1121 -35.15 -33.39 68.90
C GLN A 1121 -36.55 -32.88 69.24
N GLY A 1122 -37.37 -32.65 68.20
CA GLY A 1122 -38.70 -32.07 68.30
C GLY A 1122 -38.81 -30.60 67.89
N GLU A 1123 -37.70 -29.97 67.49
CA GLU A 1123 -37.69 -28.71 66.73
C GLU A 1123 -37.64 -29.00 65.22
N ASP A 1124 -38.28 -28.16 64.41
CA ASP A 1124 -38.34 -28.35 62.95
C ASP A 1124 -36.99 -27.99 62.30
N LEU A 1125 -36.45 -28.92 61.50
CA LEU A 1125 -35.24 -28.71 60.73
C LEU A 1125 -35.61 -28.05 59.40
N LEU A 1126 -35.14 -26.82 59.20
CA LEU A 1126 -35.45 -25.99 58.04
C LEU A 1126 -34.29 -26.00 57.03
N PHE A 1127 -34.64 -26.02 55.76
CA PHE A 1127 -33.75 -25.75 54.64
C PHE A 1127 -34.34 -24.61 53.80
N GLU A 1128 -33.49 -23.68 53.40
CA GLU A 1128 -33.81 -22.64 52.41
C GLU A 1128 -32.88 -22.85 51.22
N ALA A 1129 -33.45 -23.08 50.03
CA ALA A 1129 -32.73 -23.38 48.80
C ALA A 1129 -33.14 -22.39 47.71
N THR A 1130 -32.17 -21.72 47.07
CA THR A 1130 -32.42 -20.93 45.87
C THR A 1130 -32.15 -21.78 44.65
N VAL A 1131 -33.17 -21.93 43.81
CA VAL A 1131 -33.15 -22.72 42.56
C VAL A 1131 -33.30 -21.76 41.40
N ALA A 1132 -32.40 -21.85 40.42
CA ALA A 1132 -32.41 -21.08 39.18
C ALA A 1132 -32.68 -21.99 37.98
N ASN A 1133 -33.50 -21.54 37.04
CA ASN A 1133 -33.61 -22.17 35.73
C ASN A 1133 -32.59 -21.52 34.79
N VAL A 1134 -31.51 -22.23 34.49
CA VAL A 1134 -30.44 -21.80 33.58
C VAL A 1134 -30.65 -22.30 32.14
N GLY A 1135 -31.68 -23.11 31.89
CA GLY A 1135 -32.12 -23.48 30.54
C GLY A 1135 -33.02 -22.41 29.92
N GLU A 1136 -33.18 -22.47 28.59
CA GLU A 1136 -33.80 -21.41 27.79
C GLU A 1136 -35.33 -21.48 27.73
N ARG A 1137 -35.92 -22.58 28.20
CA ARG A 1137 -37.39 -22.77 28.28
C ARG A 1137 -37.92 -22.64 29.70
N ALA A 1138 -39.12 -22.09 29.83
CA ALA A 1138 -39.86 -22.06 31.10
C ALA A 1138 -40.25 -23.48 31.54
N GLY A 1139 -39.89 -23.87 32.76
CA GLY A 1139 -40.02 -25.22 33.28
C GLY A 1139 -40.78 -25.32 34.60
N ALA A 1140 -41.14 -26.55 35.00
CA ALA A 1140 -41.88 -26.80 36.24
C ALA A 1140 -41.42 -28.09 36.94
N GLN A 1141 -40.57 -27.98 37.96
CA GLN A 1141 -39.96 -29.13 38.64
C GLN A 1141 -40.24 -29.21 40.14
N THR A 1142 -40.24 -30.42 40.69
CA THR A 1142 -40.43 -30.64 42.12
C THR A 1142 -39.09 -30.58 42.85
N VAL A 1143 -38.96 -29.71 43.84
CA VAL A 1143 -37.80 -29.70 44.74
C VAL A 1143 -38.10 -30.61 45.93
N GLU A 1144 -37.41 -31.73 46.03
CA GLU A 1144 -37.57 -32.72 47.12
C GLU A 1144 -36.47 -32.54 48.19
N LEU A 1145 -36.83 -32.70 49.46
CA LEU A 1145 -35.91 -32.83 50.60
C LEU A 1145 -35.97 -34.25 51.16
N ALA A 1146 -34.83 -34.91 51.26
CA ALA A 1146 -34.69 -36.24 51.84
C ALA A 1146 -33.67 -36.27 53.00
N LEU A 1147 -33.93 -37.12 54.01
CA LEU A 1147 -32.99 -37.44 55.09
C LEU A 1147 -32.61 -38.94 55.01
N ASP A 1148 -31.30 -39.22 54.96
CA ASP A 1148 -30.72 -40.56 54.71
C ASP A 1148 -31.41 -41.31 53.55
N GLY A 1149 -31.72 -40.59 52.47
CA GLY A 1149 -32.40 -41.13 51.27
C GLY A 1149 -33.90 -41.40 51.44
N THR A 1150 -34.55 -40.88 52.48
CA THR A 1150 -36.02 -40.90 52.65
C THR A 1150 -36.56 -39.49 52.45
N VAL A 1151 -37.37 -39.26 51.42
CA VAL A 1151 -38.06 -37.97 51.19
C VAL A 1151 -38.97 -37.65 52.37
N VAL A 1152 -38.79 -36.45 52.93
CA VAL A 1152 -39.52 -35.94 54.11
C VAL A 1152 -40.37 -34.70 53.80
N ASP A 1153 -40.01 -33.91 52.78
CA ASP A 1153 -40.78 -32.76 52.30
C ASP A 1153 -40.55 -32.54 50.79
N ALA A 1154 -41.48 -31.86 50.12
CA ALA A 1154 -41.38 -31.52 48.69
C ALA A 1154 -42.29 -30.34 48.30
N THR A 1155 -41.93 -29.60 47.25
CA THR A 1155 -42.76 -28.51 46.73
C THR A 1155 -44.03 -29.02 46.03
N GLU A 1156 -45.22 -28.77 46.61
CA GLU A 1156 -46.51 -28.97 45.94
C GLU A 1156 -47.33 -27.65 45.88
N PRO A 1157 -47.63 -27.08 44.68
CA PRO A 1157 -47.26 -27.56 43.34
C PRO A 1157 -45.74 -27.48 43.07
N PRO A 1158 -45.26 -28.11 41.98
CA PRO A 1158 -43.91 -27.91 41.46
C PRO A 1158 -43.53 -26.43 41.35
N LEU A 1159 -42.24 -26.14 41.48
CA LEU A 1159 -41.68 -24.82 41.27
C LEU A 1159 -41.67 -24.50 39.77
N GLU A 1160 -42.48 -23.51 39.37
CA GLU A 1160 -42.51 -22.97 38.01
C GLU A 1160 -41.49 -21.81 37.89
N LEU A 1161 -40.58 -21.87 36.91
CA LEU A 1161 -39.58 -20.84 36.61
C LEU A 1161 -39.49 -20.60 35.10
N GLU A 1162 -39.59 -19.34 34.69
CA GLU A 1162 -39.17 -18.90 33.35
C GLU A 1162 -37.63 -19.06 33.20
N ALA A 1163 -37.12 -19.04 31.97
CA ALA A 1163 -35.69 -19.03 31.70
C ALA A 1163 -34.97 -17.86 32.40
N GLY A 1164 -33.74 -18.11 32.87
CA GLY A 1164 -32.90 -17.14 33.57
C GLY A 1164 -33.41 -16.65 34.93
N ASN A 1165 -34.55 -17.16 35.42
CA ASN A 1165 -35.13 -16.75 36.70
C ASN A 1165 -34.80 -17.72 37.83
N ALA A 1166 -34.67 -17.17 39.04
CA ALA A 1166 -34.42 -17.91 40.27
C ALA A 1166 -35.50 -17.65 41.34
N ALA A 1167 -35.77 -18.66 42.16
CA ALA A 1167 -36.67 -18.55 43.32
C ALA A 1167 -36.14 -19.31 44.54
N THR A 1168 -36.40 -18.77 45.72
CA THR A 1168 -36.07 -19.43 46.98
C THR A 1168 -37.25 -20.23 47.50
N VAL A 1169 -37.05 -21.53 47.70
CA VAL A 1169 -38.00 -22.46 48.32
C VAL A 1169 -37.56 -22.79 49.74
N SER A 1170 -38.51 -23.13 50.61
CA SER A 1170 -38.24 -23.49 52.00
C SER A 1170 -38.90 -24.83 52.33
N LEU A 1171 -38.08 -25.80 52.76
CA LEU A 1171 -38.44 -27.20 52.98
C LEU A 1171 -38.17 -27.57 54.45
N THR A 1172 -39.05 -28.35 55.07
CA THR A 1172 -39.08 -28.59 56.52
C THR A 1172 -39.16 -30.08 56.87
N ALA A 1173 -38.22 -30.56 57.69
CA ALA A 1173 -38.26 -31.92 58.22
C ALA A 1173 -38.67 -31.95 59.71
N GLU A 1174 -39.79 -32.62 60.02
CA GLU A 1174 -40.24 -32.86 61.40
C GLU A 1174 -39.28 -33.83 62.13
N THR A 1175 -38.58 -33.37 63.17
CA THR A 1175 -37.54 -34.17 63.85
C THR A 1175 -38.03 -35.00 65.04
N ALA A 1176 -39.31 -34.89 65.41
CA ALA A 1176 -39.86 -35.47 66.65
C ALA A 1176 -39.78 -37.00 66.75
N ASP A 1177 -39.83 -37.70 65.60
CA ASP A 1177 -39.73 -39.17 65.51
C ASP A 1177 -38.33 -39.67 65.08
N LEU A 1178 -37.36 -38.77 64.88
CA LEU A 1178 -35.96 -39.08 64.53
C LEU A 1178 -35.11 -39.29 65.80
N GLU A 1179 -34.09 -40.17 65.75
CA GLU A 1179 -33.17 -40.38 66.87
C GLU A 1179 -32.04 -39.32 66.85
N PRO A 1180 -31.60 -38.75 67.99
CA PRO A 1180 -30.49 -37.79 68.01
C PRO A 1180 -29.20 -38.36 67.40
N GLY A 1181 -28.65 -37.66 66.41
CA GLY A 1181 -27.57 -38.15 65.56
C GLY A 1181 -27.24 -37.19 64.41
N ALA A 1182 -26.30 -37.59 63.55
CA ALA A 1182 -26.02 -36.91 62.29
C ALA A 1182 -26.73 -37.63 61.14
N TYR A 1183 -27.36 -36.87 60.26
CA TYR A 1183 -28.12 -37.32 59.10
C TYR A 1183 -27.53 -36.69 57.83
N THR A 1184 -27.52 -37.44 56.71
CA THR A 1184 -27.30 -36.86 55.39
C THR A 1184 -28.62 -36.28 54.90
N ALA A 1185 -28.65 -34.96 54.69
CA ALA A 1185 -29.75 -34.28 54.02
C ALA A 1185 -29.41 -34.12 52.53
N THR A 1186 -30.33 -34.51 51.67
CA THR A 1186 -30.22 -34.43 50.21
C THR A 1186 -31.38 -33.59 49.70
N ILE A 1187 -31.10 -32.61 48.83
CA ILE A 1187 -32.12 -31.81 48.14
C ILE A 1187 -31.93 -31.99 46.64
N SER A 1188 -33.01 -32.22 45.90
CA SER A 1188 -32.96 -32.58 44.48
C SER A 1188 -34.07 -31.97 43.64
N THR A 1189 -33.75 -31.65 42.39
CA THR A 1189 -34.67 -31.45 41.26
C THR A 1189 -34.57 -32.65 40.32
N ASP A 1190 -35.21 -32.62 39.14
CA ASP A 1190 -34.99 -33.66 38.12
C ASP A 1190 -33.63 -33.48 37.41
N ASN A 1191 -33.00 -32.29 37.47
CA ASN A 1191 -31.68 -32.02 36.87
C ASN A 1191 -30.49 -32.15 37.86
N GLU A 1192 -30.61 -31.67 39.10
CA GLU A 1192 -29.50 -31.56 40.06
C GLU A 1192 -29.82 -32.19 41.43
N THR A 1193 -28.79 -32.59 42.19
CA THR A 1193 -28.90 -33.08 43.57
C THR A 1193 -27.73 -32.61 44.43
N VAL A 1194 -28.03 -31.96 45.55
CA VAL A 1194 -27.05 -31.43 46.53
C VAL A 1194 -27.17 -32.17 47.87
N GLU A 1195 -26.04 -32.52 48.49
CA GLU A 1195 -26.00 -33.19 49.79
C GLU A 1195 -25.27 -32.38 50.88
N THR A 1196 -25.78 -32.41 52.11
CA THR A 1196 -25.15 -31.81 53.29
C THR A 1196 -25.36 -32.66 54.55
N THR A 1197 -24.55 -32.47 55.59
CA THR A 1197 -24.69 -33.20 56.86
C THR A 1197 -25.30 -32.31 57.94
N VAL A 1198 -26.46 -32.73 58.47
CA VAL A 1198 -27.18 -32.04 59.55
C VAL A 1198 -27.13 -32.84 60.84
N THR A 1199 -27.20 -32.17 61.99
CA THR A 1199 -27.10 -32.80 63.32
C THR A 1199 -28.32 -32.49 64.17
N LEU A 1200 -28.93 -33.55 64.72
CA LEU A 1200 -30.05 -33.51 65.65
C LEU A 1200 -29.57 -33.80 67.07
N GLU A 1201 -29.71 -32.85 67.98
CA GLU A 1201 -29.26 -32.98 69.37
C GLU A 1201 -30.33 -33.60 70.28
N ALA A 1202 -29.90 -34.28 71.34
CA ALA A 1202 -30.81 -34.90 72.31
C ALA A 1202 -31.46 -33.82 73.20
N PRO A 1203 -32.77 -33.92 73.49
CA PRO A 1203 -33.49 -32.84 74.16
C PRO A 1203 -32.98 -32.64 75.59
N THR A 1204 -32.69 -31.41 75.96
CA THR A 1204 -32.03 -31.08 77.24
C THR A 1204 -32.93 -31.34 78.47
N ASP A 1205 -32.70 -32.47 79.16
CA ASP A 1205 -33.44 -32.85 80.38
C ASP A 1205 -33.18 -31.91 81.57
N THR A 1206 -34.13 -31.01 81.83
CA THR A 1206 -34.11 -30.09 82.99
C THR A 1206 -34.68 -30.75 84.26
N GLY A 1207 -34.02 -31.83 84.71
CA GLY A 1207 -34.45 -32.71 85.80
C GLY A 1207 -33.80 -32.52 87.20
N ASP A 1208 -34.22 -31.48 87.93
CA ASP A 1208 -34.14 -31.29 89.41
C ASP A 1208 -32.76 -31.32 90.14
N ALA A 1209 -32.50 -30.28 90.94
CA ALA A 1209 -31.42 -30.26 91.94
C ALA A 1209 -31.92 -29.68 93.28
N GLY A 1210 -32.21 -30.58 94.22
CA GLY A 1210 -32.75 -30.26 95.54
C GLY A 1210 -31.81 -29.46 96.47
N ILE A 1211 -32.44 -28.77 97.42
CA ILE A 1211 -31.78 -27.91 98.42
C ILE A 1211 -30.81 -28.72 99.31
N GLY A 1212 -29.51 -28.49 99.16
CA GLY A 1212 -28.46 -28.86 100.11
C GLY A 1212 -27.80 -27.62 100.71
N THR A 1213 -27.99 -27.37 102.00
CA THR A 1213 -27.42 -26.20 102.69
C THR A 1213 -25.93 -26.35 102.97
N ASP A 1214 -25.22 -25.25 102.74
CA ASP A 1214 -23.92 -24.88 103.32
C ASP A 1214 -23.75 -25.29 104.80
N ASP A 1215 -22.58 -25.87 105.12
CA ASP A 1215 -21.97 -25.79 106.44
C ASP A 1215 -20.42 -25.80 106.32
N GLY A 1216 -19.86 -24.71 105.80
CA GLY A 1216 -18.74 -24.02 106.49
C GLY A 1216 -17.29 -24.18 106.01
N GLY A 1217 -16.65 -23.02 105.76
CA GLY A 1217 -15.20 -22.78 105.85
C GLY A 1217 -14.38 -23.14 104.59
N GLY A 1218 -13.53 -22.29 104.01
CA GLY A 1218 -12.71 -21.21 104.58
C GLY A 1218 -11.30 -21.72 104.89
N THR A 1219 -10.18 -21.02 104.65
CA THR A 1219 -9.88 -19.65 104.17
C THR A 1219 -8.44 -19.65 103.59
N ASP A 1220 -7.85 -18.46 103.34
CA ASP A 1220 -6.40 -18.17 103.19
C ASP A 1220 -5.81 -18.31 101.75
N GLY A 1221 -5.15 -17.30 101.15
CA GLY A 1221 -5.02 -15.88 101.55
C GLY A 1221 -3.98 -15.05 100.76
N ASN A 1222 -4.13 -13.71 100.86
CA ASN A 1222 -3.11 -12.65 100.90
C ASN A 1222 -2.06 -12.43 99.76
N GLY A 1223 -2.16 -11.28 99.08
CA GLY A 1223 -1.11 -10.60 98.26
C GLY A 1223 -1.73 -9.60 97.24
N ILE A 1224 -1.79 -8.27 97.47
CA ILE A 1224 -0.76 -7.21 97.34
C ILE A 1224 -0.20 -7.04 95.90
N GLY A 1225 -0.35 -5.85 95.27
CA GLY A 1225 0.67 -5.35 94.30
C GLY A 1225 0.24 -4.65 92.99
N ALA A 1226 -0.29 -3.41 93.08
CA ALA A 1226 -0.63 -2.43 92.02
C ALA A 1226 0.23 -2.24 90.72
N GLY A 1227 -0.45 -1.79 89.64
CA GLY A 1227 0.02 -0.92 88.52
C GLY A 1227 0.24 -1.61 87.16
N VAL A 1228 -0.04 -1.07 85.95
CA VAL A 1228 -0.65 0.21 85.43
C VAL A 1228 -1.21 -0.14 84.01
N GLY A 1229 -2.47 0.13 83.61
CA GLY A 1229 -3.03 1.33 82.91
C GLY A 1229 -3.22 1.05 81.39
N GLY A 1230 -4.13 1.62 80.57
CA GLY A 1230 -5.33 2.49 80.67
C GLY A 1230 -6.22 2.25 79.40
N ASP A 1231 -7.56 2.42 79.38
CA ASP A 1231 -8.34 3.64 79.05
C ASP A 1231 -8.17 4.15 77.60
N GLY A 1232 -9.18 4.40 76.75
CA GLY A 1232 -10.66 4.28 76.85
C GLY A 1232 -11.42 4.97 75.67
N GLY A 1233 -12.77 4.89 75.62
CA GLY A 1233 -13.69 5.61 74.68
C GLY A 1233 -13.74 5.05 73.23
N ASN A 1234 -14.86 4.83 72.52
CA ASN A 1234 -16.30 5.19 72.58
C ASN A 1234 -16.67 6.67 72.39
N ASP A 1235 -17.33 6.95 71.26
CA ASP A 1235 -18.46 7.88 71.02
C ASP A 1235 -19.09 7.48 69.67
N GLY A 1236 -20.37 7.67 69.35
CA GLY A 1236 -21.45 8.33 70.09
C GLY A 1236 -22.41 9.04 69.11
N ASP A 1237 -23.45 8.36 68.64
CA ASP A 1237 -24.40 8.86 67.64
C ASP A 1237 -25.64 9.50 68.31
N GLU A 1238 -25.92 10.79 68.05
CA GLU A 1238 -27.27 11.42 68.09
C GLU A 1238 -27.29 12.95 67.75
N PHE A 1239 -28.14 13.32 66.79
CA PHE A 1239 -29.10 14.46 66.80
C PHE A 1239 -28.84 15.90 66.22
N VAL A 1240 -29.88 16.37 65.49
CA VAL A 1240 -30.41 17.73 65.18
C VAL A 1240 -30.02 18.43 63.85
N GLY A 1241 -31.05 18.81 63.05
CA GLY A 1241 -31.03 19.95 62.10
C GLY A 1241 -31.95 19.79 60.87
N ASP A 1242 -33.29 19.83 60.95
CA ASP A 1242 -34.21 21.00 61.03
C ASP A 1242 -34.75 21.46 59.64
N GLU A 1243 -36.03 21.89 59.57
CA GLU A 1243 -36.83 22.00 58.33
C GLU A 1243 -36.67 23.34 57.55
N ASN A 1244 -36.94 23.33 56.22
CA ASN A 1244 -37.53 24.38 55.33
C ASN A 1244 -37.07 24.10 53.87
N GLY A 1245 -37.86 24.11 52.79
CA GLY A 1245 -39.31 24.33 52.58
C GLY A 1245 -39.59 25.06 51.24
N ILE A 1246 -40.79 24.85 50.66
CA ILE A 1246 -41.50 25.67 49.62
C ILE A 1246 -41.62 25.12 48.17
N GLN A 1247 -42.78 24.48 47.95
CA GLN A 1247 -43.78 24.63 46.86
C GLN A 1247 -43.56 24.19 45.39
N ILE A 1248 -44.43 23.22 45.02
CA ILE A 1248 -45.05 23.04 43.70
C ILE A 1248 -46.07 24.18 43.41
N GLY A 1249 -46.26 24.53 42.14
CA GLY A 1249 -47.41 25.32 41.66
C GLY A 1249 -47.81 25.00 40.21
N ASP A 1250 -49.08 24.66 40.00
CA ASP A 1250 -49.70 24.37 38.69
C ASP A 1250 -49.88 25.61 37.77
N ASP A 1251 -49.85 25.39 36.43
CA ASP A 1251 -50.77 25.83 35.32
C ASP A 1251 -51.40 27.27 35.34
N PRO A 1252 -51.69 27.98 34.20
CA PRO A 1252 -51.97 27.44 32.86
C PRO A 1252 -51.64 28.25 31.57
N GLY A 1253 -51.61 27.54 30.42
CA GLY A 1253 -52.58 27.82 29.34
C GLY A 1253 -52.14 28.40 27.97
N ALA A 1254 -52.40 27.60 26.91
CA ALA A 1254 -52.66 27.92 25.48
C ALA A 1254 -51.51 28.55 24.63
N GLY A 1255 -51.31 28.19 23.35
CA GLY A 1255 -51.98 27.23 22.44
C GLY A 1255 -51.67 27.59 20.97
N ILE A 1256 -52.30 26.94 19.97
CA ILE A 1256 -52.23 27.24 18.50
C ILE A 1256 -50.94 26.68 17.82
N GLU A 1257 -50.93 25.96 16.68
CA GLU A 1257 -51.97 25.44 15.77
C GLU A 1257 -51.52 24.13 15.08
N SER A 1258 -52.42 23.40 14.40
CA SER A 1258 -52.11 22.23 13.56
C SER A 1258 -52.82 22.30 12.19
N THR A 1259 -52.09 21.97 11.12
CA THR A 1259 -52.56 21.42 9.82
C THR A 1259 -51.28 20.98 9.09
N GLY A 1260 -51.10 19.75 8.60
CA GLY A 1260 -51.95 19.01 7.64
C GLY A 1260 -51.41 19.27 6.22
N THR A 1261 -51.27 18.32 5.29
CA THR A 1261 -51.93 17.01 5.13
C THR A 1261 -51.15 16.17 4.09
N ALA A 1262 -51.23 14.83 4.14
CA ALA A 1262 -50.95 13.94 3.00
C ALA A 1262 -52.08 14.05 1.93
N PRO A 1263 -52.10 13.34 0.78
CA PRO A 1263 -51.59 11.98 0.51
C PRO A 1263 -50.14 11.91 0.04
#